data_AF-A0A2D0N504-F1
#
_entry.id   AF-A0A2D0N504-F1
#
_cell.length_a   1.000
_cell.length_b   1.000
_cell.length_c   1.000
_cell.angle_alpha   90.00
_cell.angle_beta   90.00
_cell.angle_gamma   90.00
#
_symmetry.space_group_name_H-M   'P 1'
#
loop_
_entity.id
_entity.type
_entity.pdbx_description
1 polymer ?
#
loop_
_entity_poly.entity_id
_entity_poly.type
_entity_poly.pdbx_seq_one_letter_code
_entity_poly.pdbx_strand_id
1 'polypeptide(L)'
;MKQFLFFVLCILYTPFLLQAADYFWVGGTGDWSDTGHWATSSGGSTFHASPPGAGDNVYFDAKSFPASNPVVTVDGSPSSCRSMIWTGAGNKPTLIIGTTAQLDIYGDLLLIPGMTLTFAQPTSSRIRMQGNGTGYGITTAGHDLVNFRFEGSGEWTLQDDLTSTSEIIISGGTFISDGFTISAYSLLINGSGIKFDLSNSQVDLTILRIISLTSATLNNSVMTANSVTIFPSGINFNSLELIGSTPGLSGSGLSFATLLLSGTTRTSVTGNHSVQTTLTATQPGSVVEFGSSSTLTLNGSMQSMGSSCSNQITWRSSSSGNAFTIAKSSGSVTIENAILRDVHAAGGATFTANNSIDLGNTGGWLFSSVAPQTYYWIADWGGNWSDGANWSTTSGGMASGCVPSPVDNVVFDDNSFNSTLLLNPVVTVDGNLQQARSMTWEPDVDRNPILRIPALTQLEIYGDLRLTAAVSIDFQSNTSSQIYMKANEAVMIETAGKDLKNFRIDGPEGSFLLLDALTSSYELFLTNGELDLNDFDLQARDLLISNGVLDMSNSDVTATAQFRVNNIASLFAANSTLTTQTLQSFESSLVFGDVIISGTGGLLSGFDLTFDDLTILSSGLTQITGGHTVNGTLSLSNSGGEISFQSGTVTRIADLASSGADCGGQISLRSSTGGSRFTFDFTGPSLPLPADNTNLIIQDSEVLNGPIEVNASIDQGNNSGWTINAAAGKQLFWIGGSGDWDDPAHWSLTSNGGSAGCIPSVSDDVLFDANSFSAAAQEVRVPTGNHHCRNMEWISTGPDAIAYQPTLRLGILANLYVHGSLQLATAAQMSYTVDALSSSKLYVAARTPGHSITSGGLDLINFRMDGAGGEWTLLDDLTASFECFLTSGTLHTDGFDLSGGQFVMSAINTGLNLSDSRIEMTSMILNSTNVDAGTSLLRTTSLNAPGSGLALYDLQLIGTDPSLSTFNLSVQNLQLAGSNQNTVSGNVLVQGDFEMDYPGSTVILGSAYTLEVGGDILNSALPGNRINIRSSTPGSPALLRKTSGNVCLEYLNIRDSNAGGGAKFGVVNSTDEGNNSGWIFSAEASCEIFLPVECMDFRADVREDSGVQLEWTTASERLNRGFRLQRSLFDGPFETIAWIDGSGNTDQLRSYTFFDDQLPPASGGTIYYRLLQIDEDGTLNQACDLVSIEHSPAPFSTLQVYPNPATHSFTLDWQQTSDGPITITVFDALGRVWKSYVLDREAGRQSRTQTVDNWPTGYYGIQLQFPDGRVQSRRLVIAR
;
A
#
# COMPACT_ATOMS: atom_id res chain seq x y z
N MET A 1 19.39 -52.48 -51.37
CA MET A 1 19.25 -51.70 -50.12
C MET A 1 18.52 -50.36 -50.35
N LYS A 2 17.49 -50.32 -51.21
CA LYS A 2 16.68 -49.12 -51.51
C LYS A 2 15.16 -49.36 -51.41
N GLN A 3 14.71 -50.56 -51.02
CA GLN A 3 13.29 -50.91 -50.87
C GLN A 3 12.82 -51.05 -49.42
N PHE A 4 13.73 -51.05 -48.44
CA PHE A 4 13.37 -51.11 -47.01
C PHE A 4 13.21 -49.71 -46.38
N LEU A 5 13.72 -48.66 -47.04
CA LEU A 5 13.63 -47.28 -46.55
C LEU A 5 12.36 -46.53 -46.98
N PHE A 6 11.60 -47.06 -47.96
CA PHE A 6 10.36 -46.44 -48.44
C PHE A 6 9.13 -46.91 -47.64
N PHE A 7 9.19 -48.07 -46.98
CA PHE A 7 8.08 -48.60 -46.19
C PHE A 7 8.05 -48.06 -44.74
N VAL A 8 9.19 -47.62 -44.21
CA VAL A 8 9.29 -47.06 -42.85
C VAL A 8 9.03 -45.55 -42.82
N LEU A 9 9.17 -44.84 -43.95
CA LEU A 9 8.89 -43.39 -44.02
C LEU A 9 7.41 -43.04 -44.29
N CYS A 10 6.60 -43.99 -44.75
CA CYS A 10 5.16 -43.78 -44.98
C CYS A 10 4.26 -44.09 -43.75
N ILE A 11 4.82 -44.58 -42.64
CA ILE A 11 4.08 -44.87 -41.40
C ILE A 11 4.20 -43.73 -40.36
N LEU A 12 5.06 -42.73 -40.60
CA LEU A 12 5.28 -41.60 -39.68
C LEU A 12 4.57 -40.29 -40.08
N TYR A 13 3.74 -40.29 -41.12
CA TYR A 13 2.99 -39.09 -41.55
C TYR A 13 1.59 -39.42 -42.12
N THR A 14 0.87 -40.36 -41.53
CA THR A 14 -0.60 -40.33 -41.60
C THR A 14 -1.10 -39.61 -40.36
N PRO A 15 -1.68 -38.40 -40.45
CA PRO A 15 -2.52 -37.94 -39.36
C PRO A 15 -3.60 -39.01 -39.20
N PHE A 16 -3.61 -39.71 -38.07
CA PHE A 16 -4.82 -40.37 -37.64
C PHE A 16 -5.86 -39.25 -37.56
N LEU A 17 -6.78 -39.22 -38.52
CA LEU A 17 -8.06 -38.55 -38.34
C LEU A 17 -8.69 -39.23 -37.13
N LEU A 18 -8.44 -38.68 -35.94
CA LEU A 18 -9.23 -38.95 -34.76
C LEU A 18 -10.66 -38.54 -35.15
N GLN A 19 -11.47 -39.54 -35.45
CA GLN A 19 -12.88 -39.34 -35.73
C GLN A 19 -13.50 -38.80 -34.45
N ALA A 20 -14.16 -37.64 -34.55
CA ALA A 20 -15.01 -37.08 -33.49
C ALA A 20 -15.90 -38.19 -32.91
N ALA A 21 -15.77 -38.46 -31.62
CA ALA A 21 -16.57 -39.47 -30.95
C ALA A 21 -17.80 -38.83 -30.29
N ASP A 22 -18.84 -39.63 -30.12
CA ASP A 22 -20.04 -39.24 -29.39
C ASP A 22 -19.93 -39.74 -27.94
N TYR A 23 -20.12 -38.83 -26.98
CA TYR A 23 -20.04 -39.05 -25.54
C TYR A 23 -21.43 -38.90 -24.94
N PHE A 24 -21.93 -39.96 -24.29
CA PHE A 24 -23.25 -39.96 -23.67
C PHE A 24 -23.10 -39.96 -22.15
N TRP A 25 -23.64 -38.94 -21.47
CA TRP A 25 -23.65 -38.90 -20.02
C TRP A 25 -24.53 -40.02 -19.46
N VAL A 26 -24.06 -40.79 -18.48
CA VAL A 26 -24.81 -41.87 -17.79
C VAL A 26 -24.46 -41.89 -16.30
N GLY A 27 -25.21 -42.64 -15.47
CA GLY A 27 -24.84 -42.86 -14.06
C GLY A 27 -25.36 -41.82 -13.06
N GLY A 28 -25.97 -40.72 -13.51
CA GLY A 28 -26.60 -39.73 -12.63
C GLY A 28 -25.71 -38.53 -12.30
N THR A 29 -25.53 -38.23 -11.01
CA THR A 29 -24.71 -37.09 -10.52
C THR A 29 -23.22 -37.39 -10.63
N GLY A 30 -22.43 -36.44 -11.09
CA GLY A 30 -20.98 -36.58 -11.20
C GLY A 30 -20.27 -35.33 -11.75
N ASP A 31 -18.95 -35.40 -11.75
CA ASP A 31 -18.07 -34.34 -12.27
C ASP A 31 -17.74 -34.59 -13.75
N TRP A 32 -17.60 -33.53 -14.54
CA TRP A 32 -17.32 -33.60 -15.98
C TRP A 32 -16.05 -34.40 -16.28
N SER A 33 -15.04 -34.29 -15.42
CA SER A 33 -13.76 -35.00 -15.56
C SER A 33 -13.85 -36.52 -15.33
N ASP A 34 -14.93 -37.02 -14.72
CA ASP A 34 -15.10 -38.45 -14.43
C ASP A 34 -15.49 -39.24 -15.68
N THR A 35 -14.51 -39.98 -16.22
CA THR A 35 -14.69 -40.87 -17.38
C THR A 35 -15.74 -41.96 -17.16
N GLY A 36 -16.04 -42.32 -15.90
CA GLY A 36 -17.09 -43.28 -15.54
C GLY A 36 -18.52 -42.78 -15.82
N HIS A 37 -18.69 -41.50 -16.13
CA HIS A 37 -19.97 -40.94 -16.56
C HIS A 37 -20.11 -40.81 -18.09
N TRP A 38 -19.05 -41.06 -18.87
CA TRP A 38 -19.03 -40.85 -20.32
C TRP A 38 -19.06 -42.16 -21.10
N ALA A 39 -20.25 -42.60 -21.50
CA ALA A 39 -20.45 -43.82 -22.27
C ALA A 39 -20.29 -43.60 -23.79
N THR A 40 -19.90 -44.66 -24.49
CA THR A 40 -19.81 -44.74 -25.97
C THR A 40 -21.17 -44.83 -26.68
N SER A 41 -22.26 -45.00 -25.93
CA SER A 41 -23.64 -45.06 -26.44
C SER A 41 -24.65 -44.69 -25.35
N SER A 42 -25.83 -44.21 -25.76
CA SER A 42 -26.93 -43.80 -24.86
C SER A 42 -27.35 -44.91 -23.88
N GLY A 43 -27.13 -44.67 -22.58
CA GLY A 43 -27.42 -45.61 -21.49
C GLY A 43 -26.50 -46.85 -21.45
N GLY A 44 -25.39 -46.83 -22.19
CA GLY A 44 -24.44 -47.94 -22.28
C GLY A 44 -23.53 -48.06 -21.04
N SER A 45 -22.86 -49.22 -20.92
CA SER A 45 -21.92 -49.53 -19.83
C SER A 45 -20.45 -49.58 -20.29
N THR A 46 -20.17 -49.18 -21.52
CA THR A 46 -18.81 -49.08 -22.08
C THR A 46 -18.39 -47.62 -22.11
N PHE A 47 -17.39 -47.27 -21.31
CA PHE A 47 -16.95 -45.90 -21.05
C PHE A 47 -15.72 -45.51 -21.88
N HIS A 48 -15.62 -44.22 -22.18
CA HIS A 48 -14.41 -43.63 -22.77
C HIS A 48 -13.27 -43.61 -21.75
N ALA A 49 -12.02 -43.62 -22.24
CA ALA A 49 -10.83 -43.62 -21.37
C ALA A 49 -10.36 -42.20 -20.97
N SER A 50 -10.99 -41.17 -21.52
CA SER A 50 -10.71 -39.75 -21.29
C SER A 50 -12.02 -38.97 -21.32
N PRO A 51 -12.11 -37.80 -20.67
CA PRO A 51 -13.26 -36.91 -20.82
C PRO A 51 -13.36 -36.35 -22.25
N PRO A 52 -14.52 -35.81 -22.66
CA PRO A 52 -14.72 -35.23 -23.99
C PRO A 52 -13.73 -34.11 -24.31
N GLY A 53 -13.26 -34.05 -25.56
CA GLY A 53 -12.41 -32.99 -26.09
C GLY A 53 -13.12 -32.08 -27.11
N ALA A 54 -12.39 -31.07 -27.61
CA ALA A 54 -12.88 -30.09 -28.60
C ALA A 54 -13.44 -30.69 -29.90
N GLY A 55 -13.10 -31.95 -30.22
CA GLY A 55 -13.60 -32.65 -31.40
C GLY A 55 -14.89 -33.46 -31.16
N ASP A 56 -15.27 -33.71 -29.91
CA ASP A 56 -16.25 -34.73 -29.51
C ASP A 56 -17.61 -34.13 -29.18
N ASN A 57 -18.71 -34.77 -29.61
CA ASN A 57 -20.05 -34.30 -29.23
C ASN A 57 -20.47 -34.92 -27.90
N VAL A 58 -21.11 -34.13 -27.05
CA VAL A 58 -21.69 -34.63 -25.79
C VAL A 58 -23.21 -34.61 -25.84
N TYR A 59 -23.82 -35.69 -25.35
CA TYR A 59 -25.25 -35.90 -25.34
C TYR A 59 -25.76 -36.13 -23.94
N PHE A 60 -26.81 -35.39 -23.58
CA PHE A 60 -27.61 -35.57 -22.38
C PHE A 60 -29.03 -35.91 -22.82
N ASP A 61 -29.42 -37.17 -22.67
CA ASP A 61 -30.68 -37.68 -23.19
C ASP A 61 -31.57 -38.33 -22.13
N ALA A 62 -32.70 -38.92 -22.56
CA ALA A 62 -33.67 -39.57 -21.68
C ALA A 62 -33.09 -40.68 -20.79
N LYS A 63 -31.93 -41.27 -21.15
CA LYS A 63 -31.25 -42.31 -20.38
C LYS A 63 -30.10 -41.79 -19.53
N SER A 64 -29.74 -40.51 -19.62
CA SER A 64 -28.61 -39.96 -18.89
C SER A 64 -28.80 -39.95 -17.36
N PHE A 65 -30.05 -39.81 -16.92
CA PHE A 65 -30.37 -39.52 -15.53
C PHE A 65 -31.42 -40.47 -14.96
N PRO A 66 -31.02 -41.54 -14.25
CA PRO A 66 -31.96 -42.51 -13.68
C PRO A 66 -32.66 -42.02 -12.39
N ALA A 67 -32.12 -40.99 -11.71
CA ALA A 67 -32.65 -40.43 -10.47
C ALA A 67 -33.10 -38.97 -10.63
N SER A 68 -33.96 -38.47 -9.72
CA SER A 68 -34.43 -37.07 -9.69
C SER A 68 -33.39 -36.08 -9.19
N ASN A 69 -33.35 -34.89 -9.79
CA ASN A 69 -32.46 -33.76 -9.50
C ASN A 69 -30.96 -34.12 -9.54
N PRO A 70 -30.47 -34.80 -10.59
CA PRO A 70 -29.05 -35.11 -10.72
C PRO A 70 -28.24 -33.83 -10.98
N VAL A 71 -26.96 -33.83 -10.62
CA VAL A 71 -26.06 -32.69 -10.79
C VAL A 71 -24.87 -33.09 -11.67
N VAL A 72 -24.64 -32.33 -12.74
CA VAL A 72 -23.44 -32.41 -13.58
C VAL A 72 -22.60 -31.20 -13.25
N THR A 73 -21.39 -31.40 -12.72
CA THR A 73 -20.49 -30.31 -12.34
C THR A 73 -19.35 -30.18 -13.34
N VAL A 74 -19.18 -29.00 -13.92
CA VAL A 74 -17.94 -28.61 -14.60
C VAL A 74 -16.94 -28.21 -13.52
N ASP A 75 -16.01 -29.10 -13.21
CA ASP A 75 -15.20 -29.14 -11.98
C ASP A 75 -13.87 -28.35 -12.05
N GLY A 76 -13.59 -27.66 -13.16
CA GLY A 76 -12.38 -26.84 -13.34
C GLY A 76 -11.21 -27.55 -14.03
N SER A 77 -11.35 -28.85 -14.31
CA SER A 77 -10.54 -29.56 -15.32
C SER A 77 -10.82 -29.00 -16.73
N PRO A 78 -9.97 -29.23 -17.75
CA PRO A 78 -10.29 -28.84 -19.13
C PRO A 78 -11.60 -29.50 -19.61
N SER A 79 -12.70 -28.77 -19.53
CA SER A 79 -14.03 -29.22 -19.97
C SER A 79 -14.33 -28.63 -21.33
N SER A 80 -14.24 -29.46 -22.35
CA SER A 80 -14.48 -29.05 -23.73
C SER A 80 -15.34 -30.05 -24.48
N CYS A 81 -16.10 -29.58 -25.44
CA CYS A 81 -16.78 -30.43 -26.41
C CYS A 81 -16.90 -29.71 -27.75
N ARG A 82 -17.14 -30.47 -28.82
CA ARG A 82 -17.60 -29.94 -30.10
C ARG A 82 -19.00 -29.37 -29.94
N SER A 83 -20.03 -30.22 -29.92
CA SER A 83 -21.40 -29.78 -29.69
C SER A 83 -21.92 -30.32 -28.36
N MET A 84 -22.66 -29.48 -27.63
CA MET A 84 -23.38 -29.86 -26.40
C MET A 84 -24.87 -29.99 -26.70
N ILE A 85 -25.39 -31.21 -26.61
CA ILE A 85 -26.72 -31.55 -27.09
C ILE A 85 -27.55 -32.14 -25.93
N TRP A 86 -28.49 -31.34 -25.42
CA TRP A 86 -29.51 -31.81 -24.47
C TRP A 86 -30.79 -32.16 -25.22
N THR A 87 -31.17 -33.44 -25.23
CA THR A 87 -32.37 -33.91 -25.94
C THR A 87 -33.17 -34.90 -25.11
N GLY A 88 -34.25 -34.42 -24.52
CA GLY A 88 -35.18 -35.30 -23.79
C GLY A 88 -34.67 -35.81 -22.43
N ALA A 89 -33.63 -35.19 -21.86
CA ALA A 89 -33.17 -35.47 -20.50
C ALA A 89 -34.30 -35.20 -19.48
N GLY A 90 -34.75 -36.27 -18.81
CA GLY A 90 -35.79 -36.20 -17.78
C GLY A 90 -35.23 -35.87 -16.40
N ASN A 91 -36.10 -35.91 -15.38
CA ASN A 91 -35.70 -35.86 -13.97
C ASN A 91 -35.05 -34.57 -13.45
N LYS A 92 -35.22 -33.43 -14.14
CA LYS A 92 -34.79 -32.08 -13.71
C LYS A 92 -33.29 -31.96 -13.39
N PRO A 93 -32.40 -32.22 -14.36
CA PRO A 93 -30.95 -32.16 -14.14
C PRO A 93 -30.48 -30.73 -13.88
N THR A 94 -29.43 -30.59 -13.07
CA THR A 94 -28.71 -29.34 -12.85
C THR A 94 -27.33 -29.42 -13.50
N LEU A 95 -27.00 -28.50 -14.40
CA LEU A 95 -25.63 -28.27 -14.88
C LEU A 95 -25.03 -27.13 -14.06
N ILE A 96 -23.96 -27.41 -13.30
CA ILE A 96 -23.22 -26.41 -12.54
C ILE A 96 -21.92 -26.09 -13.27
N ILE A 97 -21.71 -24.83 -13.64
CA ILE A 97 -20.39 -24.33 -14.03
C ILE A 97 -19.66 -23.93 -12.74
N GLY A 98 -18.68 -24.73 -12.33
CA GLY A 98 -17.97 -24.60 -11.06
C GLY A 98 -17.22 -23.28 -10.86
N THR A 99 -16.72 -23.06 -9.64
CA THR A 99 -15.99 -21.84 -9.27
C THR A 99 -14.76 -21.69 -10.17
N THR A 100 -14.64 -20.58 -10.91
CA THR A 100 -13.58 -20.34 -11.91
C THR A 100 -13.54 -21.31 -13.10
N ALA A 101 -14.52 -22.22 -13.20
CA ALA A 101 -14.54 -23.23 -14.25
C ALA A 101 -14.98 -22.64 -15.60
N GLN A 102 -14.44 -23.22 -16.67
CA GLN A 102 -14.73 -22.83 -18.05
C GLN A 102 -15.21 -24.04 -18.84
N LEU A 103 -16.33 -23.88 -19.54
CA LEU A 103 -16.84 -24.85 -20.49
C LEU A 103 -16.65 -24.34 -21.92
N ASP A 104 -15.77 -24.99 -22.68
CA ASP A 104 -15.43 -24.64 -24.06
C ASP A 104 -16.25 -25.46 -25.07
N ILE A 105 -17.08 -24.78 -25.87
CA ILE A 105 -17.95 -25.39 -26.87
C ILE A 105 -17.51 -24.95 -28.27
N TYR A 106 -17.13 -25.90 -29.12
CA TYR A 106 -16.58 -25.63 -30.46
C TYR A 106 -17.63 -25.68 -31.59
N GLY A 107 -18.88 -25.94 -31.26
CA GLY A 107 -19.99 -26.15 -32.20
C GLY A 107 -21.32 -25.70 -31.60
N ASP A 108 -22.34 -26.55 -31.68
CA ASP A 108 -23.70 -26.22 -31.25
C ASP A 108 -23.86 -26.26 -29.72
N LEU A 109 -24.70 -25.36 -29.20
CA LEU A 109 -25.20 -25.39 -27.83
C LEU A 109 -26.72 -25.55 -27.87
N LEU A 110 -27.22 -26.71 -27.46
CA LEU A 110 -28.66 -26.99 -27.38
C LEU A 110 -29.02 -27.37 -25.94
N LEU A 111 -29.64 -26.45 -25.20
CA LEU A 111 -30.18 -26.67 -23.86
C LEU A 111 -31.68 -27.04 -23.90
N ILE A 112 -32.24 -27.48 -22.77
CA ILE A 112 -33.67 -27.79 -22.63
C ILE A 112 -34.32 -26.98 -21.51
N PRO A 113 -35.62 -26.62 -21.60
CA PRO A 113 -36.27 -25.84 -20.54
C PRO A 113 -36.39 -26.57 -19.19
N GLY A 114 -36.37 -27.91 -19.22
CA GLY A 114 -36.57 -28.76 -18.04
C GLY A 114 -35.34 -28.95 -17.14
N MET A 115 -34.19 -28.36 -17.48
CA MET A 115 -32.97 -28.40 -16.66
C MET A 115 -32.80 -27.13 -15.81
N THR A 116 -31.83 -27.13 -14.90
CA THR A 116 -31.35 -25.94 -14.21
C THR A 116 -29.91 -25.69 -14.64
N LEU A 117 -29.58 -24.45 -15.03
CA LEU A 117 -28.21 -24.03 -15.29
C LEU A 117 -27.76 -23.09 -14.17
N THR A 118 -26.65 -23.42 -13.51
CA THR A 118 -26.13 -22.66 -12.37
C THR A 118 -24.67 -22.29 -12.62
N PHE A 119 -24.32 -21.02 -12.41
CA PHE A 119 -22.94 -20.55 -12.39
C PHE A 119 -22.52 -20.37 -10.93
N ALA A 120 -21.58 -21.16 -10.44
CA ALA A 120 -21.17 -21.15 -9.03
C ALA A 120 -20.55 -19.81 -8.61
N GLN A 121 -19.88 -19.12 -9.54
CA GLN A 121 -19.37 -17.76 -9.38
C GLN A 121 -19.58 -16.96 -10.68
N PRO A 122 -20.69 -16.20 -10.81
CA PRO A 122 -21.05 -15.41 -12.01
C PRO A 122 -19.93 -14.58 -12.65
N THR A 123 -18.96 -14.11 -11.87
CA THR A 123 -17.83 -13.28 -12.34
C THR A 123 -16.66 -14.08 -12.91
N SER A 124 -16.57 -15.39 -12.64
CA SER A 124 -15.41 -16.22 -13.01
C SER A 124 -15.78 -17.55 -13.71
N SER A 125 -16.95 -18.11 -13.41
CA SER A 125 -17.58 -19.21 -14.13
C SER A 125 -18.06 -18.73 -15.50
N ARG A 126 -17.75 -19.45 -16.59
CA ARG A 126 -18.10 -19.01 -17.95
C ARG A 126 -18.38 -20.16 -18.92
N ILE A 127 -19.20 -19.88 -19.92
CA ILE A 127 -19.33 -20.71 -21.13
C ILE A 127 -18.69 -19.95 -22.29
N ARG A 128 -17.88 -20.64 -23.09
CA ARG A 128 -17.11 -20.03 -24.17
C ARG A 128 -17.27 -20.78 -25.48
N MET A 129 -17.75 -20.06 -26.49
CA MET A 129 -17.88 -20.54 -27.86
C MET A 129 -16.54 -20.35 -28.60
N GLN A 130 -15.88 -21.44 -29.00
CA GLN A 130 -14.51 -21.49 -29.54
C GLN A 130 -14.42 -22.07 -30.97
N GLY A 131 -15.55 -22.47 -31.54
CA GLY A 131 -15.65 -23.06 -32.88
C GLY A 131 -15.05 -22.21 -34.00
N ASN A 132 -14.74 -22.88 -35.11
CA ASN A 132 -14.20 -22.26 -36.34
C ASN A 132 -15.00 -22.60 -37.62
N GLY A 133 -16.05 -23.42 -37.51
CA GLY A 133 -16.98 -23.73 -38.60
C GLY A 133 -18.16 -22.76 -38.70
N THR A 134 -19.09 -23.08 -39.60
CA THR A 134 -20.26 -22.23 -39.89
C THR A 134 -21.57 -22.93 -39.56
N GLY A 135 -22.62 -22.14 -39.30
CA GLY A 135 -23.97 -22.64 -39.06
C GLY A 135 -24.19 -23.32 -37.71
N TYR A 136 -23.43 -22.95 -36.67
CA TYR A 136 -23.65 -23.48 -35.32
C TYR A 136 -24.86 -22.83 -34.67
N GLY A 137 -25.76 -23.63 -34.11
CA GLY A 137 -26.96 -23.17 -33.40
C GLY A 137 -26.70 -22.92 -31.91
N ILE A 138 -27.33 -21.87 -31.37
CA ILE A 138 -27.41 -21.63 -29.92
C ILE A 138 -28.88 -21.60 -29.50
N THR A 139 -29.27 -22.57 -28.69
CA THR A 139 -30.57 -22.63 -28.01
C THR A 139 -30.34 -22.56 -26.51
N THR A 140 -30.71 -21.44 -25.90
CA THR A 140 -30.55 -21.18 -24.46
C THR A 140 -31.66 -21.84 -23.65
N ALA A 141 -32.78 -22.16 -24.28
CA ALA A 141 -34.00 -22.67 -23.68
C ALA A 141 -34.55 -21.78 -22.53
N GLY A 142 -34.30 -20.47 -22.59
CA GLY A 142 -34.73 -19.49 -21.60
C GLY A 142 -33.84 -19.41 -20.36
N HIS A 143 -32.67 -20.08 -20.35
CA HIS A 143 -31.71 -19.98 -19.24
C HIS A 143 -30.87 -18.70 -19.34
N ASP A 144 -30.58 -18.12 -18.18
CA ASP A 144 -29.69 -16.97 -18.05
C ASP A 144 -28.23 -17.39 -18.29
N LEU A 145 -27.63 -16.93 -19.39
CA LEU A 145 -26.24 -17.24 -19.74
C LEU A 145 -25.30 -16.15 -19.21
N VAL A 146 -24.76 -16.39 -18.02
CA VAL A 146 -23.85 -15.46 -17.34
C VAL A 146 -22.41 -15.60 -17.87
N ASN A 147 -21.72 -14.47 -18.08
CA ASN A 147 -20.34 -14.40 -18.58
C ASN A 147 -20.14 -15.24 -19.86
N PHE A 148 -21.05 -15.06 -20.82
CA PHE A 148 -21.08 -15.84 -22.05
C PHE A 148 -20.17 -15.22 -23.11
N ARG A 149 -19.28 -16.04 -23.70
CA ARG A 149 -18.19 -15.54 -24.55
C ARG A 149 -18.16 -16.19 -25.92
N PHE A 150 -17.87 -15.39 -26.94
CA PHE A 150 -17.57 -15.82 -28.29
C PHE A 150 -16.12 -15.43 -28.60
N GLU A 151 -15.23 -16.41 -28.70
CA GLU A 151 -13.80 -16.17 -28.86
C GLU A 151 -13.20 -16.95 -30.04
N GLY A 152 -13.93 -17.92 -30.61
CA GLY A 152 -13.54 -18.63 -31.83
C GLY A 152 -13.75 -17.82 -33.11
N SER A 153 -13.39 -18.40 -34.25
CA SER A 153 -13.58 -17.80 -35.58
C SER A 153 -14.83 -18.29 -36.32
N GLY A 154 -15.72 -19.00 -35.64
CA GLY A 154 -16.90 -19.65 -36.21
C GLY A 154 -18.08 -18.71 -36.44
N GLU A 155 -19.18 -19.26 -36.93
CA GLU A 155 -20.45 -18.56 -37.10
C GLU A 155 -21.52 -19.20 -36.22
N TRP A 156 -22.11 -18.40 -35.34
CA TRP A 156 -23.16 -18.81 -34.40
C TRP A 156 -24.44 -18.04 -34.64
N THR A 157 -25.54 -18.78 -34.71
CA THR A 157 -26.87 -18.26 -34.94
C THR A 157 -27.77 -18.61 -33.75
N LEU A 158 -28.41 -17.61 -33.16
CA LEU A 158 -29.43 -17.84 -32.13
C LEU A 158 -30.61 -18.63 -32.71
N GLN A 159 -31.21 -19.48 -31.88
CA GLN A 159 -32.40 -20.26 -32.21
C GLN A 159 -33.57 -19.95 -31.26
N ASP A 160 -33.33 -19.12 -30.25
CA ASP A 160 -34.29 -18.57 -29.29
C ASP A 160 -33.73 -17.26 -28.69
N ASP A 161 -34.53 -16.61 -27.83
CA ASP A 161 -34.12 -15.38 -27.15
C ASP A 161 -32.91 -15.62 -26.24
N LEU A 162 -31.98 -14.66 -26.22
CA LEU A 162 -30.78 -14.69 -25.38
C LEU A 162 -30.92 -13.69 -24.23
N THR A 163 -30.93 -14.19 -23.00
CA THR A 163 -30.92 -13.37 -21.78
C THR A 163 -29.61 -13.56 -21.01
N SER A 164 -29.00 -12.46 -20.57
CA SER A 164 -27.87 -12.46 -19.64
C SER A 164 -28.03 -11.39 -18.56
N THR A 165 -28.02 -11.76 -17.29
CA THR A 165 -27.96 -10.78 -16.18
C THR A 165 -26.56 -10.12 -16.04
N SER A 166 -25.62 -10.49 -16.91
CA SER A 166 -24.21 -10.07 -16.86
C SER A 166 -23.69 -9.62 -18.23
N GLU A 167 -22.37 -9.63 -18.42
CA GLU A 167 -21.73 -9.28 -19.68
C GLU A 167 -21.68 -10.46 -20.66
N ILE A 168 -22.03 -10.17 -21.93
CA ILE A 168 -21.74 -11.01 -23.09
C ILE A 168 -20.53 -10.41 -23.82
N ILE A 169 -19.53 -11.23 -24.12
CA ILE A 169 -18.30 -10.78 -24.81
C ILE A 169 -18.16 -11.46 -26.16
N ILE A 170 -17.99 -10.65 -27.21
CA ILE A 170 -17.67 -11.12 -28.56
C ILE A 170 -16.27 -10.63 -28.92
N SER A 171 -15.34 -11.57 -29.02
CA SER A 171 -13.92 -11.32 -29.35
C SER A 171 -13.50 -11.93 -30.69
N GLY A 172 -14.35 -12.76 -31.31
CA GLY A 172 -14.07 -13.39 -32.60
C GLY A 172 -15.33 -13.93 -33.28
N GLY A 173 -15.22 -14.19 -34.59
CA GLY A 173 -16.22 -14.90 -35.38
C GLY A 173 -17.42 -14.07 -35.83
N THR A 174 -18.46 -14.77 -36.28
CA THR A 174 -19.73 -14.19 -36.75
C THR A 174 -20.83 -14.52 -35.75
N PHE A 175 -21.51 -13.52 -35.23
CA PHE A 175 -22.70 -13.68 -34.37
C PHE A 175 -23.94 -13.17 -35.10
N ILE A 176 -24.97 -14.01 -35.16
CA ILE A 176 -26.24 -13.75 -35.86
C ILE A 176 -27.39 -13.94 -34.89
N SER A 177 -28.20 -12.91 -34.67
CA SER A 177 -29.37 -12.98 -33.78
C SER A 177 -30.59 -13.66 -34.41
N ASP A 178 -30.65 -13.72 -35.74
CA ASP A 178 -31.76 -14.28 -36.53
C ASP A 178 -33.16 -13.73 -36.15
N GLY A 179 -33.22 -12.48 -35.69
CA GLY A 179 -34.45 -11.81 -35.27
C GLY A 179 -34.89 -12.10 -33.83
N PHE A 180 -34.15 -12.91 -33.07
CA PHE A 180 -34.43 -13.15 -31.65
C PHE A 180 -34.05 -11.96 -30.77
N THR A 181 -34.68 -11.86 -29.60
CA THR A 181 -34.44 -10.79 -28.62
C THR A 181 -33.13 -11.04 -27.89
N ILE A 182 -32.37 -9.97 -27.66
CA ILE A 182 -31.15 -9.99 -26.84
C ILE A 182 -31.33 -9.03 -25.67
N SER A 183 -31.35 -9.56 -24.46
CA SER A 183 -31.45 -8.78 -23.23
C SER A 183 -30.23 -9.04 -22.36
N ALA A 184 -29.38 -8.03 -22.16
CA ALA A 184 -28.18 -8.19 -21.36
C ALA A 184 -27.84 -6.97 -20.49
N TYR A 185 -27.12 -7.19 -19.38
CA TYR A 185 -26.55 -6.06 -18.64
C TYR A 185 -25.50 -5.33 -19.50
N SER A 186 -24.53 -6.06 -20.07
CA SER A 186 -23.48 -5.51 -20.92
C SER A 186 -23.28 -6.37 -22.18
N LEU A 187 -23.07 -5.72 -23.32
CA LEU A 187 -22.54 -6.34 -24.53
C LEU A 187 -21.20 -5.67 -24.91
N LEU A 188 -20.12 -6.44 -24.87
CA LEU A 188 -18.77 -6.01 -25.22
C LEU A 188 -18.32 -6.69 -26.52
N ILE A 189 -17.97 -5.89 -27.53
CA ILE A 189 -17.39 -6.35 -28.79
C ILE A 189 -15.96 -5.82 -28.91
N ASN A 190 -14.98 -6.72 -28.86
CA ASN A 190 -13.58 -6.35 -28.91
C ASN A 190 -12.72 -7.49 -29.49
N GLY A 191 -12.31 -7.32 -30.74
CA GLY A 191 -11.43 -8.26 -31.42
C GLY A 191 -11.34 -8.03 -32.93
N SER A 192 -10.61 -8.89 -33.62
CA SER A 192 -10.42 -8.83 -35.07
C SER A 192 -11.28 -9.90 -35.77
N GLY A 193 -11.73 -9.63 -37.00
CA GLY A 193 -12.52 -10.59 -37.78
C GLY A 193 -13.98 -10.73 -37.32
N ILE A 194 -14.45 -9.91 -36.38
CA ILE A 194 -15.81 -9.99 -35.85
C ILE A 194 -16.84 -9.48 -36.86
N LYS A 195 -17.82 -10.31 -37.21
CA LYS A 195 -19.03 -9.91 -37.94
C LYS A 195 -20.24 -10.02 -37.02
N PHE A 196 -21.08 -9.00 -37.01
CA PHE A 196 -22.18 -8.90 -36.07
C PHE A 196 -23.47 -8.55 -36.79
N ASP A 197 -24.47 -9.43 -36.74
CA ASP A 197 -25.76 -9.23 -37.41
C ASP A 197 -26.90 -9.32 -36.39
N LEU A 198 -27.58 -8.18 -36.17
CA LEU A 198 -28.76 -8.06 -35.31
C LEU A 198 -30.03 -7.74 -36.10
N SER A 199 -30.07 -8.10 -37.39
CA SER A 199 -31.17 -7.71 -38.26
C SER A 199 -32.51 -8.24 -37.73
N ASN A 200 -33.52 -7.35 -37.70
CA ASN A 200 -34.88 -7.59 -37.20
C ASN A 200 -35.01 -7.94 -35.71
N SER A 201 -33.95 -7.78 -34.91
CA SER A 201 -33.98 -8.07 -33.46
C SER A 201 -34.36 -6.87 -32.59
N GLN A 202 -34.96 -7.16 -31.45
CA GLN A 202 -35.02 -6.25 -30.30
C GLN A 202 -33.80 -6.48 -29.39
N VAL A 203 -33.18 -5.39 -28.94
CA VAL A 203 -31.93 -5.43 -28.18
C VAL A 203 -32.03 -4.48 -26.98
N ASP A 204 -32.08 -5.04 -25.78
CA ASP A 204 -32.24 -4.28 -24.54
C ASP A 204 -30.98 -4.42 -23.68
N LEU A 205 -30.23 -3.32 -23.55
CA LEU A 205 -28.94 -3.30 -22.87
C LEU A 205 -28.91 -2.25 -21.77
N THR A 206 -28.14 -2.49 -20.71
CA THR A 206 -27.68 -1.37 -19.88
C THR A 206 -26.46 -0.71 -20.52
N ILE A 207 -25.52 -1.51 -21.00
CA ILE A 207 -24.24 -1.05 -21.56
C ILE A 207 -23.97 -1.73 -22.92
N LEU A 208 -23.63 -0.92 -23.93
CA LEU A 208 -23.08 -1.37 -25.20
C LEU A 208 -21.66 -0.80 -25.38
N ARG A 209 -20.67 -1.67 -25.56
CA ARG A 209 -19.28 -1.26 -25.85
C ARG A 209 -18.77 -1.96 -27.10
N ILE A 210 -18.40 -1.18 -28.10
CA ILE A 210 -17.76 -1.66 -29.33
C ILE A 210 -16.38 -1.03 -29.44
N ILE A 211 -15.35 -1.82 -29.15
CA ILE A 211 -13.94 -1.41 -29.23
C ILE A 211 -13.41 -1.64 -30.64
N SER A 212 -13.63 -2.83 -31.20
CA SER A 212 -13.28 -3.14 -32.58
C SER A 212 -14.20 -4.22 -33.13
N LEU A 213 -14.54 -4.09 -34.43
CA LEU A 213 -15.26 -5.11 -35.20
C LEU A 213 -14.90 -4.97 -36.68
N THR A 214 -15.27 -5.96 -37.49
CA THR A 214 -15.07 -5.94 -38.95
C THR A 214 -16.28 -5.36 -39.68
N SER A 215 -17.48 -5.82 -39.34
CA SER A 215 -18.72 -5.30 -39.91
C SER A 215 -19.91 -5.54 -38.98
N ALA A 216 -20.85 -4.59 -38.96
CA ALA A 216 -22.12 -4.71 -38.25
C ALA A 216 -23.30 -4.52 -39.21
N THR A 217 -24.33 -5.37 -39.09
CA THR A 217 -25.60 -5.27 -39.82
C THR A 217 -26.73 -5.14 -38.79
N LEU A 218 -27.45 -4.01 -38.78
CA LEU A 218 -28.48 -3.68 -37.78
C LEU A 218 -29.80 -3.29 -38.46
N ASN A 219 -30.12 -3.94 -39.59
CA ASN A 219 -31.28 -3.58 -40.39
C ASN A 219 -32.58 -3.91 -39.63
N ASN A 220 -33.53 -3.00 -39.59
CA ASN A 220 -34.82 -3.14 -38.87
C ASN A 220 -34.67 -3.49 -37.37
N SER A 221 -33.49 -3.32 -36.77
CA SER A 221 -33.30 -3.57 -35.33
C SER A 221 -33.88 -2.42 -34.50
N VAL A 222 -34.30 -2.74 -33.27
CA VAL A 222 -34.68 -1.75 -32.26
C VAL A 222 -33.81 -1.97 -31.05
N MET A 223 -33.03 -0.95 -30.67
CA MET A 223 -32.10 -1.02 -29.56
C MET A 223 -32.44 -0.01 -28.47
N THR A 224 -32.47 -0.45 -27.22
CA THR A 224 -32.52 0.42 -26.03
C THR A 224 -31.22 0.26 -25.23
N ALA A 225 -30.64 1.38 -24.79
CA ALA A 225 -29.41 1.37 -24.01
C ALA A 225 -29.29 2.57 -23.07
N ASN A 226 -28.62 2.40 -21.92
CA ASN A 226 -28.25 3.52 -21.05
C ASN A 226 -26.89 4.12 -21.43
N SER A 227 -25.87 3.28 -21.61
CA SER A 227 -24.53 3.71 -22.00
C SER A 227 -24.07 3.03 -23.28
N VAL A 228 -23.75 3.82 -24.31
CA VAL A 228 -23.25 3.35 -25.60
C VAL A 228 -21.89 3.96 -25.88
N THR A 229 -20.86 3.14 -26.04
CA THR A 229 -19.50 3.57 -26.42
C THR A 229 -19.04 2.78 -27.64
N ILE A 230 -18.77 3.48 -28.75
CA ILE A 230 -18.42 2.88 -30.03
C ILE A 230 -17.20 3.61 -30.61
N PHE A 231 -16.07 2.91 -30.71
CA PHE A 231 -14.87 3.46 -31.34
C PHE A 231 -14.87 3.36 -32.88
N PRO A 232 -15.35 2.28 -33.51
CA PRO A 232 -15.43 2.20 -34.96
C PRO A 232 -16.49 3.13 -35.56
N SER A 233 -16.14 3.85 -36.64
CA SER A 233 -17.09 4.63 -37.43
C SER A 233 -17.84 3.79 -38.46
N GLY A 234 -18.94 4.31 -39.02
CA GLY A 234 -19.63 3.73 -40.17
C GLY A 234 -20.70 2.69 -39.82
N ILE A 235 -21.05 2.55 -38.54
CA ILE A 235 -22.15 1.68 -38.09
C ILE A 235 -23.48 2.42 -38.29
N ASN A 236 -24.45 1.72 -38.89
CA ASN A 236 -25.79 2.23 -39.17
C ASN A 236 -26.81 1.53 -38.28
N PHE A 237 -27.40 2.26 -37.35
CA PHE A 237 -28.50 1.82 -36.51
C PHE A 237 -29.84 2.10 -37.21
N ASN A 238 -30.76 1.16 -37.16
CA ASN A 238 -32.14 1.43 -37.55
C ASN A 238 -32.84 2.31 -36.50
N SER A 239 -32.97 1.83 -35.26
CA SER A 239 -33.49 2.63 -34.15
C SER A 239 -32.63 2.45 -32.91
N LEU A 240 -32.19 3.56 -32.30
CA LEU A 240 -31.55 3.57 -30.99
C LEU A 240 -32.33 4.51 -30.06
N GLU A 241 -32.70 4.00 -28.89
CA GLU A 241 -33.26 4.79 -27.80
C GLU A 241 -32.30 4.79 -26.61
N LEU A 242 -31.91 5.99 -26.18
CA LEU A 242 -31.10 6.21 -25.00
C LEU A 242 -32.00 6.43 -23.78
N ILE A 243 -31.99 5.48 -22.84
CA ILE A 243 -32.88 5.47 -21.66
C ILE A 243 -32.11 5.49 -20.34
N GLY A 244 -32.71 6.01 -19.29
CA GLY A 244 -32.12 6.05 -17.95
C GLY A 244 -32.13 7.46 -17.36
N SER A 245 -31.44 7.66 -16.24
CA SER A 245 -31.34 9.00 -15.64
C SER A 245 -30.43 9.91 -16.46
N THR A 246 -29.23 9.43 -16.77
CA THR A 246 -28.16 10.17 -17.45
C THR A 246 -27.55 9.40 -18.63
N PRO A 247 -28.35 8.92 -19.60
CA PRO A 247 -27.81 8.08 -20.66
C PRO A 247 -26.82 8.80 -21.57
N GLY A 248 -25.94 8.03 -22.21
CA GLY A 248 -24.81 8.55 -22.97
C GLY A 248 -24.51 7.77 -24.25
N LEU A 249 -24.20 8.51 -25.31
CA LEU A 249 -23.63 7.99 -26.56
C LEU A 249 -22.25 8.62 -26.79
N SER A 250 -21.23 7.77 -26.89
CA SER A 250 -19.86 8.16 -27.24
C SER A 250 -19.36 7.40 -28.45
N GLY A 251 -18.76 8.12 -29.40
CA GLY A 251 -18.25 7.59 -30.66
C GLY A 251 -18.32 8.65 -31.75
N SER A 252 -17.91 8.34 -32.97
CA SER A 252 -18.04 9.28 -34.09
C SER A 252 -18.22 8.54 -35.42
N GLY A 253 -18.91 9.16 -36.36
CA GLY A 253 -19.26 8.61 -37.65
C GLY A 253 -20.38 7.56 -37.61
N LEU A 254 -21.29 7.63 -36.63
CA LEU A 254 -22.45 6.73 -36.55
C LEU A 254 -23.65 7.33 -37.28
N SER A 255 -24.49 6.46 -37.81
CA SER A 255 -25.73 6.84 -38.50
C SER A 255 -26.92 6.15 -37.86
N PHE A 256 -28.03 6.88 -37.71
CA PHE A 256 -29.26 6.40 -37.10
C PHE A 256 -30.42 6.68 -38.06
N ALA A 257 -31.29 5.70 -38.35
CA ALA A 257 -32.55 6.06 -39.01
C ALA A 257 -33.41 6.86 -38.03
N THR A 258 -33.59 6.34 -36.82
CA THR A 258 -34.24 7.04 -35.70
C THR A 258 -33.32 7.06 -34.47
N LEU A 259 -33.18 8.23 -33.85
CA LEU A 259 -32.48 8.40 -32.57
C LEU A 259 -33.45 9.03 -31.56
N LEU A 260 -33.75 8.30 -30.49
CA LEU A 260 -34.59 8.75 -29.38
C LEU A 260 -33.72 9.04 -28.16
N LEU A 261 -33.88 10.25 -27.62
CA LEU A 261 -33.17 10.73 -26.43
C LEU A 261 -34.18 10.78 -25.28
N SER A 262 -34.21 9.72 -24.48
CA SER A 262 -35.23 9.46 -23.46
C SER A 262 -34.67 9.51 -22.03
N GLY A 263 -33.53 10.18 -21.83
CA GLY A 263 -32.97 10.39 -20.50
C GLY A 263 -33.85 11.27 -19.63
N THR A 264 -34.15 10.85 -18.40
CA THR A 264 -35.06 11.59 -17.50
C THR A 264 -34.45 12.84 -16.89
N THR A 265 -33.12 12.97 -16.90
CA THR A 265 -32.41 14.14 -16.36
C THR A 265 -31.54 14.80 -17.43
N ARG A 266 -30.61 14.04 -18.03
CA ARG A 266 -29.72 14.50 -19.08
C ARG A 266 -29.39 13.38 -20.06
N THR A 267 -29.40 13.63 -21.35
CA THR A 267 -28.85 12.71 -22.36
C THR A 267 -27.59 13.34 -22.98
N SER A 268 -26.46 12.65 -22.93
CA SER A 268 -25.18 13.12 -23.51
C SER A 268 -24.86 12.42 -24.83
N VAL A 269 -24.49 13.19 -25.86
CA VAL A 269 -24.12 12.67 -27.18
C VAL A 269 -22.80 13.32 -27.63
N THR A 270 -21.73 12.55 -27.73
CA THR A 270 -20.40 13.07 -28.12
C THR A 270 -19.97 12.55 -29.48
N GLY A 271 -19.20 13.36 -30.21
CA GLY A 271 -18.70 13.08 -31.57
C GLY A 271 -19.70 13.38 -32.69
N ASN A 272 -19.25 13.19 -33.94
CA ASN A 272 -20.02 13.57 -35.12
C ASN A 272 -20.93 12.44 -35.57
N HIS A 273 -22.22 12.69 -35.77
CA HIS A 273 -23.19 11.64 -36.11
C HIS A 273 -24.16 12.10 -37.21
N SER A 274 -24.93 11.17 -37.77
CA SER A 274 -26.00 11.49 -38.71
C SER A 274 -27.32 10.82 -38.34
N VAL A 275 -28.44 11.54 -38.53
CA VAL A 275 -29.80 11.03 -38.34
C VAL A 275 -30.57 11.14 -39.64
N GLN A 276 -31.10 10.02 -40.13
CA GLN A 276 -31.71 9.90 -41.45
C GLN A 276 -33.20 10.29 -41.46
N THR A 277 -33.97 9.85 -40.46
CA THR A 277 -35.44 10.00 -40.43
C THR A 277 -35.90 10.91 -39.31
N THR A 278 -35.62 10.60 -38.04
CA THR A 278 -36.13 11.39 -36.91
C THR A 278 -35.16 11.43 -35.74
N LEU A 279 -34.92 12.63 -35.22
CA LEU A 279 -34.31 12.88 -33.92
C LEU A 279 -35.39 13.36 -32.96
N THR A 280 -35.62 12.65 -31.86
CA THR A 280 -36.66 13.02 -30.88
C THR A 280 -36.10 13.03 -29.47
N ALA A 281 -36.25 14.14 -28.76
CA ALA A 281 -36.11 14.19 -27.30
C ALA A 281 -37.47 14.00 -26.65
N THR A 282 -37.64 12.95 -25.84
CA THR A 282 -38.96 12.46 -25.42
C THR A 282 -39.35 12.90 -24.01
N GLN A 283 -38.41 13.36 -23.18
CA GLN A 283 -38.63 13.66 -21.76
C GLN A 283 -38.73 15.18 -21.51
N PRO A 284 -39.92 15.75 -21.24
CA PRO A 284 -40.07 17.15 -20.86
C PRO A 284 -39.21 17.52 -19.65
N GLY A 285 -38.60 18.71 -19.66
CA GLY A 285 -37.73 19.21 -18.58
C GLY A 285 -36.33 18.57 -18.52
N SER A 286 -36.00 17.66 -19.43
CA SER A 286 -34.66 17.07 -19.52
C SER A 286 -33.66 17.97 -20.26
N VAL A 287 -32.37 17.67 -20.09
CA VAL A 287 -31.27 18.29 -20.85
C VAL A 287 -30.77 17.33 -21.92
N VAL A 288 -30.64 17.79 -23.15
CA VAL A 288 -29.91 17.12 -24.23
C VAL A 288 -28.60 17.87 -24.46
N GLU A 289 -27.48 17.17 -24.26
CA GLU A 289 -26.14 17.75 -24.27
C GLU A 289 -25.29 17.10 -25.37
N PHE A 290 -24.77 17.91 -26.30
CA PHE A 290 -23.88 17.45 -27.36
C PHE A 290 -22.44 17.86 -27.10
N GLY A 291 -21.47 17.04 -27.53
CA GLY A 291 -20.05 17.37 -27.44
C GLY A 291 -19.73 18.69 -28.15
N SER A 292 -18.94 19.56 -27.53
CA SER A 292 -18.55 20.86 -28.10
C SER A 292 -17.86 20.72 -29.46
N SER A 293 -18.15 21.62 -30.39
CA SER A 293 -17.65 21.59 -31.78
C SER A 293 -17.99 20.31 -32.57
N SER A 294 -18.89 19.45 -32.06
CA SER A 294 -19.38 18.31 -32.83
C SER A 294 -20.42 18.74 -33.87
N THR A 295 -20.63 17.90 -34.88
CA THR A 295 -21.65 18.09 -35.91
C THR A 295 -22.61 16.91 -35.95
N LEU A 296 -23.91 17.21 -35.83
CA LEU A 296 -25.00 16.29 -36.09
C LEU A 296 -25.61 16.59 -37.47
N THR A 297 -25.45 15.67 -38.42
CA THR A 297 -26.04 15.80 -39.77
C THR A 297 -27.47 15.24 -39.78
N LEU A 298 -28.46 16.09 -40.04
CA LEU A 298 -29.88 15.74 -39.98
C LEU A 298 -30.52 15.72 -41.39
N ASN A 299 -30.82 14.53 -41.91
CA ASN A 299 -31.55 14.37 -43.18
C ASN A 299 -33.07 14.34 -43.00
N GLY A 300 -33.54 14.05 -41.78
CA GLY A 300 -34.95 13.95 -41.42
C GLY A 300 -35.50 15.15 -40.63
N SER A 301 -36.43 14.87 -39.71
CA SER A 301 -37.06 15.84 -38.80
C SER A 301 -36.47 15.81 -37.39
N MET A 302 -36.63 16.91 -36.65
CA MET A 302 -36.26 17.06 -35.24
C MET A 302 -37.51 17.33 -34.41
N GLN A 303 -37.61 16.75 -33.21
CA GLN A 303 -38.75 16.93 -32.31
C GLN A 303 -38.28 17.06 -30.85
N SER A 304 -38.95 17.94 -30.12
CA SER A 304 -38.78 18.15 -28.68
C SER A 304 -40.16 18.07 -28.03
N MET A 305 -40.36 17.13 -27.10
CA MET A 305 -41.66 16.88 -26.49
C MET A 305 -42.00 17.83 -25.32
N GLY A 306 -41.35 19.00 -25.24
CA GLY A 306 -41.62 20.03 -24.23
C GLY A 306 -42.98 20.72 -24.41
N SER A 307 -43.45 21.38 -23.35
CA SER A 307 -44.67 22.21 -23.36
C SER A 307 -44.34 23.70 -23.48
N SER A 308 -45.27 24.49 -24.01
CA SER A 308 -45.10 25.94 -24.23
C SER A 308 -45.10 26.76 -22.94
N CYS A 309 -45.47 26.17 -21.80
CA CYS A 309 -45.64 26.87 -20.53
C CYS A 309 -44.98 26.20 -19.31
N SER A 310 -44.36 25.02 -19.49
CA SER A 310 -43.61 24.31 -18.46
C SER A 310 -42.73 23.22 -19.08
N ASN A 311 -41.64 22.85 -18.40
CA ASN A 311 -40.81 21.68 -18.72
C ASN A 311 -40.33 21.62 -20.19
N GLN A 312 -39.87 22.74 -20.74
CA GLN A 312 -39.18 22.75 -22.05
C GLN A 312 -37.90 21.91 -21.98
N ILE A 313 -37.52 21.27 -23.10
CA ILE A 313 -36.28 20.49 -23.16
C ILE A 313 -35.13 21.42 -23.54
N THR A 314 -34.05 21.36 -22.76
CA THR A 314 -32.85 22.17 -23.02
C THR A 314 -31.90 21.45 -23.95
N TRP A 315 -31.50 22.08 -25.05
CA TRP A 315 -30.49 21.60 -25.99
C TRP A 315 -29.25 22.46 -25.85
N ARG A 316 -28.12 21.84 -25.49
CA ARG A 316 -26.87 22.57 -25.26
C ARG A 316 -25.61 21.85 -25.70
N SER A 317 -24.53 22.62 -25.84
CA SER A 317 -23.17 22.09 -25.91
C SER A 317 -22.67 21.64 -24.54
N SER A 318 -21.74 20.69 -24.52
CA SER A 318 -21.01 20.25 -23.34
C SER A 318 -19.98 21.26 -22.84
N SER A 319 -19.65 22.28 -23.63
CA SER A 319 -18.75 23.37 -23.25
C SER A 319 -19.42 24.70 -23.60
N SER A 320 -19.59 25.56 -22.58
CA SER A 320 -20.23 26.85 -22.83
C SER A 320 -19.35 27.76 -23.69
N GLY A 321 -19.98 28.55 -24.57
CA GLY A 321 -19.29 29.37 -25.56
C GLY A 321 -18.84 28.59 -26.81
N ASN A 322 -18.76 27.26 -26.73
CA ASN A 322 -18.32 26.41 -27.83
C ASN A 322 -19.49 25.61 -28.42
N ALA A 323 -20.22 26.19 -29.38
CA ALA A 323 -21.40 25.57 -29.95
C ALA A 323 -21.14 24.21 -30.61
N PHE A 324 -22.12 23.31 -30.56
CA PHE A 324 -22.23 22.19 -31.49
C PHE A 324 -23.10 22.58 -32.69
N THR A 325 -22.94 21.89 -33.82
CA THR A 325 -23.65 22.22 -35.06
C THR A 325 -24.68 21.16 -35.41
N ILE A 326 -25.90 21.58 -35.72
CA ILE A 326 -26.91 20.77 -36.41
C ILE A 326 -26.90 21.19 -37.89
N ALA A 327 -26.56 20.26 -38.77
CA ALA A 327 -26.38 20.52 -40.20
C ALA A 327 -27.44 19.82 -41.06
N LYS A 328 -28.07 20.54 -42.00
CA LYS A 328 -28.98 19.98 -43.00
C LYS A 328 -28.81 20.65 -44.35
N SER A 329 -28.66 19.85 -45.41
CA SER A 329 -28.31 20.35 -46.75
C SER A 329 -29.41 21.17 -47.43
N SER A 330 -30.68 20.86 -47.21
CA SER A 330 -31.84 21.52 -47.83
C SER A 330 -33.14 21.23 -47.09
N GLY A 331 -34.17 22.05 -47.29
CA GLY A 331 -35.50 21.89 -46.68
C GLY A 331 -35.67 22.77 -45.44
N SER A 332 -36.41 22.31 -44.44
CA SER A 332 -36.62 23.02 -43.18
C SER A 332 -36.52 22.10 -41.97
N VAL A 333 -36.08 22.64 -40.84
CA VAL A 333 -36.09 22.00 -39.52
C VAL A 333 -36.85 22.92 -38.58
N THR A 334 -37.87 22.38 -37.92
CA THR A 334 -38.64 23.11 -36.90
C THR A 334 -38.51 22.37 -35.59
N ILE A 335 -38.15 23.10 -34.53
CA ILE A 335 -38.26 22.64 -33.14
C ILE A 335 -39.26 23.54 -32.41
N GLU A 336 -40.02 22.96 -31.50
CA GLU A 336 -41.04 23.67 -30.71
C GLU A 336 -40.75 23.49 -29.23
N ASN A 337 -41.07 24.52 -28.43
CA ASN A 337 -41.02 24.46 -26.96
C ASN A 337 -39.65 23.97 -26.40
N ALA A 338 -38.56 24.50 -26.95
CA ALA A 338 -37.21 24.13 -26.57
C ALA A 338 -36.42 25.33 -26.04
N ILE A 339 -35.39 25.04 -25.24
CA ILE A 339 -34.40 26.03 -24.81
C ILE A 339 -33.10 25.69 -25.54
N LEU A 340 -32.53 26.65 -26.28
CA LEU A 340 -31.31 26.43 -27.05
C LEU A 340 -30.18 27.31 -26.49
N ARG A 341 -29.01 26.71 -26.22
CA ARG A 341 -27.78 27.39 -25.83
C ARG A 341 -26.58 26.75 -26.52
N ASP A 342 -25.69 27.53 -27.14
CA ASP A 342 -24.50 26.97 -27.79
C ASP A 342 -24.87 25.90 -28.87
N VAL A 343 -25.86 26.21 -29.71
CA VAL A 343 -26.37 25.32 -30.79
C VAL A 343 -26.43 26.05 -32.13
N HIS A 344 -25.47 25.82 -33.01
CA HIS A 344 -25.47 26.39 -34.35
C HIS A 344 -26.29 25.54 -35.32
N ALA A 345 -26.98 26.22 -36.24
CA ALA A 345 -27.62 25.62 -37.40
C ALA A 345 -26.81 25.94 -38.66
N ALA A 346 -26.53 24.93 -39.47
CA ALA A 346 -25.73 25.08 -40.68
C ALA A 346 -26.29 24.31 -41.89
N GLY A 347 -25.85 24.67 -43.09
CA GLY A 347 -26.26 24.06 -44.35
C GLY A 347 -27.24 24.93 -45.16
N GLY A 348 -27.94 24.32 -46.12
CA GLY A 348 -28.86 25.01 -47.02
C GLY A 348 -30.34 24.91 -46.62
N ALA A 349 -30.64 24.35 -45.44
CA ALA A 349 -31.99 24.32 -44.88
C ALA A 349 -32.29 25.54 -44.00
N THR A 350 -33.57 25.86 -43.81
CA THR A 350 -34.03 26.86 -42.84
C THR A 350 -34.27 26.20 -41.48
N PHE A 351 -33.73 26.77 -40.41
CA PHE A 351 -33.91 26.28 -39.05
C PHE A 351 -34.76 27.25 -38.24
N THR A 352 -35.87 26.78 -37.69
CA THR A 352 -36.83 27.60 -36.93
C THR A 352 -37.08 27.00 -35.55
N ALA A 353 -36.98 27.82 -34.52
CA ALA A 353 -37.32 27.49 -33.14
C ALA A 353 -38.57 28.27 -32.72
N ASN A 354 -39.71 27.58 -32.69
CA ASN A 354 -41.01 28.18 -32.35
C ASN A 354 -41.30 28.06 -30.85
N ASN A 355 -41.89 29.09 -30.24
CA ASN A 355 -42.18 29.14 -28.80
C ASN A 355 -40.99 28.67 -27.95
N SER A 356 -39.79 29.06 -28.36
CA SER A 356 -38.52 28.54 -27.87
C SER A 356 -37.65 29.69 -27.37
N ILE A 357 -36.75 29.37 -26.44
CA ILE A 357 -35.90 30.35 -25.76
C ILE A 357 -34.49 30.29 -26.35
N ASP A 358 -33.95 31.47 -26.67
CA ASP A 358 -32.56 31.66 -27.06
C ASP A 358 -31.74 32.09 -25.84
N LEU A 359 -30.81 31.24 -25.40
CA LEU A 359 -29.87 31.54 -24.31
C LEU A 359 -28.48 31.94 -24.82
N GLY A 360 -28.34 32.21 -26.12
CA GLY A 360 -27.12 32.71 -26.73
C GLY A 360 -26.32 31.65 -27.48
N ASN A 361 -25.47 32.15 -28.39
CA ASN A 361 -24.62 31.34 -29.29
C ASN A 361 -25.41 30.32 -30.13
N THR A 362 -26.54 30.73 -30.69
CA THR A 362 -27.49 29.89 -31.48
C THR A 362 -27.51 30.23 -32.98
N GLY A 363 -26.35 30.63 -33.53
CA GLY A 363 -26.24 31.13 -34.91
C GLY A 363 -26.90 30.21 -35.95
N GLY A 364 -27.68 30.80 -36.87
CA GLY A 364 -28.39 30.08 -37.94
C GLY A 364 -29.84 29.66 -37.62
N TRP A 365 -30.28 29.80 -36.37
CA TRP A 365 -31.68 29.59 -35.98
C TRP A 365 -32.52 30.86 -36.11
N LEU A 366 -33.79 30.70 -36.52
CA LEU A 366 -34.81 31.74 -36.49
C LEU A 366 -35.74 31.50 -35.30
N PHE A 367 -35.76 32.41 -34.32
CA PHE A 367 -36.66 32.32 -33.17
C PHE A 367 -37.94 33.13 -33.38
N SER A 368 -39.09 32.54 -33.02
CA SER A 368 -40.29 33.33 -32.77
C SER A 368 -40.24 33.86 -31.34
N SER A 369 -40.27 35.19 -31.14
CA SER A 369 -40.08 35.82 -29.83
C SER A 369 -41.05 35.30 -28.76
N VAL A 370 -40.51 34.80 -27.65
CA VAL A 370 -41.24 34.62 -26.38
C VAL A 370 -41.02 35.90 -25.57
N ALA A 371 -42.10 36.60 -25.20
CA ALA A 371 -41.99 37.83 -24.43
C ALA A 371 -41.75 37.50 -22.94
N PRO A 372 -40.67 38.01 -22.31
CA PRO A 372 -40.43 37.85 -20.87
C PRO A 372 -41.65 38.22 -20.04
N GLN A 373 -42.00 37.37 -19.07
CA GLN A 373 -43.02 37.66 -18.06
C GLN A 373 -42.38 37.90 -16.70
N THR A 374 -43.14 38.50 -15.79
CA THR A 374 -42.82 38.53 -14.37
C THR A 374 -43.81 37.65 -13.64
N TYR A 375 -43.31 36.64 -12.93
CA TYR A 375 -44.08 35.74 -12.11
C TYR A 375 -43.94 36.09 -10.62
N TYR A 376 -45.08 36.18 -9.95
CA TYR A 376 -45.20 36.41 -8.52
C TYR A 376 -45.54 35.08 -7.87
N TRP A 377 -44.85 34.75 -6.77
CA TRP A 377 -45.23 33.62 -5.94
C TRP A 377 -46.57 33.92 -5.25
N ILE A 378 -47.49 32.95 -5.21
CA ILE A 378 -48.82 33.12 -4.60
C ILE A 378 -49.22 31.96 -3.67
N ALA A 379 -48.30 31.03 -3.37
CA ALA A 379 -48.60 29.89 -2.52
C ALA A 379 -48.43 30.26 -1.04
N ASP A 380 -49.55 30.61 -0.40
CA ASP A 380 -49.65 31.10 0.99
C ASP A 380 -48.92 30.25 2.04
N TRP A 381 -48.81 28.94 1.84
CA TRP A 381 -48.23 27.99 2.80
C TRP A 381 -46.85 27.48 2.40
N GLY A 382 -46.28 28.01 1.32
CA GLY A 382 -45.16 27.41 0.60
C GLY A 382 -45.64 26.36 -0.42
N GLY A 383 -44.69 25.79 -1.16
CA GLY A 383 -44.98 24.90 -2.28
C GLY A 383 -43.76 24.56 -3.12
N ASN A 384 -43.99 23.78 -4.16
CA ASN A 384 -42.99 23.37 -5.14
C ASN A 384 -42.86 24.42 -6.24
N TRP A 385 -41.63 24.77 -6.62
CA TRP A 385 -41.32 25.66 -7.73
C TRP A 385 -41.93 25.18 -9.04
N SER A 386 -41.91 23.85 -9.28
CA SER A 386 -42.40 23.23 -10.51
C SER A 386 -43.93 23.22 -10.65
N ASP A 387 -44.67 23.61 -9.61
CA ASP A 387 -46.13 23.67 -9.65
C ASP A 387 -46.60 25.05 -10.13
N GLY A 388 -47.06 25.11 -11.38
CA GLY A 388 -47.58 26.33 -12.00
C GLY A 388 -48.80 26.94 -11.29
N ALA A 389 -49.44 26.23 -10.35
CA ALA A 389 -50.47 26.80 -9.49
C ALA A 389 -49.92 27.78 -8.45
N ASN A 390 -48.62 27.73 -8.16
CA ASN A 390 -47.94 28.59 -7.18
C ASN A 390 -47.46 29.93 -7.78
N TRP A 391 -47.65 30.14 -9.08
CA TRP A 391 -47.17 31.32 -9.81
C TRP A 391 -48.32 32.11 -10.43
N SER A 392 -48.27 33.43 -10.35
CA SER A 392 -49.19 34.37 -11.01
C SER A 392 -48.43 35.41 -11.83
N THR A 393 -49.03 35.96 -12.89
CA THR A 393 -48.44 37.09 -13.63
C THR A 393 -48.72 38.46 -13.00
N THR A 394 -49.43 38.48 -11.86
CA THR A 394 -49.73 39.67 -11.07
C THR A 394 -49.61 39.35 -9.58
N SER A 395 -49.02 40.25 -8.79
CA SER A 395 -48.91 40.11 -7.32
C SER A 395 -50.25 39.80 -6.65
N GLY A 396 -50.30 38.71 -5.85
CA GLY A 396 -51.51 38.21 -5.18
C GLY A 396 -52.66 37.76 -6.11
N GLY A 397 -52.39 37.62 -7.41
CA GLY A 397 -53.40 37.31 -8.43
C GLY A 397 -53.79 35.83 -8.51
N MET A 398 -54.54 35.47 -9.55
CA MET A 398 -54.90 34.07 -9.84
C MET A 398 -53.70 33.32 -10.41
N ALA A 399 -53.65 32.01 -10.17
CA ALA A 399 -52.64 31.12 -10.73
C ALA A 399 -52.58 31.19 -12.27
N SER A 400 -51.37 31.28 -12.80
CA SER A 400 -51.08 31.25 -14.24
C SER A 400 -51.07 29.84 -14.81
N GLY A 401 -50.84 28.81 -13.98
CA GLY A 401 -50.65 27.43 -14.44
C GLY A 401 -49.35 27.20 -15.20
N CYS A 402 -48.43 28.17 -15.18
CA CYS A 402 -47.15 28.17 -15.87
C CYS A 402 -46.01 28.24 -14.85
N VAL A 403 -44.86 27.68 -15.18
CA VAL A 403 -43.64 27.74 -14.34
C VAL A 403 -42.68 28.75 -14.98
N PRO A 404 -41.98 29.60 -14.20
CA PRO A 404 -40.99 30.54 -14.72
C PRO A 404 -39.93 29.84 -15.58
N SER A 405 -39.58 30.47 -16.70
CA SER A 405 -38.51 30.04 -17.60
C SER A 405 -37.26 30.92 -17.43
N PRO A 406 -36.12 30.58 -18.06
CA PRO A 406 -34.90 31.40 -18.02
C PRO A 406 -35.03 32.86 -18.45
N VAL A 407 -36.09 33.23 -19.17
CA VAL A 407 -36.32 34.62 -19.61
C VAL A 407 -37.28 35.37 -18.69
N ASP A 408 -37.95 34.68 -17.76
CA ASP A 408 -38.96 35.26 -16.89
C ASP A 408 -38.38 35.70 -15.55
N ASN A 409 -38.80 36.85 -15.06
CA ASN A 409 -38.43 37.30 -13.73
C ASN A 409 -39.32 36.65 -12.68
N VAL A 410 -38.79 36.37 -11.50
CA VAL A 410 -39.56 35.92 -10.34
C VAL A 410 -39.46 36.95 -9.23
N VAL A 411 -40.62 37.24 -8.62
CA VAL A 411 -40.76 38.21 -7.54
C VAL A 411 -41.47 37.55 -6.37
N PHE A 412 -40.89 37.72 -5.18
CA PHE A 412 -41.50 37.43 -3.90
C PHE A 412 -41.71 38.77 -3.19
N ASP A 413 -42.95 39.10 -2.85
CA ASP A 413 -43.39 40.38 -2.26
C ASP A 413 -44.34 40.15 -1.07
N ASP A 414 -44.86 41.23 -0.46
CA ASP A 414 -45.80 41.17 0.68
C ASP A 414 -47.06 40.32 0.39
N ASN A 415 -47.47 40.17 -0.88
CA ASN A 415 -48.62 39.34 -1.24
C ASN A 415 -48.29 37.87 -1.49
N SER A 416 -47.02 37.47 -1.39
CA SER A 416 -46.57 36.10 -1.70
C SER A 416 -46.93 35.08 -0.61
N PHE A 417 -47.11 35.53 0.64
CA PHE A 417 -47.38 34.67 1.80
C PHE A 417 -48.45 35.27 2.72
N ASN A 418 -49.70 35.37 2.24
CA ASN A 418 -50.76 36.13 2.92
C ASN A 418 -51.46 35.36 4.07
N SER A 419 -50.97 34.16 4.42
CA SER A 419 -51.49 33.40 5.56
C SER A 419 -51.11 34.04 6.90
N THR A 420 -52.11 34.35 7.72
CA THR A 420 -51.91 34.82 9.11
C THR A 420 -51.65 33.69 10.11
N LEU A 421 -51.71 32.43 9.66
CA LEU A 421 -51.71 31.25 10.52
C LEU A 421 -50.38 30.46 10.50
N LEU A 422 -49.46 30.76 9.58
CA LEU A 422 -48.17 30.06 9.43
C LEU A 422 -46.99 31.04 9.44
N LEU A 423 -45.93 30.68 10.17
CA LEU A 423 -44.61 31.31 10.08
C LEU A 423 -43.68 30.36 9.30
N ASN A 424 -42.76 30.93 8.53
CA ASN A 424 -41.74 30.23 7.74
C ASN A 424 -42.29 29.35 6.60
N PRO A 425 -43.10 29.88 5.66
CA PRO A 425 -43.51 29.14 4.47
C PRO A 425 -42.29 28.72 3.64
N VAL A 426 -42.34 27.53 3.04
CA VAL A 426 -41.19 26.94 2.33
C VAL A 426 -41.41 26.91 0.82
N VAL A 427 -40.57 27.62 0.07
CA VAL A 427 -40.47 27.53 -1.38
C VAL A 427 -39.44 26.47 -1.72
N THR A 428 -39.86 25.34 -2.28
CA THR A 428 -38.96 24.21 -2.59
C THR A 428 -38.59 24.23 -4.07
N VAL A 429 -37.29 24.34 -4.37
CA VAL A 429 -36.73 24.17 -5.72
C VAL A 429 -36.69 22.67 -6.05
N ASP A 430 -37.85 22.12 -6.39
CA ASP A 430 -38.03 20.69 -6.68
C ASP A 430 -37.64 20.33 -8.13
N GLY A 431 -37.35 19.04 -8.37
CA GLY A 431 -36.80 18.59 -9.65
C GLY A 431 -35.31 18.91 -9.82
N ASN A 432 -34.68 18.42 -10.89
CA ASN A 432 -33.23 18.51 -11.04
C ASN A 432 -32.74 19.92 -11.44
N LEU A 433 -33.58 20.71 -12.11
CA LEU A 433 -33.24 22.03 -12.64
C LEU A 433 -34.46 22.95 -12.60
N GLN A 434 -34.31 24.11 -11.96
CA GLN A 434 -35.26 25.22 -12.01
C GLN A 434 -34.54 26.49 -12.43
N GLN A 435 -35.26 27.39 -13.09
CA GLN A 435 -34.65 28.51 -13.79
C GLN A 435 -35.48 29.78 -13.63
N ALA A 436 -34.81 30.92 -13.63
CA ALA A 436 -35.40 32.25 -13.74
C ALA A 436 -34.42 33.18 -14.44
N ARG A 437 -34.92 34.28 -15.02
CA ARG A 437 -34.09 35.42 -15.40
C ARG A 437 -33.57 36.10 -14.14
N SER A 438 -34.32 37.03 -13.57
CA SER A 438 -33.98 37.67 -12.30
C SER A 438 -34.82 37.10 -11.17
N MET A 439 -34.23 37.00 -9.98
CA MET A 439 -34.92 36.65 -8.74
C MET A 439 -34.87 37.82 -7.77
N THR A 440 -36.04 38.33 -7.38
CA THR A 440 -36.17 39.43 -6.43
C THR A 440 -37.02 39.00 -5.24
N TRP A 441 -36.46 39.09 -4.04
CA TRP A 441 -37.18 39.04 -2.78
C TRP A 441 -37.29 40.48 -2.25
N GLU A 442 -38.49 41.04 -2.34
CA GLU A 442 -38.72 42.43 -1.96
C GLU A 442 -38.52 42.63 -0.44
N PRO A 443 -38.09 43.82 0.00
CA PRO A 443 -37.85 44.09 1.41
C PRO A 443 -39.09 43.97 2.32
N ASP A 444 -40.29 44.06 1.74
CA ASP A 444 -41.57 43.98 2.43
C ASP A 444 -42.13 42.54 2.56
N VAL A 445 -41.40 41.53 2.07
CA VAL A 445 -41.75 40.12 2.30
C VAL A 445 -41.78 39.80 3.81
N ASP A 446 -42.96 39.46 4.32
CA ASP A 446 -43.18 39.06 5.72
C ASP A 446 -43.09 37.53 5.90
N ARG A 447 -43.27 37.05 7.15
CA ARG A 447 -43.39 35.63 7.56
C ARG A 447 -42.11 34.81 7.54
N ASN A 448 -40.95 35.40 7.26
CA ASN A 448 -39.63 34.75 7.24
C ASN A 448 -39.56 33.49 6.36
N PRO A 449 -39.86 33.59 5.05
CA PRO A 449 -39.93 32.45 4.15
C PRO A 449 -38.59 31.70 4.05
N ILE A 450 -38.66 30.43 3.70
CA ILE A 450 -37.50 29.56 3.49
C ILE A 450 -37.43 29.18 2.01
N LEU A 451 -36.34 29.55 1.33
CA LEU A 451 -35.99 29.00 0.03
C LEU A 451 -35.21 27.69 0.25
N ARG A 452 -35.84 26.55 -0.01
CA ARG A 452 -35.23 25.23 0.13
C ARG A 452 -34.65 24.77 -1.20
N ILE A 453 -33.37 24.37 -1.18
CA ILE A 453 -32.65 23.73 -2.28
C ILE A 453 -32.40 22.26 -1.89
N PRO A 454 -33.21 21.29 -2.39
CA PRO A 454 -33.02 19.86 -2.14
C PRO A 454 -31.67 19.33 -2.66
N ALA A 455 -31.32 18.10 -2.29
CA ALA A 455 -30.11 17.44 -2.81
C ALA A 455 -30.26 17.14 -4.31
N LEU A 456 -29.16 17.26 -5.07
CA LEU A 456 -29.10 17.02 -6.52
C LEU A 456 -29.96 17.99 -7.36
N THR A 457 -30.32 19.16 -6.82
CA THR A 457 -31.11 20.17 -7.54
C THR A 457 -30.27 21.42 -7.83
N GLN A 458 -30.61 22.08 -8.93
CA GLN A 458 -29.95 23.28 -9.42
C GLN A 458 -30.98 24.39 -9.62
N LEU A 459 -30.68 25.58 -9.10
CA LEU A 459 -31.37 26.83 -9.43
C LEU A 459 -30.45 27.69 -10.30
N GLU A 460 -30.85 27.96 -11.53
CA GLU A 460 -30.10 28.84 -12.45
C GLU A 460 -30.78 30.20 -12.59
N ILE A 461 -30.01 31.27 -12.36
CA ILE A 461 -30.45 32.66 -12.44
C ILE A 461 -29.65 33.34 -13.55
N TYR A 462 -30.34 33.85 -14.57
CA TYR A 462 -29.73 34.44 -15.76
C TYR A 462 -29.63 35.99 -15.71
N GLY A 463 -30.18 36.60 -14.67
CA GLY A 463 -30.27 38.03 -14.43
C GLY A 463 -29.85 38.38 -13.00
N ASP A 464 -30.48 39.41 -12.41
CA ASP A 464 -30.17 39.87 -11.06
C ASP A 464 -30.62 38.88 -9.99
N LEU A 465 -29.82 38.73 -8.92
CA LEU A 465 -30.21 38.07 -7.68
C LEU A 465 -30.29 39.11 -6.57
N ARG A 466 -31.49 39.35 -6.04
CA ARG A 466 -31.71 40.25 -4.90
C ARG A 466 -32.44 39.51 -3.78
N LEU A 467 -31.72 39.27 -2.68
CA LEU A 467 -32.25 38.69 -1.46
C LEU A 467 -32.55 39.79 -0.43
N THR A 468 -33.31 39.42 0.60
CA THR A 468 -33.64 40.30 1.73
C THR A 468 -33.33 39.61 3.06
N ALA A 469 -33.22 40.39 4.14
CA ALA A 469 -32.99 39.86 5.47
C ALA A 469 -34.10 38.87 5.94
N ALA A 470 -35.33 39.03 5.45
CA ALA A 470 -36.47 38.18 5.82
C ALA A 470 -36.37 36.72 5.32
N VAL A 471 -35.78 36.48 4.13
CA VAL A 471 -35.70 35.12 3.58
C VAL A 471 -34.56 34.32 4.22
N SER A 472 -34.80 33.05 4.51
CA SER A 472 -33.76 32.08 4.89
C SER A 472 -33.53 31.09 3.76
N ILE A 473 -32.29 30.60 3.58
CA ILE A 473 -31.98 29.60 2.57
C ILE A 473 -31.63 28.28 3.26
N ASP A 474 -32.28 27.20 2.82
CA ASP A 474 -32.16 25.84 3.36
C ASP A 474 -31.58 24.92 2.28
N PHE A 475 -30.24 24.74 2.32
CA PHE A 475 -29.54 23.75 1.49
C PHE A 475 -29.62 22.37 2.15
N GLN A 476 -30.29 21.42 1.51
CA GLN A 476 -30.46 20.05 2.02
C GLN A 476 -29.25 19.14 1.75
N SER A 477 -28.32 19.59 0.92
CA SER A 477 -27.03 18.95 0.69
C SER A 477 -25.93 20.00 0.56
N ASN A 478 -24.86 19.83 1.33
CA ASN A 478 -23.71 20.73 1.24
C ASN A 478 -22.86 20.49 -0.01
N THR A 479 -23.11 19.47 -0.86
CA THR A 479 -22.31 19.21 -2.07
C THR A 479 -23.11 19.23 -3.37
N SER A 480 -24.42 19.01 -3.30
CA SER A 480 -25.25 18.79 -4.49
C SER A 480 -26.47 19.71 -4.61
N SER A 481 -26.73 20.54 -3.59
CA SER A 481 -27.69 21.65 -3.69
C SER A 481 -26.94 22.87 -4.21
N GLN A 482 -27.30 23.39 -5.39
CA GLN A 482 -26.50 24.39 -6.10
C GLN A 482 -27.34 25.58 -6.59
N ILE A 483 -26.78 26.78 -6.49
CA ILE A 483 -27.30 28.00 -7.11
C ILE A 483 -26.26 28.50 -8.12
N TYR A 484 -26.70 28.72 -9.36
CA TYR A 484 -25.87 29.23 -10.44
C TYR A 484 -26.31 30.63 -10.87
N MET A 485 -25.35 31.53 -10.99
CA MET A 485 -25.47 32.75 -11.78
C MET A 485 -24.97 32.46 -13.20
N LYS A 486 -25.83 32.58 -14.21
CA LYS A 486 -25.63 32.17 -15.61
C LYS A 486 -25.73 33.32 -16.61
N ALA A 487 -25.74 34.57 -16.13
CA ALA A 487 -25.96 35.74 -16.96
C ALA A 487 -24.90 35.88 -18.07
N ASN A 488 -25.33 36.38 -19.23
CA ASN A 488 -24.46 36.82 -20.33
C ASN A 488 -24.53 38.35 -20.51
N GLU A 489 -24.99 39.05 -19.47
CA GLU A 489 -25.07 40.49 -19.38
C GLU A 489 -24.54 40.95 -18.03
N ALA A 490 -24.39 42.25 -17.83
CA ALA A 490 -24.05 42.79 -16.53
C ALA A 490 -25.23 42.63 -15.57
N VAL A 491 -24.99 42.00 -14.42
CA VAL A 491 -26.01 41.70 -13.40
C VAL A 491 -25.49 41.99 -12.00
N MET A 492 -26.42 42.18 -11.07
CA MET A 492 -26.12 42.45 -9.66
C MET A 492 -26.45 41.25 -8.78
N ILE A 493 -25.64 41.05 -7.74
CA ILE A 493 -25.86 40.06 -6.68
C ILE A 493 -25.93 40.79 -5.34
N GLU A 494 -27.08 40.71 -4.70
CA GLU A 494 -27.32 41.17 -3.33
C GLU A 494 -27.74 39.96 -2.50
N THR A 495 -26.87 39.56 -1.58
CA THR A 495 -27.01 38.33 -0.80
C THR A 495 -27.81 38.54 0.48
N ALA A 496 -27.96 39.77 0.95
CA ALA A 496 -28.49 40.15 2.26
C ALA A 496 -27.84 39.38 3.42
N GLY A 497 -26.52 39.14 3.32
CA GLY A 497 -25.73 38.40 4.31
C GLY A 497 -26.08 36.92 4.45
N LYS A 498 -26.70 36.30 3.43
CA LYS A 498 -27.06 34.87 3.45
C LYS A 498 -25.86 34.00 3.06
N ASP A 499 -25.76 32.84 3.71
CA ASP A 499 -24.77 31.82 3.39
C ASP A 499 -25.17 31.06 2.11
N LEU A 500 -24.52 31.38 0.98
CA LEU A 500 -24.77 30.77 -0.33
C LEU A 500 -23.81 29.60 -0.55
N LYS A 501 -24.21 28.40 -0.10
CA LYS A 501 -23.42 27.18 -0.25
C LYS A 501 -23.42 26.68 -1.69
N ASN A 502 -22.26 26.21 -2.19
CA ASN A 502 -22.10 25.76 -3.58
C ASN A 502 -22.58 26.79 -4.60
N PHE A 503 -22.27 28.07 -4.33
CA PHE A 503 -22.63 29.16 -5.21
C PHE A 503 -21.68 29.18 -6.41
N ARG A 504 -22.23 29.23 -7.61
CA ARG A 504 -21.47 29.07 -8.85
C ARG A 504 -21.74 30.23 -9.79
N ILE A 505 -20.68 30.84 -10.29
CA ILE A 505 -20.72 31.85 -11.34
C ILE A 505 -20.23 31.21 -12.63
N ASP A 506 -21.10 31.18 -13.63
CA ASP A 506 -20.87 30.48 -14.90
C ASP A 506 -21.58 31.19 -16.07
N GLY A 507 -21.16 32.42 -16.32
CA GLY A 507 -21.66 33.26 -17.41
C GLY A 507 -20.51 33.73 -18.30
N PRO A 508 -20.22 33.09 -19.45
CA PRO A 508 -19.05 33.40 -20.29
C PRO A 508 -18.91 34.87 -20.69
N GLU A 509 -20.04 35.57 -20.87
CA GLU A 509 -20.09 36.99 -21.22
C GLU A 509 -20.67 37.85 -20.08
N GLY A 510 -20.92 37.24 -18.92
CA GLY A 510 -21.52 37.89 -17.76
C GLY A 510 -20.52 38.70 -16.94
N SER A 511 -20.98 39.83 -16.43
CA SER A 511 -20.29 40.62 -15.42
C SER A 511 -21.16 40.66 -14.17
N PHE A 512 -20.63 40.19 -13.05
CA PHE A 512 -21.35 39.93 -11.79
C PHE A 512 -20.83 40.88 -10.72
N LEU A 513 -21.62 41.89 -10.39
CA LEU A 513 -21.27 42.92 -9.42
C LEU A 513 -21.89 42.60 -8.05
N LEU A 514 -21.07 42.49 -7.01
CA LEU A 514 -21.57 42.38 -5.63
C LEU A 514 -22.09 43.72 -5.10
N LEU A 515 -23.21 43.67 -4.39
CA LEU A 515 -23.80 44.81 -3.68
C LEU A 515 -23.67 44.70 -2.15
N ASP A 516 -23.20 43.56 -1.64
CA ASP A 516 -22.87 43.31 -0.24
C ASP A 516 -21.85 42.17 -0.09
N ALA A 517 -21.39 41.94 1.14
CA ALA A 517 -20.42 40.88 1.44
C ALA A 517 -20.99 39.48 1.15
N LEU A 518 -20.20 38.64 0.50
CA LEU A 518 -20.59 37.29 0.09
C LEU A 518 -19.98 36.23 1.01
N THR A 519 -20.83 35.39 1.62
CA THR A 519 -20.40 34.28 2.46
C THR A 519 -20.85 32.94 1.87
N SER A 520 -19.92 31.97 1.85
CA SER A 520 -20.17 30.57 1.57
C SER A 520 -19.44 29.69 2.58
N SER A 521 -20.17 28.98 3.45
CA SER A 521 -19.57 28.00 4.36
C SER A 521 -19.08 26.72 3.65
N TYR A 522 -19.18 26.68 2.32
CA TYR A 522 -18.74 25.58 1.47
C TYR A 522 -17.98 26.10 0.24
N GLU A 523 -18.17 25.47 -0.91
CA GLU A 523 -17.49 25.84 -2.16
C GLU A 523 -18.16 27.05 -2.83
N LEU A 524 -17.35 27.99 -3.30
CA LEU A 524 -17.73 29.02 -4.27
C LEU A 524 -16.91 28.79 -5.54
N PHE A 525 -17.60 28.73 -6.69
CA PHE A 525 -16.93 28.54 -7.98
C PHE A 525 -17.07 29.75 -8.88
N LEU A 526 -15.95 30.20 -9.44
CA LEU A 526 -15.93 31.05 -10.63
C LEU A 526 -15.47 30.19 -11.81
N THR A 527 -16.41 29.85 -12.68
CA THR A 527 -16.15 28.96 -13.81
C THR A 527 -16.12 29.66 -15.15
N ASN A 528 -16.78 30.81 -15.29
CA ASN A 528 -16.80 31.69 -16.46
C ASN A 528 -17.37 33.07 -16.05
N GLY A 529 -16.97 34.14 -16.76
CA GLY A 529 -17.43 35.51 -16.51
C GLY A 529 -16.50 36.33 -15.62
N GLU A 530 -16.92 37.54 -15.29
CA GLU A 530 -16.22 38.48 -14.42
C GLU A 530 -16.96 38.62 -13.09
N LEU A 531 -16.33 38.23 -11.97
CA LEU A 531 -16.82 38.53 -10.63
C LEU A 531 -16.06 39.75 -10.09
N ASP A 532 -16.79 40.84 -9.87
CA ASP A 532 -16.30 42.05 -9.21
C ASP A 532 -16.87 42.11 -7.78
N LEU A 533 -15.97 42.05 -6.79
CA LEU A 533 -16.34 42.13 -5.38
C LEU A 533 -16.76 43.54 -4.96
N ASN A 534 -16.45 44.57 -5.74
CA ASN A 534 -16.91 45.95 -5.53
C ASN A 534 -16.63 46.47 -4.11
N ASP A 535 -15.38 46.29 -3.65
CA ASP A 535 -14.88 46.62 -2.31
C ASP A 535 -15.58 45.87 -1.14
N PHE A 536 -16.37 44.83 -1.41
CA PHE A 536 -16.98 43.99 -0.38
C PHE A 536 -16.14 42.74 -0.07
N ASP A 537 -16.19 42.29 1.18
CA ASP A 537 -15.47 41.09 1.63
C ASP A 537 -16.11 39.81 1.11
N LEU A 538 -15.28 38.78 0.91
CA LEU A 538 -15.71 37.45 0.51
C LEU A 538 -15.16 36.40 1.47
N GLN A 539 -16.04 35.58 2.03
CA GLN A 539 -15.67 34.40 2.80
C GLN A 539 -16.16 33.12 2.11
N ALA A 540 -15.27 32.17 1.87
CA ALA A 540 -15.59 30.85 1.35
C ALA A 540 -14.86 29.75 2.14
N ARG A 541 -15.35 28.50 2.14
CA ARG A 541 -14.51 27.37 2.54
C ARG A 541 -13.46 27.11 1.47
N ASP A 542 -13.94 26.87 0.26
CA ASP A 542 -13.12 26.66 -0.92
C ASP A 542 -13.52 27.73 -1.96
N LEU A 543 -12.57 28.57 -2.36
CA LEU A 543 -12.74 29.50 -3.46
C LEU A 543 -12.02 28.93 -4.69
N LEU A 544 -12.81 28.48 -5.66
CA LEU A 544 -12.33 27.68 -6.78
C LEU A 544 -12.55 28.42 -8.10
N ILE A 545 -11.46 28.79 -8.76
CA ILE A 545 -11.49 29.48 -10.05
C ILE A 545 -11.00 28.53 -11.13
N SER A 546 -11.82 28.31 -12.17
CA SER A 546 -11.48 27.47 -13.32
C SER A 546 -11.49 28.19 -14.66
N ASN A 547 -11.98 29.43 -14.69
CA ASN A 547 -11.90 30.38 -15.82
C ASN A 547 -12.35 31.78 -15.34
N GLY A 548 -12.32 32.77 -16.22
CA GLY A 548 -12.95 34.08 -15.98
C GLY A 548 -12.05 35.12 -15.34
N VAL A 549 -12.63 36.20 -14.87
CA VAL A 549 -11.95 37.36 -14.25
C VAL A 549 -12.43 37.50 -12.81
N LEU A 550 -11.50 37.68 -11.87
CA LEU A 550 -11.83 38.02 -10.49
C LEU A 550 -11.20 39.37 -10.15
N ASP A 551 -12.04 40.35 -9.81
CA ASP A 551 -11.61 41.58 -9.16
C ASP A 551 -11.94 41.52 -7.68
N MET A 552 -10.89 41.42 -6.87
CA MET A 552 -10.93 41.44 -5.40
C MET A 552 -10.18 42.65 -4.83
N SER A 553 -9.96 43.69 -5.65
CA SER A 553 -9.24 44.88 -5.21
C SER A 553 -9.96 45.54 -4.03
N ASN A 554 -9.18 46.01 -3.05
CA ASN A 554 -9.65 46.61 -1.79
C ASN A 554 -10.57 45.73 -0.90
N SER A 555 -10.66 44.43 -1.14
CA SER A 555 -11.47 43.49 -0.35
C SER A 555 -10.63 42.59 0.55
N ASP A 556 -11.18 42.17 1.69
CA ASP A 556 -10.65 41.05 2.45
C ASP A 556 -11.29 39.73 2.00
N VAL A 557 -10.46 38.80 1.54
CA VAL A 557 -10.87 37.50 1.01
C VAL A 557 -10.38 36.40 1.94
N THR A 558 -11.31 35.63 2.50
CA THR A 558 -10.99 34.48 3.37
C THR A 558 -11.45 33.18 2.73
N ALA A 559 -10.50 32.34 2.33
CA ALA A 559 -10.74 30.98 1.88
C ALA A 559 -10.29 29.99 2.97
N THR A 560 -11.21 29.64 3.88
CA THR A 560 -10.86 28.95 5.15
C THR A 560 -10.20 27.57 4.97
N ALA A 561 -10.35 26.92 3.81
CA ALA A 561 -9.63 25.71 3.43
C ALA A 561 -8.69 25.96 2.26
N GLN A 562 -9.21 26.35 1.08
CA GLN A 562 -8.36 26.57 -0.09
C GLN A 562 -8.81 27.69 -1.02
N PHE A 563 -7.85 28.43 -1.55
CA PHE A 563 -7.98 29.29 -2.72
C PHE A 563 -7.26 28.60 -3.89
N ARG A 564 -8.01 28.14 -4.89
CA ARG A 564 -7.46 27.42 -6.05
C ARG A 564 -7.74 28.18 -7.34
N VAL A 565 -6.70 28.41 -8.12
CA VAL A 565 -6.76 29.10 -9.42
C VAL A 565 -6.31 28.18 -10.55
N ASN A 566 -7.15 28.03 -11.56
CA ASN A 566 -6.86 27.29 -12.77
C ASN A 566 -7.45 28.05 -13.97
N ASN A 567 -6.65 28.30 -15.01
CA ASN A 567 -7.05 28.94 -16.26
C ASN A 567 -7.77 30.29 -16.08
N ILE A 568 -7.36 31.10 -15.09
CA ILE A 568 -7.94 32.43 -14.90
C ILE A 568 -7.53 33.37 -16.04
N ALA A 569 -8.46 34.18 -16.53
CA ALA A 569 -8.16 35.18 -17.55
C ALA A 569 -7.44 36.40 -16.95
N SER A 570 -7.87 36.87 -15.78
CA SER A 570 -7.23 37.97 -15.04
C SER A 570 -7.59 37.93 -13.55
N LEU A 571 -6.63 38.31 -12.71
CA LEU A 571 -6.81 38.54 -11.27
C LEU A 571 -6.44 39.99 -10.96
N PHE A 572 -7.35 40.74 -10.36
CA PHE A 572 -7.08 42.06 -9.79
C PHE A 572 -7.15 41.97 -8.27
N ALA A 573 -6.04 42.22 -7.60
CA ALA A 573 -5.87 42.01 -6.16
C ALA A 573 -5.11 43.16 -5.48
N ALA A 574 -5.26 44.38 -6.01
CA ALA A 574 -4.58 45.55 -5.45
C ALA A 574 -5.22 45.94 -4.11
N ASN A 575 -4.38 46.22 -3.10
CA ASN A 575 -4.82 46.56 -1.73
C ASN A 575 -5.77 45.51 -1.11
N SER A 576 -5.63 44.24 -1.46
CA SER A 576 -6.45 43.15 -0.91
C SER A 576 -5.66 42.28 0.06
N THR A 577 -6.38 41.60 0.96
CA THR A 577 -5.81 40.57 1.83
C THR A 577 -6.44 39.21 1.49
N LEU A 578 -5.64 38.19 1.22
CA LEU A 578 -6.07 36.81 1.09
C LEU A 578 -5.61 35.98 2.29
N THR A 579 -6.57 35.48 3.09
CA THR A 579 -6.30 34.51 4.15
C THR A 579 -6.73 33.10 3.74
N THR A 580 -5.82 32.13 3.76
CA THR A 580 -6.15 30.73 3.44
C THR A 580 -5.23 29.72 4.13
N GLN A 581 -5.62 28.44 4.16
CA GLN A 581 -4.69 27.36 4.53
C GLN A 581 -3.92 26.86 3.31
N THR A 582 -4.58 26.84 2.15
CA THR A 582 -3.99 26.37 0.89
C THR A 582 -4.21 27.40 -0.21
N LEU A 583 -3.13 27.99 -0.72
CA LEU A 583 -3.14 28.73 -1.97
C LEU A 583 -2.51 27.85 -3.06
N GLN A 584 -3.30 27.48 -4.07
CA GLN A 584 -2.84 26.67 -5.20
C GLN A 584 -3.15 27.36 -6.53
N SER A 585 -2.13 27.68 -7.30
CA SER A 585 -2.25 28.24 -8.65
C SER A 585 -1.64 27.29 -9.67
N PHE A 586 -2.41 26.97 -10.71
CA PHE A 586 -1.91 26.34 -11.93
C PHE A 586 -1.46 27.37 -12.98
N GLU A 587 -1.71 28.65 -12.71
CA GLU A 587 -1.24 29.79 -13.50
C GLU A 587 0.08 30.33 -12.95
N SER A 588 0.81 31.04 -13.82
CA SER A 588 2.07 31.69 -13.49
C SER A 588 1.96 33.21 -13.53
N SER A 589 2.86 33.92 -12.83
CA SER A 589 2.94 35.40 -12.85
C SER A 589 1.70 36.14 -12.32
N LEU A 590 0.87 35.48 -11.49
CA LEU A 590 -0.22 36.16 -10.80
C LEU A 590 0.33 37.06 -9.69
N VAL A 591 -0.29 38.23 -9.53
CA VAL A 591 0.03 39.21 -8.48
C VAL A 591 -1.11 39.25 -7.49
N PHE A 592 -0.79 39.00 -6.23
CA PHE A 592 -1.67 39.13 -5.08
C PHE A 592 -1.25 40.35 -4.26
N GLY A 593 -2.18 40.94 -3.52
CA GLY A 593 -1.86 41.83 -2.40
C GLY A 593 -1.22 41.04 -1.25
N ASP A 594 -1.71 41.25 -0.04
CA ASP A 594 -1.19 40.56 1.13
C ASP A 594 -1.75 39.13 1.21
N VAL A 595 -0.88 38.15 1.47
CA VAL A 595 -1.29 36.74 1.62
C VAL A 595 -0.92 36.21 3.01
N ILE A 596 -1.90 35.60 3.68
CA ILE A 596 -1.74 34.97 4.98
C ILE A 596 -2.03 33.46 4.85
N ILE A 597 -1.00 32.64 5.04
CA ILE A 597 -1.12 31.18 5.13
C ILE A 597 -1.27 30.77 6.60
N SER A 598 -2.40 30.16 6.95
CA SER A 598 -2.77 29.84 8.34
C SER A 598 -3.21 28.38 8.50
N GLY A 599 -3.67 27.98 9.70
CA GLY A 599 -4.17 26.63 9.99
C GLY A 599 -3.12 25.68 10.59
N THR A 600 -3.41 24.38 10.62
CA THR A 600 -2.52 23.34 11.20
C THR A 600 -1.56 22.71 10.18
N GLY A 601 -1.67 23.09 8.91
CA GLY A 601 -0.78 22.71 7.83
C GLY A 601 -1.07 23.58 6.61
N GLY A 602 -0.04 24.24 6.08
CA GLY A 602 -0.17 25.21 5.00
C GLY A 602 0.34 24.67 3.66
N LEU A 603 -0.27 25.08 2.56
CA LEU A 603 0.28 24.83 1.22
C LEU A 603 0.24 26.12 0.40
N LEU A 604 1.41 26.56 -0.07
CA LEU A 604 1.54 27.55 -1.11
C LEU A 604 2.14 26.87 -2.34
N SER A 605 1.36 26.78 -3.41
CA SER A 605 1.77 26.07 -4.63
C SER A 605 1.47 26.89 -5.87
N GLY A 606 2.47 27.07 -6.73
CA GLY A 606 2.34 27.74 -8.02
C GLY A 606 3.71 28.08 -8.58
N PHE A 607 3.77 28.76 -9.72
CA PHE A 607 5.05 29.17 -10.32
C PHE A 607 5.08 30.69 -10.49
N ASP A 608 6.13 31.34 -10.01
CA ASP A 608 6.37 32.79 -10.18
C ASP A 608 5.20 33.67 -9.69
N LEU A 609 4.55 33.27 -8.60
CA LEU A 609 3.55 34.11 -7.92
C LEU A 609 4.24 35.30 -7.24
N THR A 610 3.58 36.45 -7.27
CA THR A 610 4.05 37.69 -6.62
C THR A 610 3.08 38.10 -5.52
N PHE A 611 3.61 38.48 -4.37
CA PHE A 611 2.88 38.94 -3.19
C PHE A 611 3.38 40.32 -2.79
N ASP A 612 2.50 41.18 -2.28
CA ASP A 612 2.93 42.40 -1.58
C ASP A 612 3.63 42.01 -0.28
N ASP A 613 2.89 41.46 0.70
CA ASP A 613 3.46 40.75 1.86
C ASP A 613 3.02 39.27 1.91
N LEU A 614 3.88 38.40 2.46
CA LEU A 614 3.55 36.98 2.71
C LEU A 614 3.75 36.64 4.18
N THR A 615 2.68 36.26 4.87
CA THR A 615 2.70 35.91 6.30
C THR A 615 2.35 34.45 6.52
N ILE A 616 3.21 33.72 7.23
CA ILE A 616 3.02 32.32 7.60
C ILE A 616 2.68 32.23 9.08
N LEU A 617 1.43 31.84 9.38
CA LEU A 617 0.88 31.66 10.74
C LEU A 617 0.56 30.19 11.05
N SER A 618 0.75 29.26 10.11
CA SER A 618 0.33 27.88 10.32
C SER A 618 1.19 27.17 11.37
N SER A 619 0.56 26.49 12.32
CA SER A 619 1.23 25.86 13.47
C SER A 619 1.88 24.50 13.17
N GLY A 620 1.64 23.92 11.98
CA GLY A 620 2.29 22.69 11.52
C GLY A 620 3.17 22.91 10.30
N LEU A 621 3.34 21.88 9.46
CA LEU A 621 4.13 21.95 8.24
C LEU A 621 3.45 22.85 7.19
N THR A 622 4.12 23.91 6.78
CA THR A 622 3.84 24.69 5.57
C THR A 622 4.71 24.18 4.43
N GLN A 623 4.10 23.83 3.30
CA GLN A 623 4.83 23.49 2.07
C GLN A 623 4.76 24.67 1.11
N ILE A 624 5.91 25.10 0.59
CA ILE A 624 6.01 26.15 -0.41
C ILE A 624 6.67 25.53 -1.66
N THR A 625 5.92 25.43 -2.75
CA THR A 625 6.38 24.86 -4.01
C THR A 625 6.38 25.89 -5.12
N GLY A 626 7.47 25.93 -5.89
CA GLY A 626 7.75 26.98 -6.86
C GLY A 626 8.76 28.00 -6.34
N GLY A 627 9.23 28.85 -7.25
CA GLY A 627 9.91 30.10 -6.91
C GLY A 627 8.89 31.24 -6.92
N HIS A 628 8.91 32.07 -5.89
CA HIS A 628 7.95 33.18 -5.74
C HIS A 628 8.67 34.50 -5.50
N THR A 629 7.94 35.62 -5.64
CA THR A 629 8.44 36.95 -5.31
C THR A 629 7.59 37.56 -4.20
N VAL A 630 8.21 38.00 -3.12
CA VAL A 630 7.59 38.82 -2.07
C VAL A 630 8.19 40.22 -2.19
N ASN A 631 7.39 41.20 -2.60
CA ASN A 631 7.85 42.56 -2.84
C ASN A 631 8.17 43.30 -1.53
N GLY A 632 7.47 42.94 -0.45
CA GLY A 632 7.69 43.40 0.92
C GLY A 632 8.34 42.31 1.79
N THR A 633 7.67 41.97 2.88
CA THR A 633 8.20 41.16 3.97
C THR A 633 7.65 39.73 3.91
N LEU A 634 8.55 38.75 3.99
CA LEU A 634 8.19 37.39 4.39
C LEU A 634 8.17 37.32 5.92
N SER A 635 6.98 37.23 6.50
CA SER A 635 6.77 37.19 7.96
C SER A 635 6.51 35.78 8.46
N LEU A 636 7.33 35.32 9.40
CA LEU A 636 7.28 33.98 10.01
C LEU A 636 6.92 34.11 11.49
N SER A 637 5.64 33.90 11.83
CA SER A 637 5.13 34.08 13.21
C SER A 637 4.54 32.81 13.80
N ASN A 638 4.92 31.65 13.25
CA ASN A 638 4.48 30.32 13.66
C ASN A 638 5.46 29.65 14.62
N SER A 639 5.51 30.09 15.89
CA SER A 639 6.38 29.47 16.92
C SER A 639 6.22 27.93 16.93
N GLY A 640 7.31 27.20 16.65
CA GLY A 640 7.37 25.74 16.59
C GLY A 640 6.93 25.12 15.25
N GLY A 641 6.53 25.93 14.28
CA GLY A 641 6.11 25.49 12.96
C GLY A 641 7.28 25.15 12.04
N GLU A 642 6.98 24.39 10.98
CA GLU A 642 7.96 23.94 10.00
C GLU A 642 7.57 24.44 8.61
N ILE A 643 8.53 24.96 7.85
CA ILE A 643 8.34 25.47 6.50
C ILE A 643 9.31 24.73 5.57
N SER A 644 8.74 24.02 4.61
CA SER A 644 9.47 23.27 3.60
C SER A 644 9.37 23.97 2.25
N PHE A 645 10.48 24.45 1.73
CA PHE A 645 10.58 25.03 0.38
C PHE A 645 10.97 23.95 -0.63
N GLN A 646 10.44 24.02 -1.85
CA GLN A 646 10.80 23.08 -2.91
C GLN A 646 12.30 23.17 -3.24
N SER A 647 12.95 22.02 -3.33
CA SER A 647 14.37 21.94 -3.71
C SER A 647 14.62 22.54 -5.11
N GLY A 648 15.69 23.30 -5.25
CA GLY A 648 16.11 23.92 -6.50
C GLY A 648 15.31 25.15 -6.93
N THR A 649 14.35 25.64 -6.14
CA THR A 649 13.62 26.87 -6.45
C THR A 649 14.27 28.10 -5.80
N VAL A 650 13.98 29.28 -6.38
CA VAL A 650 14.45 30.58 -5.91
C VAL A 650 13.25 31.41 -5.48
N THR A 651 13.20 31.78 -4.21
CA THR A 651 12.22 32.74 -3.69
C THR A 651 12.90 34.10 -3.52
N ARG A 652 12.41 35.11 -4.23
CA ARG A 652 12.88 36.49 -4.12
C ARG A 652 12.11 37.19 -3.01
N ILE A 653 12.83 37.79 -2.07
CA ILE A 653 12.21 38.50 -0.93
C ILE A 653 12.91 39.83 -0.72
N ALA A 654 12.16 40.88 -0.38
CA ALA A 654 12.77 42.16 -0.02
C ALA A 654 13.24 42.18 1.45
N ASP A 655 12.46 41.60 2.35
CA ASP A 655 12.77 41.47 3.78
C ASP A 655 12.30 40.12 4.36
N LEU A 656 12.94 39.69 5.45
CA LEU A 656 12.58 38.51 6.25
C LEU A 656 12.41 38.93 7.70
N ALA A 657 11.23 38.68 8.26
CA ALA A 657 10.93 38.88 9.68
C ALA A 657 10.50 37.56 10.31
N SER A 658 11.18 37.12 11.38
CA SER A 658 10.79 35.94 12.15
C SER A 658 10.60 36.25 13.63
N SER A 659 9.61 35.65 14.29
CA SER A 659 9.43 35.77 15.75
C SER A 659 9.33 34.40 16.43
N GLY A 660 10.45 33.66 16.48
CA GLY A 660 10.52 32.43 17.27
C GLY A 660 10.64 32.72 18.77
N ALA A 661 9.86 32.04 19.61
CA ALA A 661 9.96 32.21 21.06
C ALA A 661 11.30 31.65 21.59
N ASP A 662 11.97 32.38 22.49
CA ASP A 662 13.29 32.04 23.05
C ASP A 662 13.42 30.65 23.69
N CYS A 663 12.29 30.02 24.05
CA CYS A 663 12.25 28.74 24.77
C CYS A 663 11.07 27.81 24.42
N GLY A 664 10.28 28.10 23.39
CA GLY A 664 8.98 27.42 23.16
C GLY A 664 8.57 27.15 21.72
N GLY A 665 9.48 27.23 20.74
CA GLY A 665 9.16 26.88 19.35
C GLY A 665 9.98 27.63 18.33
N GLN A 666 11.17 27.12 18.03
CA GLN A 666 11.95 27.58 16.90
C GLN A 666 11.22 27.27 15.59
N ILE A 667 11.36 28.14 14.59
CA ILE A 667 10.74 27.96 13.28
C ILE A 667 11.73 27.22 12.38
N SER A 668 11.33 26.08 11.82
CA SER A 668 12.17 25.28 10.93
C SER A 668 12.02 25.71 9.47
N LEU A 669 13.14 25.98 8.81
CA LEU A 669 13.26 26.26 7.37
C LEU A 669 14.09 25.15 6.73
N ARG A 670 13.46 24.33 5.89
CA ARG A 670 14.14 23.23 5.20
C ARG A 670 13.78 23.10 3.73
N SER A 671 14.60 22.36 3.01
CA SER A 671 14.29 21.90 1.66
C SER A 671 13.32 20.71 1.65
N SER A 672 12.50 20.60 0.60
CA SER A 672 11.63 19.44 0.36
C SER A 672 12.39 18.16 0.04
N THR A 673 13.69 18.25 -0.23
CA THR A 673 14.55 17.11 -0.57
C THR A 673 15.87 17.24 0.17
N GLY A 674 16.12 16.31 1.10
CA GLY A 674 17.35 16.29 1.89
C GLY A 674 18.60 16.30 1.01
N GLY A 675 19.57 17.15 1.37
CA GLY A 675 20.83 17.32 0.64
C GLY A 675 20.76 18.24 -0.59
N SER A 676 19.58 18.71 -1.00
CA SER A 676 19.39 19.63 -2.12
C SER A 676 18.88 20.97 -1.60
N ARG A 677 19.50 22.10 -1.99
CA ARG A 677 19.14 23.41 -1.44
C ARG A 677 17.90 24.05 -2.09
N PHE A 678 17.11 24.79 -1.30
CA PHE A 678 16.27 25.89 -1.80
C PHE A 678 17.04 27.22 -1.68
N THR A 679 16.65 28.26 -2.43
CA THR A 679 17.37 29.54 -2.47
C THR A 679 16.50 30.73 -2.09
N PHE A 680 17.00 31.60 -1.21
CA PHE A 680 16.51 32.97 -1.05
C PHE A 680 17.39 33.95 -1.84
N ASP A 681 16.76 34.83 -2.61
CA ASP A 681 17.41 35.93 -3.32
C ASP A 681 16.89 37.27 -2.78
N PHE A 682 17.70 37.93 -1.95
CA PHE A 682 17.32 39.18 -1.30
C PHE A 682 17.47 40.37 -2.26
N THR A 683 16.38 41.09 -2.50
CA THR A 683 16.32 42.20 -3.48
C THR A 683 16.33 43.60 -2.84
N GLY A 684 16.27 43.69 -1.50
CA GLY A 684 16.15 44.95 -0.73
C GLY A 684 17.46 45.72 -0.48
N PRO A 685 17.39 47.03 -0.14
CA PRO A 685 18.55 47.94 -0.09
C PRO A 685 19.40 47.98 1.21
N SER A 686 19.21 47.09 2.19
CA SER A 686 20.01 47.13 3.43
C SER A 686 20.37 45.75 3.99
N LEU A 687 21.61 45.34 3.76
CA LEU A 687 22.32 44.39 4.60
C LEU A 687 23.08 45.17 5.70
N PRO A 688 23.03 44.76 6.98
CA PRO A 688 22.36 43.57 7.51
C PRO A 688 20.86 43.79 7.83
N LEU A 689 20.09 42.68 7.80
CA LEU A 689 18.67 42.60 8.18
C LEU A 689 18.41 43.04 9.64
N PRO A 690 17.14 43.33 10.02
CA PRO A 690 16.76 43.69 11.40
C PRO A 690 17.23 42.66 12.46
N ALA A 691 17.43 43.14 13.69
CA ALA A 691 17.93 42.35 14.84
C ALA A 691 16.97 41.23 15.33
N ASP A 692 15.81 41.09 14.71
CA ASP A 692 14.71 40.25 15.18
C ASP A 692 14.72 38.84 14.56
N ASN A 693 15.62 38.56 13.61
CA ASN A 693 15.79 37.22 13.03
C ASN A 693 16.51 36.27 14.00
N THR A 694 15.75 35.74 14.95
CA THR A 694 16.23 34.87 16.03
C THR A 694 15.46 33.55 16.09
N ASN A 695 16.07 32.51 16.64
CA ASN A 695 15.40 31.24 16.96
C ASN A 695 14.88 30.46 15.72
N LEU A 696 15.68 30.40 14.65
CA LEU A 696 15.40 29.58 13.47
C LEU A 696 16.16 28.25 13.51
N ILE A 697 15.60 27.19 12.93
CA ILE A 697 16.31 25.96 12.55
C ILE A 697 16.45 26.00 11.03
N ILE A 698 17.66 25.90 10.49
CA ILE A 698 17.89 26.03 9.04
C ILE A 698 18.59 24.78 8.51
N GLN A 699 18.07 24.19 7.43
CA GLN A 699 18.66 23.04 6.75
C GLN A 699 18.54 23.17 5.23
N ASP A 700 19.57 22.71 4.50
CA ASP A 700 19.52 22.59 3.04
C ASP A 700 19.06 23.88 2.34
N SER A 701 19.75 25.00 2.60
CA SER A 701 19.37 26.32 2.07
C SER A 701 20.54 27.15 1.54
N GLU A 702 20.24 28.06 0.62
CA GLU A 702 21.18 29.02 0.05
C GLU A 702 20.62 30.43 0.11
N VAL A 703 21.48 31.40 0.42
CA VAL A 703 21.18 32.82 0.27
C VAL A 703 22.11 33.45 -0.76
N LEU A 704 21.53 34.13 -1.74
CA LEU A 704 22.24 34.96 -2.69
C LEU A 704 22.36 36.42 -2.19
N ASN A 705 23.42 37.10 -2.64
CA ASN A 705 23.63 38.55 -2.46
C ASN A 705 23.99 39.07 -1.05
N GLY A 706 24.46 38.21 -0.12
CA GLY A 706 25.18 38.63 1.10
C GLY A 706 24.93 37.72 2.30
N PRO A 707 25.80 37.71 3.33
CA PRO A 707 25.59 36.90 4.51
C PRO A 707 24.40 37.43 5.32
N ILE A 708 23.35 36.62 5.47
CA ILE A 708 22.21 36.92 6.35
C ILE A 708 22.50 36.38 7.73
N GLU A 709 22.55 37.28 8.71
CA GLU A 709 22.79 36.91 10.10
C GLU A 709 21.49 36.48 10.78
N VAL A 710 21.50 35.27 11.36
CA VAL A 710 20.43 34.74 12.19
C VAL A 710 21.01 34.37 13.55
N ASN A 711 20.40 34.88 14.62
CA ASN A 711 20.90 34.74 15.98
C ASN A 711 20.14 33.67 16.76
N ALA A 712 20.76 33.09 17.79
CA ALA A 712 20.16 32.03 18.61
C ALA A 712 19.53 30.89 17.76
N SER A 713 20.15 30.58 16.62
CA SER A 713 19.59 29.73 15.57
C SER A 713 20.42 28.45 15.41
N ILE A 714 19.81 27.39 14.87
CA ILE A 714 20.42 26.08 14.75
C ILE A 714 20.73 25.78 13.27
N ASP A 715 21.99 25.42 13.00
CA ASP A 715 22.42 24.91 11.70
C ASP A 715 22.26 23.37 11.65
N GLN A 716 21.31 22.88 10.86
CA GLN A 716 21.11 21.44 10.62
C GLN A 716 21.85 20.91 9.37
N GLY A 717 22.70 21.74 8.78
CA GLY A 717 23.65 21.37 7.73
C GLY A 717 23.23 21.77 6.31
N ASN A 718 24.23 21.77 5.41
CA ASN A 718 24.12 22.12 4.00
C ASN A 718 23.56 23.52 3.72
N ASN A 719 23.87 24.48 4.59
CA ASN A 719 23.50 25.88 4.44
C ASN A 719 24.64 26.70 3.81
N SER A 720 24.29 27.71 3.00
CA SER A 720 25.26 28.64 2.39
C SER A 720 24.70 30.05 2.31
N GLY A 721 25.55 31.08 2.43
CA GLY A 721 25.10 32.47 2.44
C GLY A 721 24.45 32.93 3.76
N TRP A 722 24.39 32.06 4.78
CA TRP A 722 23.95 32.42 6.13
C TRP A 722 25.14 32.64 7.07
N THR A 723 24.98 33.56 8.02
CA THR A 723 25.76 33.63 9.25
C THR A 723 24.87 33.13 10.39
N ILE A 724 24.98 31.84 10.74
CA ILE A 724 24.15 31.20 11.77
C ILE A 724 24.89 31.23 13.10
N ASN A 725 24.45 32.09 14.02
CA ASN A 725 25.00 32.16 15.36
C ASN A 725 24.24 31.17 16.27
N ALA A 726 24.92 30.05 16.61
CA ALA A 726 24.38 29.01 17.47
C ALA A 726 23.99 29.53 18.86
N ALA A 727 22.87 29.05 19.40
CA ALA A 727 22.52 29.24 20.80
C ALA A 727 23.57 28.57 21.70
N ALA A 728 23.94 29.20 22.82
CA ALA A 728 24.84 28.60 23.79
C ALA A 728 24.15 27.38 24.44
N GLY A 729 24.80 26.20 24.35
CA GLY A 729 24.29 24.97 24.96
C GLY A 729 24.19 25.07 26.48
N LYS A 730 23.08 24.59 27.02
CA LYS A 730 22.77 24.53 28.45
C LYS A 730 22.91 23.10 28.95
N GLN A 731 23.09 22.94 30.27
CA GLN A 731 22.83 21.68 30.96
C GLN A 731 21.44 21.76 31.58
N LEU A 732 20.57 20.81 31.23
CA LEU A 732 19.20 20.74 31.68
C LEU A 732 18.97 19.44 32.48
N PHE A 733 18.52 19.61 33.71
CA PHE A 733 18.15 18.52 34.61
C PHE A 733 16.65 18.26 34.50
N TRP A 734 16.27 17.00 34.37
CA TRP A 734 14.86 16.60 34.54
C TRP A 734 14.45 16.77 36.01
N ILE A 735 13.30 17.41 36.25
CA ILE A 735 12.73 17.66 37.59
C ILE A 735 11.23 17.33 37.61
N GLY A 736 10.66 17.20 38.82
CA GLY A 736 9.20 17.13 38.99
C GLY A 736 8.56 15.74 38.80
N GLY A 737 9.34 14.67 38.58
CA GLY A 737 8.82 13.31 38.47
C GLY A 737 8.29 12.98 37.08
N SER A 738 7.06 12.45 36.96
CA SER A 738 6.51 12.09 35.65
C SER A 738 6.11 13.31 34.83
N GLY A 739 6.36 13.28 33.53
CA GLY A 739 6.00 14.37 32.61
C GLY A 739 6.27 14.06 31.15
N ASP A 740 5.75 14.91 30.26
CA ASP A 740 6.06 14.88 28.83
C ASP A 740 7.34 15.69 28.55
N TRP A 741 8.19 15.21 27.64
CA TRP A 741 9.49 15.81 27.29
C TRP A 741 9.36 17.27 26.83
N ASP A 742 8.27 17.61 26.17
CA ASP A 742 7.97 18.94 25.65
C ASP A 742 7.32 19.88 26.69
N ASP A 743 7.16 19.46 27.95
CA ASP A 743 6.73 20.33 29.03
C ASP A 743 7.94 21.09 29.63
N PRO A 744 8.05 22.42 29.42
CA PRO A 744 9.15 23.21 29.96
C PRO A 744 9.20 23.24 31.50
N ALA A 745 8.11 22.86 32.19
CA ALA A 745 8.09 22.77 33.65
C ALA A 745 9.01 21.67 34.19
N HIS A 746 9.33 20.66 33.37
CA HIS A 746 10.13 19.50 33.76
C HIS A 746 11.65 19.67 33.55
N TRP A 747 12.10 20.80 33.01
CA TRP A 747 13.51 21.06 32.76
C TRP A 747 14.06 22.17 33.64
N SER A 748 15.22 21.99 34.27
CA SER A 748 15.87 22.96 35.16
C SER A 748 17.34 23.16 34.83
N LEU A 749 17.91 24.33 35.12
CA LEU A 749 19.36 24.58 34.98
C LEU A 749 20.20 23.97 36.12
N THR A 750 19.55 23.44 37.16
CA THR A 750 20.21 22.83 38.32
C THR A 750 19.42 21.62 38.81
N SER A 751 20.10 20.60 39.32
CA SER A 751 19.47 19.46 40.00
C SER A 751 18.49 19.92 41.09
N ASN A 752 17.24 19.46 41.02
CA ASN A 752 16.13 19.84 41.92
C ASN A 752 15.81 21.35 41.98
N GLY A 753 16.18 22.11 40.95
CA GLY A 753 15.93 23.55 40.86
C GLY A 753 14.50 23.92 40.47
N GLY A 754 14.27 25.21 40.22
CA GLY A 754 13.05 25.68 39.55
C GLY A 754 13.10 25.40 38.05
N SER A 755 11.94 25.35 37.39
CA SER A 755 11.85 25.23 35.93
C SER A 755 12.67 26.33 35.24
N ALA A 756 13.44 25.93 34.24
CA ALA A 756 14.16 26.80 33.33
C ALA A 756 13.22 27.46 32.30
N GLY A 757 11.98 26.97 32.17
CA GLY A 757 11.00 27.45 31.21
C GLY A 757 11.30 27.08 29.76
N CYS A 758 12.23 26.15 29.50
CA CYS A 758 12.71 25.79 28.17
C CYS A 758 12.83 24.27 28.03
N ILE A 759 12.44 23.74 26.88
CA ILE A 759 12.71 22.34 26.51
C ILE A 759 14.11 22.20 25.88
N PRO A 760 14.76 21.02 25.94
CA PRO A 760 16.08 20.80 25.36
C PRO A 760 16.13 20.97 23.83
N SER A 761 17.20 21.60 23.35
CA SER A 761 17.55 21.73 21.93
C SER A 761 18.73 20.83 21.53
N VAL A 762 19.11 20.81 20.25
CA VAL A 762 20.28 20.02 19.76
C VAL A 762 21.61 20.41 20.41
N SER A 763 21.68 21.57 21.08
CA SER A 763 22.88 22.08 21.73
C SER A 763 22.88 21.83 23.25
N ASP A 764 21.76 21.40 23.83
CA ASP A 764 21.60 21.26 25.28
C ASP A 764 21.89 19.82 25.74
N ASP A 765 22.65 19.67 26.81
CA ASP A 765 22.83 18.38 27.48
C ASP A 765 21.67 18.14 28.44
N VAL A 766 21.13 16.92 28.44
CA VAL A 766 20.10 16.52 29.39
C VAL A 766 20.65 15.53 30.41
N LEU A 767 20.30 15.75 31.67
CA LEU A 767 20.74 14.96 32.80
C LEU A 767 19.55 14.44 33.61
N PHE A 768 19.58 13.15 33.94
CA PHE A 768 18.64 12.48 34.83
C PHE A 768 19.41 11.94 36.04
N ASP A 769 19.10 12.46 37.22
CA ASP A 769 19.86 12.21 38.44
C ASP A 769 18.97 11.75 39.61
N ALA A 770 19.56 11.60 40.80
CA ALA A 770 18.87 11.18 42.02
C ALA A 770 17.65 12.06 42.40
N ASN A 771 17.59 13.32 41.95
CA ASN A 771 16.51 14.25 42.24
C ASN A 771 15.48 14.37 41.11
N SER A 772 15.70 13.72 39.96
CA SER A 772 14.76 13.74 38.83
C SER A 772 13.42 13.07 39.15
N PHE A 773 13.42 12.09 40.04
CA PHE A 773 12.25 11.27 40.40
C PHE A 773 12.10 11.16 41.91
N SER A 774 10.86 11.10 42.38
CA SER A 774 10.48 11.05 43.80
C SER A 774 9.79 9.75 44.21
N ALA A 775 9.38 8.91 43.26
CA ALA A 775 8.65 7.67 43.50
C ALA A 775 8.84 6.66 42.36
N ALA A 776 8.56 5.38 42.65
CA ALA A 776 8.60 4.32 41.65
C ALA A 776 7.51 4.50 40.58
N ALA A 777 7.75 3.93 39.39
CA ALA A 777 6.86 3.98 38.22
C ALA A 777 6.61 5.39 37.64
N GLN A 778 7.51 6.34 37.92
CA GLN A 778 7.50 7.63 37.23
C GLN A 778 8.12 7.51 35.84
N GLU A 779 7.68 8.33 34.90
CA GLU A 779 8.06 8.22 33.49
C GLU A 779 8.40 9.56 32.84
N VAL A 780 9.37 9.52 31.93
CA VAL A 780 9.67 10.59 30.97
C VAL A 780 9.03 10.15 29.66
N ARG A 781 7.96 10.82 29.26
CA ARG A 781 7.22 10.48 28.04
C ARG A 781 7.64 11.40 26.90
N VAL A 782 8.06 10.83 25.79
CA VAL A 782 8.36 11.59 24.56
C VAL A 782 7.11 11.58 23.69
N PRO A 783 6.43 12.73 23.50
CA PRO A 783 5.19 12.78 22.73
C PRO A 783 5.46 12.77 21.21
N THR A 784 4.38 12.74 20.42
CA THR A 784 4.44 12.75 18.95
C THR A 784 5.28 13.93 18.42
N GLY A 785 6.16 13.69 17.45
CA GLY A 785 7.04 14.71 16.88
C GLY A 785 8.53 14.38 17.02
N ASN A 786 9.38 15.36 16.73
CA ASN A 786 10.83 15.25 16.82
C ASN A 786 11.34 16.03 18.04
N HIS A 787 12.09 15.36 18.92
CA HIS A 787 12.64 15.91 20.15
C HIS A 787 14.16 15.79 20.12
N HIS A 788 14.86 16.72 20.75
CA HIS A 788 16.29 16.88 20.55
C HIS A 788 17.04 17.11 21.86
N CYS A 789 18.25 16.56 21.95
CA CYS A 789 19.28 16.97 22.91
C CYS A 789 20.66 16.79 22.27
N ARG A 790 21.68 17.40 22.86
CA ARG A 790 23.09 17.15 22.52
C ARG A 790 23.53 15.83 23.14
N ASN A 791 23.85 15.82 24.43
CA ASN A 791 24.13 14.59 25.17
C ASN A 791 22.94 14.20 26.02
N MET A 792 22.76 12.90 26.22
CA MET A 792 21.79 12.35 27.16
C MET A 792 22.50 11.50 28.20
N GLU A 793 22.42 11.91 29.47
CA GLU A 793 23.04 11.18 30.57
C GLU A 793 22.01 10.82 31.64
N TRP A 794 21.80 9.52 31.83
CA TRP A 794 21.11 8.96 32.99
C TRP A 794 22.18 8.51 33.98
N ILE A 795 22.37 9.28 35.05
CA ILE A 795 23.48 9.08 35.99
C ILE A 795 23.29 7.73 36.70
N SER A 796 24.22 6.81 36.49
CA SER A 796 24.11 5.42 36.96
C SER A 796 24.99 5.08 38.15
N THR A 797 25.97 5.94 38.49
CA THR A 797 26.92 5.71 39.57
C THR A 797 27.13 6.95 40.45
N GLY A 798 27.64 6.74 41.66
CA GLY A 798 27.92 7.82 42.60
C GLY A 798 26.71 8.30 43.41
N PRO A 799 26.85 9.39 44.18
CA PRO A 799 25.80 9.90 45.07
C PRO A 799 24.59 10.48 44.32
N ASP A 800 24.78 10.87 43.06
CA ASP A 800 23.75 11.47 42.20
C ASP A 800 23.09 10.44 41.27
N ALA A 801 23.37 9.14 41.47
CA ALA A 801 22.77 8.08 40.67
C ALA A 801 21.25 8.06 40.77
N ILE A 802 20.61 7.88 39.62
CA ILE A 802 19.16 7.84 39.49
C ILE A 802 18.54 6.78 40.39
N ALA A 803 17.41 7.12 40.99
CA ALA A 803 16.65 6.27 41.89
C ALA A 803 15.26 5.95 41.33
N TYR A 804 14.57 5.00 41.96
CA TYR A 804 13.15 4.67 41.74
C TYR A 804 12.76 3.96 40.43
N GLN A 805 13.71 3.45 39.64
CA GLN A 805 13.42 2.69 38.41
C GLN A 805 12.45 3.40 37.44
N PRO A 806 12.72 4.65 37.04
CA PRO A 806 11.89 5.39 36.12
C PRO A 806 11.91 4.78 34.71
N THR A 807 10.92 5.17 33.91
CA THR A 807 10.76 4.71 32.53
C THR A 807 11.00 5.85 31.54
N LEU A 808 11.89 5.65 30.56
CA LEU A 808 11.87 6.45 29.33
C LEU A 808 10.88 5.80 28.34
N ARG A 809 9.81 6.51 27.99
CA ARG A 809 8.74 6.01 27.13
C ARG A 809 8.62 6.84 25.86
N LEU A 810 8.87 6.25 24.70
CA LEU A 810 8.56 6.90 23.41
C LEU A 810 7.08 6.66 23.05
N GLY A 811 6.30 7.74 22.96
CA GLY A 811 4.90 7.71 22.53
C GLY A 811 4.73 7.35 21.06
N ILE A 812 3.50 7.30 20.57
CA ILE A 812 3.18 7.00 19.16
C ILE A 812 3.72 8.11 18.24
N LEU A 813 4.42 7.74 17.16
CA LEU A 813 5.02 8.69 16.20
C LEU A 813 6.02 9.67 16.85
N ALA A 814 6.68 9.24 17.92
CA ALA A 814 7.68 10.03 18.64
C ALA A 814 9.10 9.68 18.21
N ASN A 815 9.91 10.68 17.90
CA ASN A 815 11.34 10.53 17.59
C ASN A 815 12.17 11.35 18.58
N LEU A 816 13.17 10.74 19.19
CA LEU A 816 14.12 11.43 20.07
C LEU A 816 15.52 11.35 19.47
N TYR A 817 16.16 12.50 19.22
CA TYR A 817 17.48 12.61 18.62
C TYR A 817 18.51 13.09 19.65
N VAL A 818 19.56 12.29 19.84
CA VAL A 818 20.73 12.60 20.65
C VAL A 818 21.88 12.95 19.69
N HIS A 819 22.27 14.22 19.64
CA HIS A 819 23.26 14.74 18.68
C HIS A 819 24.72 14.60 19.16
N GLY A 820 24.93 13.93 20.30
CA GLY A 820 26.21 13.62 20.92
C GLY A 820 26.21 12.21 21.50
N SER A 821 26.70 12.06 22.73
CA SER A 821 26.75 10.78 23.44
C SER A 821 25.43 10.41 24.12
N LEU A 822 25.10 9.12 24.06
CA LEU A 822 23.98 8.51 24.78
C LEU A 822 24.52 7.64 25.92
N GLN A 823 24.14 7.96 27.15
CA GLN A 823 24.47 7.17 28.34
C GLN A 823 23.20 6.88 29.14
N LEU A 824 22.74 5.63 29.08
CA LEU A 824 21.60 5.15 29.86
C LEU A 824 22.05 4.50 31.16
N ALA A 825 21.20 4.55 32.19
CA ALA A 825 21.43 3.84 33.44
C ALA A 825 21.10 2.35 33.27
N THR A 826 21.57 1.53 34.21
CA THR A 826 21.45 0.08 34.08
C THR A 826 19.99 -0.37 34.03
N ALA A 827 19.71 -1.55 33.46
CA ALA A 827 18.38 -2.17 33.48
C ALA A 827 17.83 -2.45 34.90
N ALA A 828 18.69 -2.38 35.93
CA ALA A 828 18.28 -2.44 37.33
C ALA A 828 17.84 -1.06 37.89
N GLN A 829 18.17 0.03 37.21
CA GLN A 829 17.97 1.42 37.64
C GLN A 829 16.95 2.18 36.81
N MET A 830 16.66 1.78 35.57
CA MET A 830 15.64 2.38 34.72
C MET A 830 15.05 1.36 33.75
N SER A 831 14.00 1.74 33.04
CA SER A 831 13.45 0.98 31.91
C SER A 831 13.26 1.86 30.68
N TYR A 832 13.26 1.23 29.50
CA TYR A 832 12.99 1.88 28.21
C TYR A 832 11.81 1.17 27.54
N THR A 833 10.84 1.93 27.05
CA THR A 833 9.65 1.39 26.39
C THR A 833 9.25 2.24 25.17
N VAL A 834 8.61 1.61 24.20
CA VAL A 834 8.07 2.25 22.99
C VAL A 834 6.60 1.85 22.83
N ASP A 835 5.72 2.82 22.60
CA ASP A 835 4.27 2.57 22.45
C ASP A 835 3.91 1.95 21.10
N ALA A 836 4.72 2.21 20.06
CA ALA A 836 4.46 1.76 18.70
C ALA A 836 5.75 1.31 17.98
N LEU A 837 5.95 -0.02 17.92
CA LEU A 837 7.15 -0.70 17.39
C LEU A 837 7.51 -0.37 15.94
N SER A 838 6.61 0.21 15.13
CA SER A 838 6.94 0.55 13.72
C SER A 838 7.19 2.04 13.47
N SER A 839 6.86 2.91 14.43
CA SER A 839 6.72 4.35 14.13
C SER A 839 7.61 5.27 14.97
N SER A 840 7.94 4.86 16.19
CA SER A 840 8.70 5.66 17.16
C SER A 840 10.15 5.19 17.25
N LYS A 841 11.12 6.12 17.26
CA LYS A 841 12.56 5.77 17.22
C LYS A 841 13.40 6.61 18.17
N LEU A 842 14.45 5.97 18.69
CA LEU A 842 15.56 6.65 19.37
C LEU A 842 16.72 6.76 18.37
N TYR A 843 17.17 7.99 18.13
CA TYR A 843 18.27 8.31 17.23
C TYR A 843 19.51 8.75 18.02
N VAL A 844 20.67 8.22 17.65
CA VAL A 844 21.94 8.93 17.83
C VAL A 844 22.34 9.54 16.48
N ALA A 845 22.48 10.86 16.45
CA ALA A 845 22.48 11.67 15.23
C ALA A 845 23.63 12.69 15.14
N ALA A 846 24.67 12.48 15.95
CA ALA A 846 25.88 13.28 15.91
C ALA A 846 26.51 13.36 14.51
N ARG A 847 26.97 14.55 14.12
CA ARG A 847 27.63 14.81 12.82
C ARG A 847 29.14 15.00 12.93
N THR A 848 29.69 14.74 14.11
CA THR A 848 31.11 14.84 14.42
C THR A 848 31.60 13.53 15.03
N PRO A 849 32.89 13.19 14.93
CA PRO A 849 33.42 11.99 15.55
C PRO A 849 33.56 12.12 17.08
N GLY A 850 33.73 10.98 17.76
CA GLY A 850 34.12 10.93 19.18
C GLY A 850 32.97 10.80 20.19
N HIS A 851 31.80 10.29 19.77
CA HIS A 851 30.66 10.08 20.67
C HIS A 851 30.58 8.63 21.14
N SER A 852 29.82 8.41 22.21
CA SER A 852 29.69 7.10 22.85
C SER A 852 28.23 6.67 22.98
N ILE A 853 28.01 5.36 23.02
CA ILE A 853 26.72 4.74 23.33
C ILE A 853 26.92 3.81 24.52
N THR A 854 26.12 4.01 25.57
CA THR A 854 25.97 3.09 26.70
C THR A 854 24.50 2.76 26.85
N SER A 855 24.13 1.50 26.61
CA SER A 855 22.75 1.02 26.64
C SER A 855 22.24 0.75 28.06
N GLY A 856 23.15 0.51 29.02
CA GLY A 856 22.81 0.08 30.37
C GLY A 856 22.29 -1.36 30.43
N GLY A 857 22.47 -2.16 29.37
CA GLY A 857 21.84 -3.47 29.21
C GLY A 857 20.33 -3.41 28.96
N LEU A 858 19.81 -2.25 28.54
CA LEU A 858 18.42 -2.10 28.09
C LEU A 858 18.27 -2.59 26.65
N ASP A 859 17.09 -3.13 26.33
CA ASP A 859 16.72 -3.45 24.96
C ASP A 859 16.28 -2.17 24.22
N LEU A 860 17.16 -1.63 23.37
CA LEU A 860 16.88 -0.43 22.58
C LEU A 860 16.09 -0.78 21.33
N ILE A 861 14.81 -1.05 21.54
CA ILE A 861 13.83 -1.26 20.46
C ILE A 861 13.76 -0.01 19.57
N ASN A 862 13.85 -0.19 18.24
CA ASN A 862 13.84 0.85 17.21
C ASN A 862 14.98 1.87 17.30
N PHE A 863 16.18 1.37 17.54
CA PHE A 863 17.37 2.21 17.64
C PHE A 863 17.94 2.57 16.25
N ARG A 864 18.31 3.83 16.07
CA ARG A 864 18.85 4.34 14.81
C ARG A 864 20.11 5.18 15.02
N MET A 865 21.09 4.97 14.17
CA MET A 865 22.29 5.78 14.04
C MET A 865 22.20 6.54 12.71
N ASP A 866 22.07 7.86 12.77
CA ASP A 866 21.87 8.69 11.58
C ASP A 866 22.50 10.08 11.73
N GLY A 867 23.81 10.16 11.48
CA GLY A 867 24.55 11.40 11.45
C GLY A 867 25.77 11.33 10.54
N ALA A 868 25.70 12.00 9.39
CA ALA A 868 26.80 12.03 8.43
C ALA A 868 28.04 12.70 9.06
N GLY A 869 29.16 11.97 9.11
CA GLY A 869 30.38 12.38 9.82
C GLY A 869 30.43 12.02 11.31
N GLY A 870 29.34 11.44 11.83
CA GLY A 870 29.26 10.90 13.19
C GLY A 870 30.08 9.62 13.36
N GLU A 871 30.72 9.48 14.51
CA GLU A 871 31.36 8.23 14.95
C GLU A 871 30.90 7.92 16.38
N TRP A 872 30.37 6.71 16.58
CA TRP A 872 29.91 6.23 17.89
C TRP A 872 30.67 4.98 18.32
N THR A 873 31.16 4.98 19.56
CA THR A 873 31.81 3.81 20.18
C THR A 873 30.90 3.22 21.25
N LEU A 874 30.65 1.91 21.19
CA LEU A 874 29.95 1.19 22.26
C LEU A 874 30.83 1.13 23.51
N LEU A 875 30.22 1.30 24.69
CA LEU A 875 30.89 1.16 25.98
C LEU A 875 30.32 0.00 26.82
N ASP A 876 29.30 -0.67 26.31
CA ASP A 876 28.69 -1.89 26.84
C ASP A 876 27.99 -2.67 25.70
N ASP A 877 27.55 -3.89 26.01
CA ASP A 877 26.79 -4.70 25.06
C ASP A 877 25.48 -4.00 24.67
N LEU A 878 25.12 -4.07 23.39
CA LEU A 878 23.92 -3.46 22.85
C LEU A 878 22.91 -4.53 22.41
N THR A 879 21.70 -4.46 22.96
CA THR A 879 20.56 -5.30 22.53
C THR A 879 19.53 -4.45 21.81
N ALA A 880 19.08 -4.90 20.63
CA ALA A 880 18.01 -4.28 19.86
C ALA A 880 17.09 -5.37 19.25
N SER A 881 16.13 -5.86 20.02
CA SER A 881 15.32 -7.04 19.70
C SER A 881 14.43 -6.92 18.46
N PHE A 882 14.11 -5.71 18.01
CA PHE A 882 13.32 -5.46 16.80
C PHE A 882 14.18 -5.03 15.61
N GLU A 883 14.55 -3.75 15.53
CA GLU A 883 15.32 -3.18 14.44
C GLU A 883 16.42 -2.24 14.98
N CYS A 884 17.61 -2.35 14.38
CA CYS A 884 18.75 -1.46 14.57
C CYS A 884 19.25 -0.97 13.21
N PHE A 885 19.20 0.34 12.95
CA PHE A 885 19.60 0.92 11.66
C PHE A 885 20.86 1.76 11.80
N LEU A 886 21.86 1.50 10.96
CA LEU A 886 22.94 2.42 10.67
C LEU A 886 22.69 3.07 9.30
N THR A 887 22.28 4.34 9.32
CA THR A 887 21.86 5.08 8.13
C THR A 887 22.96 5.99 7.61
N SER A 888 23.68 6.67 8.50
CA SER A 888 24.84 7.48 8.15
C SER A 888 25.81 7.57 9.35
N GLY A 889 27.11 7.69 9.07
CA GLY A 889 28.18 7.67 10.09
C GLY A 889 28.87 6.31 10.26
N THR A 890 29.64 6.17 11.33
CA THR A 890 30.42 4.97 11.66
C THR A 890 30.11 4.45 13.07
N LEU A 891 29.84 3.15 13.21
CA LEU A 891 29.74 2.46 14.50
C LEU A 891 31.01 1.67 14.80
N HIS A 892 31.54 1.81 16.01
CA HIS A 892 32.64 1.01 16.57
C HIS A 892 32.11 0.19 17.74
N THR A 893 32.20 -1.14 17.67
CA THR A 893 31.74 -2.02 18.76
C THR A 893 32.77 -2.18 19.87
N ASP A 894 34.06 -1.94 19.61
CA ASP A 894 35.16 -1.97 20.58
C ASP A 894 35.20 -3.23 21.47
N GLY A 895 34.83 -4.38 20.91
CA GLY A 895 34.80 -5.69 21.60
C GLY A 895 33.51 -5.99 22.36
N PHE A 896 32.54 -5.06 22.40
CA PHE A 896 31.22 -5.29 22.97
C PHE A 896 30.29 -6.01 22.01
N ASP A 897 29.40 -6.85 22.54
CA ASP A 897 28.50 -7.68 21.76
C ASP A 897 27.28 -6.88 21.26
N LEU A 898 26.80 -7.24 20.07
CA LEU A 898 25.60 -6.67 19.48
C LEU A 898 24.61 -7.80 19.20
N SER A 899 23.42 -7.75 19.81
CA SER A 899 22.40 -8.79 19.64
C SER A 899 21.02 -8.23 19.32
N GLY A 900 20.19 -8.97 18.56
CA GLY A 900 18.86 -8.46 18.23
C GLY A 900 18.08 -9.14 17.10
N GLY A 901 17.06 -8.43 16.65
CA GLY A 901 16.19 -8.83 15.54
C GLY A 901 16.88 -8.59 14.20
N GLN A 902 16.67 -7.41 13.64
CA GLN A 902 17.27 -7.02 12.36
C GLN A 902 18.31 -5.91 12.52
N PHE A 903 19.48 -6.09 11.90
CA PHE A 903 20.47 -5.03 11.71
C PHE A 903 20.52 -4.58 10.25
N VAL A 904 20.35 -3.28 10.00
CA VAL A 904 20.36 -2.72 8.64
C VAL A 904 21.39 -1.61 8.52
N MET A 905 22.36 -1.79 7.65
CA MET A 905 23.28 -0.76 7.21
C MET A 905 22.80 -0.24 5.84
N SER A 906 22.12 0.91 5.83
CA SER A 906 21.22 1.29 4.73
C SER A 906 21.89 2.06 3.59
N ALA A 907 22.92 2.88 3.88
CA ALA A 907 23.62 3.71 2.88
C ALA A 907 25.02 3.19 2.57
N ILE A 908 25.48 3.37 1.32
CA ILE A 908 26.77 2.86 0.83
C ILE A 908 28.03 3.48 1.48
N ASN A 909 27.90 4.60 2.20
CA ASN A 909 29.01 5.33 2.84
C ASN A 909 29.03 5.21 4.38
N THR A 910 28.25 4.28 4.94
CA THR A 910 28.26 3.98 6.39
C THR A 910 29.43 3.08 6.74
N GLY A 911 30.03 3.28 7.91
CA GLY A 911 31.14 2.48 8.42
C GLY A 911 30.75 1.58 9.59
N LEU A 912 31.28 0.37 9.64
CA LEU A 912 31.08 -0.55 10.77
C LEU A 912 32.42 -1.18 11.16
N ASN A 913 32.88 -0.96 12.39
CA ASN A 913 34.06 -1.60 12.95
C ASN A 913 33.65 -2.56 14.06
N LEU A 914 33.93 -3.86 13.86
CA LEU A 914 33.49 -4.94 14.73
C LEU A 914 34.54 -5.41 15.75
N SER A 915 35.81 -4.98 15.64
CA SER A 915 36.91 -5.46 16.50
C SER A 915 36.88 -7.00 16.68
N ASP A 916 36.86 -7.49 17.91
CA ASP A 916 36.74 -8.88 18.36
C ASP A 916 35.34 -9.23 18.90
N SER A 917 34.34 -8.38 18.61
CA SER A 917 32.96 -8.53 19.09
C SER A 917 32.23 -9.75 18.53
N ARG A 918 31.22 -10.23 19.27
CA ARG A 918 30.23 -11.18 18.75
C ARG A 918 28.93 -10.45 18.37
N ILE A 919 28.48 -10.69 17.15
CA ILE A 919 27.28 -10.10 16.58
C ILE A 919 26.26 -11.22 16.34
N GLU A 920 25.13 -11.18 17.04
CA GLU A 920 24.08 -12.20 16.98
C GLU A 920 22.73 -11.58 16.62
N MET A 921 22.42 -11.59 15.33
CA MET A 921 21.23 -10.94 14.77
C MET A 921 20.36 -11.96 14.06
N THR A 922 19.04 -11.91 14.24
CA THR A 922 18.13 -12.75 13.45
C THR A 922 18.33 -12.51 11.95
N SER A 923 18.44 -11.25 11.53
CA SER A 923 18.62 -10.83 10.13
C SER A 923 19.61 -9.68 10.00
N MET A 924 20.42 -9.68 8.94
CA MET A 924 21.37 -8.61 8.63
C MET A 924 21.31 -8.19 7.17
N ILE A 925 21.27 -6.88 6.95
CA ILE A 925 21.36 -6.26 5.62
C ILE A 925 22.54 -5.28 5.61
N LEU A 926 23.55 -5.56 4.79
CA LEU A 926 24.79 -4.77 4.71
C LEU A 926 24.95 -4.17 3.30
N ASN A 927 24.47 -2.94 3.10
CA ASN A 927 24.55 -2.27 1.78
C ASN A 927 25.88 -1.52 1.54
N SER A 928 26.65 -1.25 2.59
CA SER A 928 28.02 -0.69 2.50
C SER A 928 29.08 -1.80 2.57
N THR A 929 30.20 -1.57 1.91
CA THR A 929 31.40 -2.44 1.97
C THR A 929 32.43 -1.95 2.98
N ASN A 930 32.20 -0.79 3.60
CA ASN A 930 33.08 -0.21 4.62
C ASN A 930 32.83 -0.89 5.99
N VAL A 931 33.10 -2.19 6.03
CA VAL A 931 33.04 -3.01 7.25
C VAL A 931 34.45 -3.47 7.57
N ASP A 932 34.95 -3.08 8.74
CA ASP A 932 36.16 -3.64 9.34
C ASP A 932 35.72 -4.75 10.32
N ALA A 933 35.87 -6.00 9.88
CA ALA A 933 35.42 -7.15 10.65
C ALA A 933 36.36 -7.54 11.80
N GLY A 934 37.58 -6.99 11.88
CA GLY A 934 38.57 -7.39 12.89
C GLY A 934 38.73 -8.91 12.99
N THR A 935 38.53 -9.46 14.19
CA THR A 935 38.45 -10.90 14.48
C THR A 935 37.07 -11.33 14.99
N SER A 936 36.02 -10.63 14.55
CA SER A 936 34.65 -10.81 15.04
C SER A 936 33.98 -12.13 14.63
N LEU A 937 32.93 -12.48 15.36
CA LEU A 937 32.02 -13.59 15.05
C LEU A 937 30.64 -13.05 14.69
N LEU A 938 30.19 -13.31 13.46
CA LEU A 938 28.86 -12.99 12.96
C LEU A 938 27.96 -14.24 12.96
N ARG A 939 26.88 -14.23 13.74
CA ARG A 939 25.88 -15.32 13.79
C ARG A 939 24.52 -14.79 13.34
N THR A 940 23.94 -15.37 12.29
CA THR A 940 22.64 -14.91 11.78
C THR A 940 21.84 -15.99 11.05
N THR A 941 20.52 -15.80 10.95
CA THR A 941 19.67 -16.63 10.08
C THR A 941 19.63 -16.09 8.64
N SER A 942 19.87 -14.80 8.44
CA SER A 942 19.92 -14.24 7.08
C SER A 942 20.94 -13.13 6.96
N LEU A 943 21.83 -13.24 5.98
CA LEU A 943 22.74 -12.17 5.60
C LEU A 943 22.50 -11.78 4.14
N ASN A 944 22.06 -10.54 3.92
CA ASN A 944 21.94 -9.94 2.60
C ASN A 944 22.97 -8.82 2.43
N ALA A 945 23.96 -9.02 1.56
CA ALA A 945 25.03 -8.08 1.30
C ALA A 945 25.16 -7.84 -0.22
N PRO A 946 24.32 -6.96 -0.80
CA PRO A 946 24.30 -6.71 -2.25
C PRO A 946 25.51 -5.89 -2.75
N GLY A 947 26.39 -5.40 -1.88
CA GLY A 947 27.66 -4.80 -2.30
C GLY A 947 28.67 -5.86 -2.77
N SER A 948 29.63 -5.48 -3.62
CA SER A 948 30.75 -6.34 -4.01
C SER A 948 32.00 -6.04 -3.17
N GLY A 949 32.64 -7.05 -2.59
CA GLY A 949 33.92 -6.89 -1.89
C GLY A 949 33.82 -6.75 -0.37
N LEU A 950 32.74 -7.25 0.24
CA LEU A 950 32.61 -7.34 1.69
C LEU A 950 33.59 -8.40 2.23
N ALA A 951 34.30 -8.07 3.31
CA ALA A 951 35.17 -9.00 4.04
C ALA A 951 34.66 -9.16 5.47
N LEU A 952 34.42 -10.41 5.89
CA LEU A 952 34.08 -10.77 7.28
C LEU A 952 35.15 -11.71 7.84
N TYR A 953 35.17 -11.88 9.16
CA TYR A 953 36.06 -12.84 9.80
C TYR A 953 35.35 -14.19 9.94
N ASP A 954 34.66 -14.47 11.05
CA ASP A 954 33.90 -15.71 11.21
C ASP A 954 32.40 -15.50 10.94
N LEU A 955 31.82 -16.29 10.04
CA LEU A 955 30.39 -16.26 9.71
C LEU A 955 29.72 -17.60 10.01
N GLN A 956 28.71 -17.58 10.87
CA GLN A 956 27.84 -18.72 11.17
C GLN A 956 26.41 -18.43 10.73
N LEU A 957 25.89 -19.28 9.85
CA LEU A 957 24.51 -19.29 9.43
C LEU A 957 23.73 -20.31 10.27
N ILE A 958 22.76 -19.83 11.06
CA ILE A 958 22.03 -20.62 12.07
C ILE A 958 20.51 -20.54 11.87
N GLY A 959 19.75 -21.43 12.50
CA GLY A 959 18.28 -21.44 12.45
C GLY A 959 17.71 -22.55 11.56
N THR A 960 16.44 -22.45 11.15
CA THR A 960 15.79 -23.51 10.37
C THR A 960 16.23 -23.51 8.91
N ASP A 961 16.10 -22.36 8.25
CA ASP A 961 16.36 -22.21 6.82
C ASP A 961 17.26 -20.99 6.55
N PRO A 962 18.51 -20.95 7.07
CA PRO A 962 19.33 -19.79 6.91
C PRO A 962 19.74 -19.51 5.46
N SER A 963 19.95 -18.23 5.17
CA SER A 963 20.31 -17.76 3.84
C SER A 963 21.43 -16.73 3.84
N LEU A 964 22.30 -16.86 2.84
CA LEU A 964 23.34 -15.91 2.49
C LEU A 964 23.12 -15.46 1.05
N SER A 965 22.88 -14.17 0.86
CA SER A 965 22.71 -13.52 -0.44
C SER A 965 23.76 -12.44 -0.61
N THR A 966 24.63 -12.57 -1.61
CA THR A 966 25.74 -11.63 -1.84
C THR A 966 26.20 -11.61 -3.29
N PHE A 967 26.93 -10.57 -3.72
CA PHE A 967 27.61 -10.58 -5.03
C PHE A 967 29.02 -11.14 -4.95
N ASN A 968 29.82 -10.70 -3.96
CA ASN A 968 31.19 -11.15 -3.69
C ASN A 968 31.50 -10.94 -2.20
N LEU A 969 31.57 -12.03 -1.45
CA LEU A 969 31.93 -12.05 -0.03
C LEU A 969 33.26 -12.78 0.16
N SER A 970 34.15 -12.22 0.98
CA SER A 970 35.31 -12.93 1.54
C SER A 970 35.05 -13.16 3.02
N VAL A 971 35.27 -14.37 3.52
CA VAL A 971 35.21 -14.69 4.95
C VAL A 971 36.44 -15.48 5.39
N GLN A 972 36.87 -15.34 6.64
CA GLN A 972 37.92 -16.19 7.19
C GLN A 972 37.39 -17.61 7.38
N ASN A 973 36.30 -17.81 8.12
CA ASN A 973 35.66 -19.12 8.25
C ASN A 973 34.14 -19.01 7.99
N LEU A 974 33.56 -20.05 7.37
CA LEU A 974 32.13 -20.14 7.10
C LEU A 974 31.56 -21.43 7.69
N GLN A 975 30.57 -21.30 8.56
CA GLN A 975 29.82 -22.42 9.12
C GLN A 975 28.35 -22.36 8.70
N LEU A 976 27.83 -23.46 8.16
CA LEU A 976 26.43 -23.67 7.84
C LEU A 976 25.81 -24.62 8.88
N ALA A 977 25.12 -24.07 9.86
CA ALA A 977 24.53 -24.80 10.99
C ALA A 977 22.99 -24.77 11.00
N GLY A 978 22.38 -24.53 9.84
CA GLY A 978 20.92 -24.54 9.67
C GLY A 978 20.33 -25.95 9.64
N SER A 979 19.20 -26.15 10.31
CA SER A 979 18.64 -27.47 10.57
C SER A 979 17.87 -28.12 9.41
N ASN A 980 17.37 -27.33 8.47
CA ASN A 980 16.63 -27.81 7.29
C ASN A 980 17.34 -27.43 5.99
N GLN A 981 17.42 -26.13 5.66
CA GLN A 981 18.07 -25.64 4.43
C GLN A 981 19.08 -24.54 4.69
N ASN A 982 20.27 -24.67 4.13
CA ASN A 982 21.33 -23.68 4.16
C ASN A 982 21.54 -23.15 2.73
N THR A 983 21.08 -21.94 2.44
CA THR A 983 21.15 -21.38 1.08
C THR A 983 22.29 -20.38 0.96
N VAL A 984 23.19 -20.60 0.00
CA VAL A 984 24.28 -19.68 -0.36
C VAL A 984 24.10 -19.23 -1.82
N SER A 985 23.66 -17.99 -1.98
CA SER A 985 23.36 -17.35 -3.27
C SER A 985 24.29 -16.16 -3.49
N GLY A 986 25.50 -16.43 -3.98
CA GLY A 986 26.51 -15.42 -4.26
C GLY A 986 27.90 -16.01 -4.42
N ASN A 987 28.85 -15.24 -4.94
CA ASN A 987 30.25 -15.67 -4.93
C ASN A 987 30.81 -15.49 -3.52
N VAL A 988 31.37 -16.55 -2.97
CA VAL A 988 31.94 -16.56 -1.62
C VAL A 988 33.34 -17.15 -1.67
N LEU A 989 34.31 -16.40 -1.14
CA LEU A 989 35.68 -16.86 -0.89
C LEU A 989 35.83 -17.11 0.61
N VAL A 990 35.97 -18.37 1.00
CA VAL A 990 36.31 -18.77 2.37
C VAL A 990 37.84 -18.93 2.42
N GLN A 991 38.53 -18.11 3.20
CA GLN A 991 40.00 -18.12 3.26
C GLN A 991 40.54 -19.29 4.09
N GLY A 992 39.88 -19.59 5.19
CA GLY A 992 40.08 -20.74 6.08
C GLY A 992 39.03 -21.81 5.83
N ASP A 993 38.37 -22.27 6.90
CA ASP A 993 37.57 -23.48 6.89
C ASP A 993 36.11 -23.23 6.51
N PHE A 994 35.55 -24.15 5.72
CA PHE A 994 34.14 -24.23 5.37
C PHE A 994 33.52 -25.48 6.00
N GLU A 995 32.59 -25.30 6.93
CA GLU A 995 31.94 -26.38 7.67
C GLU A 995 30.43 -26.47 7.39
N MET A 996 29.98 -27.66 7.00
CA MET A 996 28.56 -28.03 6.91
C MET A 996 28.19 -28.81 8.17
N ASP A 997 27.64 -28.11 9.16
CA ASP A 997 27.64 -28.58 10.54
C ASP A 997 26.32 -29.24 10.97
N TYR A 998 25.25 -29.25 10.17
CA TYR A 998 24.00 -29.90 10.60
C TYR A 998 23.68 -31.21 9.84
N PRO A 999 23.69 -32.40 10.50
CA PRO A 999 23.32 -33.67 9.87
C PRO A 999 21.89 -33.67 9.32
N GLY A 1000 21.67 -34.26 8.14
CA GLY A 1000 20.35 -34.28 7.50
C GLY A 1000 19.95 -32.98 6.78
N SER A 1001 20.68 -31.88 6.96
CA SER A 1001 20.38 -30.60 6.31
C SER A 1001 20.61 -30.64 4.80
N THR A 1002 20.06 -29.65 4.10
CA THR A 1002 20.31 -29.43 2.67
C THR A 1002 21.12 -28.15 2.49
N VAL A 1003 22.29 -28.25 1.86
CA VAL A 1003 23.09 -27.12 1.39
C VAL A 1003 22.72 -26.80 -0.06
N ILE A 1004 22.19 -25.60 -0.30
CA ILE A 1004 21.79 -25.09 -1.60
C ILE A 1004 22.80 -24.05 -2.07
N LEU A 1005 23.53 -24.35 -3.14
CA LEU A 1005 24.50 -23.43 -3.75
C LEU A 1005 23.91 -22.81 -5.02
N GLY A 1006 24.09 -21.52 -5.24
CA GLY A 1006 23.53 -20.86 -6.42
C GLY A 1006 24.21 -21.30 -7.74
N SER A 1007 23.41 -21.68 -8.75
CA SER A 1007 23.86 -22.25 -10.03
C SER A 1007 24.81 -21.38 -10.87
N ALA A 1008 24.80 -20.06 -10.67
CA ALA A 1008 25.64 -19.10 -11.38
C ALA A 1008 26.85 -18.61 -10.57
N TYR A 1009 27.05 -19.12 -9.36
CA TYR A 1009 28.04 -18.59 -8.42
C TYR A 1009 29.08 -19.64 -8.02
N THR A 1010 30.21 -19.14 -7.50
CA THR A 1010 31.31 -19.97 -7.01
C THR A 1010 31.45 -19.85 -5.50
N LEU A 1011 31.47 -20.98 -4.79
CA LEU A 1011 31.98 -21.07 -3.43
C LEU A 1011 33.42 -21.59 -3.51
N GLU A 1012 34.40 -20.70 -3.28
CA GLU A 1012 35.82 -21.04 -3.27
C GLU A 1012 36.34 -21.14 -1.84
N VAL A 1013 37.02 -22.24 -1.51
CA VAL A 1013 37.54 -22.51 -0.17
C VAL A 1013 39.06 -22.65 -0.22
N GLY A 1014 39.75 -21.89 0.64
CA GLY A 1014 41.20 -21.91 0.83
C GLY A 1014 41.64 -23.00 1.81
N GLY A 1015 41.03 -23.04 3.00
CA GLY A 1015 41.24 -24.04 4.06
C GLY A 1015 40.39 -25.29 3.87
N ASP A 1016 40.07 -25.99 4.96
CA ASP A 1016 39.46 -27.31 4.86
C ASP A 1016 37.95 -27.25 4.64
N ILE A 1017 37.42 -28.27 3.96
CA ILE A 1017 35.97 -28.46 3.81
C ILE A 1017 35.58 -29.62 4.70
N LEU A 1018 34.69 -29.36 5.65
CA LEU A 1018 34.28 -30.31 6.68
C LEU A 1018 32.77 -30.53 6.63
N ASN A 1019 32.32 -31.74 6.96
CA ASN A 1019 30.90 -32.05 7.09
C ASN A 1019 30.65 -32.86 8.36
N SER A 1020 29.47 -32.70 8.95
CA SER A 1020 29.01 -33.47 10.12
C SER A 1020 28.05 -34.62 9.78
N ALA A 1021 27.93 -35.00 8.51
CA ALA A 1021 26.90 -35.94 8.09
C ALA A 1021 27.06 -37.32 8.74
N LEU A 1022 25.93 -37.96 9.05
CA LEU A 1022 25.88 -39.26 9.73
C LEU A 1022 25.30 -40.33 8.79
N PRO A 1023 25.60 -41.64 8.98
CA PRO A 1023 25.09 -42.73 8.14
C PRO A 1023 23.56 -42.73 7.96
N GLY A 1024 22.82 -42.35 9.00
CA GLY A 1024 21.36 -42.24 9.01
C GLY A 1024 20.80 -40.85 8.67
N ASN A 1025 21.62 -39.80 8.72
CA ASN A 1025 21.23 -38.40 8.51
C ASN A 1025 22.25 -37.72 7.61
N ARG A 1026 22.12 -38.00 6.30
CA ARG A 1026 23.02 -37.53 5.25
C ARG A 1026 22.80 -36.04 4.94
N ILE A 1027 23.87 -35.29 4.72
CA ILE A 1027 23.78 -33.92 4.23
C ILE A 1027 23.56 -33.92 2.71
N ASN A 1028 22.63 -33.10 2.23
CA ASN A 1028 22.28 -33.01 0.82
C ASN A 1028 22.92 -31.77 0.21
N ILE A 1029 23.79 -31.90 -0.79
CA ILE A 1029 24.35 -30.78 -1.54
C ILE A 1029 23.64 -30.69 -2.89
N ARG A 1030 23.03 -29.54 -3.19
CA ARG A 1030 22.37 -29.31 -4.48
C ARG A 1030 22.47 -27.88 -4.99
N SER A 1031 22.25 -27.72 -6.29
CA SER A 1031 22.10 -26.41 -6.91
C SER A 1031 20.75 -25.76 -6.57
N SER A 1032 20.71 -24.42 -6.53
CA SER A 1032 19.47 -23.64 -6.45
C SER A 1032 18.60 -23.76 -7.70
N THR A 1033 19.17 -24.21 -8.83
CA THR A 1033 18.47 -24.37 -10.11
C THR A 1033 18.61 -25.82 -10.59
N PRO A 1034 17.53 -26.61 -10.58
CA PRO A 1034 17.58 -27.99 -11.04
C PRO A 1034 18.15 -28.11 -12.46
N GLY A 1035 19.10 -29.03 -12.65
CA GLY A 1035 19.76 -29.27 -13.95
C GLY A 1035 20.89 -28.28 -14.29
N SER A 1036 21.15 -27.26 -13.47
CA SER A 1036 22.26 -26.31 -13.67
C SER A 1036 23.26 -26.43 -12.51
N PRO A 1037 24.41 -27.09 -12.69
CA PRO A 1037 25.31 -27.37 -11.58
C PRO A 1037 25.91 -26.13 -10.93
N ALA A 1038 25.92 -26.07 -9.59
CA ALA A 1038 26.64 -25.04 -8.83
C ALA A 1038 28.13 -25.42 -8.63
N LEU A 1039 29.02 -24.44 -8.51
CA LEU A 1039 30.47 -24.68 -8.42
C LEU A 1039 31.01 -24.57 -6.98
N LEU A 1040 31.51 -25.68 -6.45
CA LEU A 1040 32.35 -25.74 -5.24
C LEU A 1040 33.81 -25.89 -5.66
N ARG A 1041 34.69 -24.99 -5.20
CA ARG A 1041 36.05 -24.89 -5.71
C ARG A 1041 37.07 -24.90 -4.57
N LYS A 1042 38.14 -25.68 -4.70
CA LYS A 1042 39.35 -25.61 -3.85
C LYS A 1042 40.60 -25.72 -4.70
N THR A 1043 41.58 -24.85 -4.45
CA THR A 1043 42.72 -24.62 -5.35
C THR A 1043 43.74 -25.77 -5.38
N SER A 1044 43.95 -26.46 -4.26
CA SER A 1044 44.92 -27.55 -4.12
C SER A 1044 44.59 -28.45 -2.93
N GLY A 1045 45.28 -29.59 -2.81
CA GLY A 1045 45.07 -30.55 -1.73
C GLY A 1045 43.97 -31.58 -2.03
N ASN A 1046 43.41 -32.17 -0.98
CA ASN A 1046 42.36 -33.17 -1.07
C ASN A 1046 41.20 -32.77 -0.17
N VAL A 1047 39.97 -33.04 -0.61
CA VAL A 1047 38.73 -32.88 0.15
C VAL A 1047 38.18 -34.28 0.36
N CYS A 1048 38.01 -34.69 1.61
CA CYS A 1048 37.47 -36.00 1.96
C CYS A 1048 36.25 -35.80 2.85
N LEU A 1049 35.07 -36.06 2.28
CA LEU A 1049 33.77 -35.92 2.95
C LEU A 1049 33.07 -37.28 2.97
N GLU A 1050 32.10 -37.43 3.87
CA GLU A 1050 31.39 -38.69 4.01
C GLU A 1050 29.87 -38.51 4.19
N TYR A 1051 29.11 -39.56 3.86
CA TYR A 1051 27.65 -39.62 4.05
C TYR A 1051 26.87 -38.44 3.42
N LEU A 1052 27.24 -38.05 2.19
CA LEU A 1052 26.56 -37.01 1.43
C LEU A 1052 25.58 -37.57 0.40
N ASN A 1053 24.57 -36.78 0.04
CA ASN A 1053 23.79 -36.93 -1.20
C ASN A 1053 24.06 -35.71 -2.07
N ILE A 1054 24.55 -35.90 -3.30
CA ILE A 1054 25.00 -34.78 -4.13
C ILE A 1054 24.23 -34.80 -5.45
N ARG A 1055 23.63 -33.67 -5.86
CA ARG A 1055 22.97 -33.47 -7.16
C ARG A 1055 23.34 -32.10 -7.73
N ASP A 1056 23.45 -31.98 -9.05
CA ASP A 1056 23.66 -30.69 -9.72
C ASP A 1056 24.87 -29.91 -9.11
N SER A 1057 26.02 -30.55 -8.93
CA SER A 1057 27.21 -29.93 -8.33
C SER A 1057 28.49 -30.23 -9.09
N ASN A 1058 29.26 -29.17 -9.38
CA ASN A 1058 30.60 -29.25 -9.93
C ASN A 1058 31.63 -28.98 -8.83
N ALA A 1059 32.52 -29.94 -8.59
CA ALA A 1059 33.73 -29.76 -7.81
C ALA A 1059 34.92 -29.39 -8.71
N GLY A 1060 35.74 -28.42 -8.32
CA GLY A 1060 36.87 -27.98 -9.13
C GLY A 1060 37.96 -27.21 -8.37
N GLY A 1061 38.87 -26.57 -9.12
CA GLY A 1061 39.91 -25.68 -8.55
C GLY A 1061 41.32 -26.26 -8.48
N GLY A 1062 41.51 -27.58 -8.64
CA GLY A 1062 42.82 -28.22 -8.62
C GLY A 1062 43.02 -29.19 -7.47
N ALA A 1063 42.17 -29.11 -6.43
CA ALA A 1063 42.06 -30.14 -5.40
C ALA A 1063 41.33 -31.39 -5.91
N LYS A 1064 41.55 -32.53 -5.26
CA LYS A 1064 40.79 -33.77 -5.49
C LYS A 1064 39.63 -33.85 -4.50
N PHE A 1065 38.39 -33.99 -5.00
CA PHE A 1065 37.19 -34.08 -4.18
C PHE A 1065 36.72 -35.53 -4.05
N GLY A 1066 37.13 -36.20 -2.97
CA GLY A 1066 36.70 -37.55 -2.61
C GLY A 1066 35.49 -37.55 -1.68
N VAL A 1067 34.53 -38.42 -1.97
CA VAL A 1067 33.36 -38.64 -1.11
C VAL A 1067 33.18 -40.13 -0.84
N VAL A 1068 33.22 -40.50 0.45
CA VAL A 1068 33.11 -41.89 0.93
C VAL A 1068 31.69 -42.14 1.44
N ASN A 1069 31.17 -43.36 1.27
CA ASN A 1069 29.84 -43.74 1.72
C ASN A 1069 28.73 -42.78 1.25
N SER A 1070 28.89 -42.12 0.11
CA SER A 1070 28.06 -41.02 -0.40
C SER A 1070 27.28 -41.43 -1.67
N THR A 1071 26.17 -40.75 -1.95
CA THR A 1071 25.28 -41.03 -3.08
C THR A 1071 25.43 -39.98 -4.16
N ASP A 1072 25.68 -40.42 -5.39
CA ASP A 1072 25.56 -39.58 -6.60
C ASP A 1072 24.09 -39.57 -7.05
N GLU A 1073 23.42 -38.44 -6.87
CA GLU A 1073 22.01 -38.23 -7.25
C GLU A 1073 21.84 -37.58 -8.64
N GLY A 1074 22.93 -37.41 -9.40
CA GLY A 1074 22.93 -37.02 -10.82
C GLY A 1074 23.42 -35.59 -11.12
N ASN A 1075 23.90 -35.40 -12.36
CA ASN A 1075 24.41 -34.13 -12.90
C ASN A 1075 25.58 -33.51 -12.12
N ASN A 1076 26.48 -34.36 -11.63
CA ASN A 1076 27.68 -33.96 -10.89
C ASN A 1076 28.94 -34.08 -11.74
N SER A 1077 29.94 -33.22 -11.50
CA SER A 1077 31.27 -33.36 -12.11
C SER A 1077 32.40 -33.02 -11.13
N GLY A 1078 33.59 -33.62 -11.31
CA GLY A 1078 34.76 -33.40 -10.46
C GLY A 1078 34.78 -34.13 -9.11
N TRP A 1079 33.63 -34.67 -8.67
CA TRP A 1079 33.51 -35.52 -7.48
C TRP A 1079 33.97 -36.97 -7.74
N ILE A 1080 34.65 -37.58 -6.77
CA ILE A 1080 35.14 -38.96 -6.79
C ILE A 1080 34.35 -39.76 -5.74
N PHE A 1081 33.36 -40.55 -6.18
CA PHE A 1081 32.56 -41.41 -5.32
C PHE A 1081 33.25 -42.78 -5.12
N SER A 1082 33.49 -43.19 -3.88
CA SER A 1082 34.09 -44.49 -3.57
C SER A 1082 33.33 -45.28 -2.50
N ALA A 1083 33.13 -46.58 -2.74
CA ALA A 1083 32.52 -47.52 -1.78
C ALA A 1083 33.55 -48.15 -0.82
N GLU A 1084 34.83 -48.16 -1.19
CA GLU A 1084 35.96 -48.54 -0.34
C GLU A 1084 36.70 -47.27 0.09
N ALA A 1085 37.18 -47.23 1.33
CA ALA A 1085 37.91 -46.11 1.94
C ALA A 1085 39.17 -45.75 1.11
N SER A 1086 38.99 -44.97 0.06
CA SER A 1086 40.07 -44.59 -0.87
C SER A 1086 40.26 -43.08 -0.92
N CYS A 1087 40.08 -42.43 0.24
CA CYS A 1087 40.94 -41.32 0.63
C CYS A 1087 42.29 -41.89 1.13
N GLU A 1088 42.92 -42.81 0.37
CA GLU A 1088 44.26 -43.32 0.71
C GLU A 1088 45.29 -42.27 0.33
N ILE A 1089 45.47 -41.30 1.23
CA ILE A 1089 46.66 -40.50 1.35
C ILE A 1089 46.93 -40.49 2.84
N PHE A 1090 47.96 -41.25 3.25
CA PHE A 1090 48.44 -41.42 4.63
C PHE A 1090 47.79 -40.44 5.62
N LEU A 1091 46.80 -40.92 6.39
CA LEU A 1091 46.34 -40.17 7.56
C LEU A 1091 47.60 -39.94 8.40
N PRO A 1092 47.95 -38.68 8.72
CA PRO A 1092 49.17 -38.40 9.47
C PRO A 1092 49.12 -39.05 10.85
N VAL A 1093 47.94 -39.35 11.40
CA VAL A 1093 47.73 -40.24 12.54
C VAL A 1093 47.09 -41.55 12.11
N GLU A 1094 47.69 -42.68 12.51
CA GLU A 1094 47.08 -44.01 12.38
C GLU A 1094 46.39 -44.35 13.71
N CYS A 1095 45.08 -44.13 13.82
CA CYS A 1095 44.34 -44.43 15.03
C CYS A 1095 44.04 -45.94 15.18
N MET A 1096 44.30 -46.49 16.36
CA MET A 1096 44.05 -47.90 16.67
C MET A 1096 42.70 -48.15 17.33
N ASP A 1097 42.28 -47.25 18.21
CA ASP A 1097 41.04 -47.38 18.98
C ASP A 1097 40.59 -45.98 19.39
N PHE A 1098 39.29 -45.72 19.30
CA PHE A 1098 38.60 -44.58 19.90
C PHE A 1098 37.30 -45.11 20.49
N ARG A 1099 37.07 -44.89 21.79
CA ARG A 1099 35.89 -45.39 22.50
C ARG A 1099 35.33 -44.37 23.48
N ALA A 1100 34.04 -44.51 23.75
CA ALA A 1100 33.26 -43.70 24.68
C ALA A 1100 32.49 -44.61 25.64
N ASP A 1101 32.61 -44.34 26.95
CA ASP A 1101 31.94 -45.10 28.01
C ASP A 1101 31.21 -44.15 28.98
N VAL A 1102 29.93 -44.40 29.25
CA VAL A 1102 29.15 -43.64 30.25
C VAL A 1102 29.60 -44.04 31.66
N ARG A 1103 29.91 -43.06 32.50
CA ARG A 1103 30.25 -43.26 33.92
C ARG A 1103 29.02 -43.19 34.84
N GLU A 1104 29.20 -43.63 36.09
CA GLU A 1104 28.12 -43.66 37.11
C GLU A 1104 27.54 -42.27 37.44
N ASP A 1105 28.28 -41.19 37.17
CA ASP A 1105 27.87 -39.80 37.36
C ASP A 1105 27.18 -39.18 36.13
N SER A 1106 26.88 -39.98 35.09
CA SER A 1106 26.33 -39.54 33.80
C SER A 1106 27.29 -38.69 32.93
N GLY A 1107 28.58 -38.60 33.30
CA GLY A 1107 29.61 -38.09 32.39
C GLY A 1107 30.05 -39.16 31.39
N VAL A 1108 30.64 -38.74 30.25
CA VAL A 1108 31.17 -39.68 29.25
C VAL A 1108 32.70 -39.65 29.26
N GLN A 1109 33.30 -40.82 29.44
CA GLN A 1109 34.74 -41.03 29.37
C GLN A 1109 35.14 -41.40 27.94
N LEU A 1110 36.04 -40.62 27.36
CA LEU A 1110 36.60 -40.83 26.03
C LEU A 1110 38.04 -41.30 26.14
N GLU A 1111 38.39 -42.33 25.39
CA GLU A 1111 39.75 -42.89 25.34
C GLU A 1111 40.12 -43.22 23.91
N TRP A 1112 41.29 -42.77 23.46
CA TRP A 1112 41.81 -43.16 22.15
C TRP A 1112 43.30 -43.48 22.20
N THR A 1113 43.74 -44.30 21.24
CA THR A 1113 45.14 -44.67 21.06
C THR A 1113 45.56 -44.54 19.60
N THR A 1114 46.69 -43.89 19.35
CA THR A 1114 47.31 -43.72 18.03
C THR A 1114 48.51 -44.67 17.90
N ALA A 1115 48.62 -45.40 16.78
CA ALA A 1115 49.78 -46.23 16.43
C ALA A 1115 50.97 -45.38 15.97
N SER A 1116 50.69 -44.31 15.22
CA SER A 1116 51.66 -43.29 14.84
C SER A 1116 50.97 -41.93 14.71
N GLU A 1117 51.72 -40.85 14.86
CA GLU A 1117 51.32 -39.47 14.62
C GLU A 1117 52.41 -38.78 13.79
N ARG A 1118 52.04 -38.02 12.78
CA ARG A 1118 52.93 -37.29 11.89
C ARG A 1118 52.43 -35.86 11.82
N LEU A 1119 53.32 -34.89 12.01
CA LEU A 1119 53.02 -33.46 12.02
C LEU A 1119 51.88 -33.06 12.97
N ASN A 1120 51.49 -33.91 13.93
CA ASN A 1120 50.30 -33.69 14.76
C ASN A 1120 50.52 -32.58 15.78
N ARG A 1121 49.95 -31.41 15.53
CA ARG A 1121 49.90 -30.30 16.49
C ARG A 1121 48.97 -30.63 17.65
N GLY A 1122 47.85 -31.29 17.37
CA GLY A 1122 46.91 -31.76 18.38
C GLY A 1122 45.54 -32.10 17.82
N PHE A 1123 44.64 -32.49 18.71
CA PHE A 1123 43.31 -32.95 18.38
C PHE A 1123 42.25 -31.95 18.83
N ARG A 1124 41.34 -31.58 17.91
CA ARG A 1124 40.03 -31.02 18.25
C ARG A 1124 39.09 -32.18 18.54
N LEU A 1125 38.63 -32.27 19.78
CA LEU A 1125 37.59 -33.19 20.20
C LEU A 1125 36.24 -32.49 20.09
N GLN A 1126 35.31 -33.10 19.36
CA GLN A 1126 34.00 -32.53 19.12
C GLN A 1126 32.88 -33.49 19.51
N ARG A 1127 31.76 -32.93 19.95
CA ARG A 1127 30.54 -33.61 20.39
C ARG A 1127 29.35 -33.15 19.57
N SER A 1128 28.47 -34.08 19.18
CA SER A 1128 27.13 -33.78 18.70
C SER A 1128 26.08 -34.46 19.60
N LEU A 1129 25.02 -33.70 19.93
CA LEU A 1129 23.88 -34.18 20.70
C LEU A 1129 22.72 -34.48 19.75
N PHE A 1130 22.19 -35.71 19.77
CA PHE A 1130 20.90 -36.06 19.13
C PHE A 1130 20.79 -35.73 17.64
N ASP A 1131 21.83 -36.09 16.88
CA ASP A 1131 21.99 -35.77 15.45
C ASP A 1131 22.04 -34.25 15.15
N GLY A 1132 22.35 -33.41 16.14
CA GLY A 1132 22.57 -31.96 16.00
C GLY A 1132 23.99 -31.58 15.54
N PRO A 1133 24.35 -30.28 15.55
CA PRO A 1133 25.67 -29.85 15.11
C PRO A 1133 26.81 -30.30 16.03
N PHE A 1134 28.03 -30.40 15.48
CA PHE A 1134 29.21 -30.73 16.28
C PHE A 1134 29.79 -29.47 16.91
N GLU A 1135 29.89 -29.45 18.23
CA GLU A 1135 30.60 -28.41 18.96
C GLU A 1135 31.99 -28.92 19.39
N THR A 1136 33.00 -28.05 19.39
CA THR A 1136 34.30 -28.37 19.96
C THR A 1136 34.24 -28.33 21.47
N ILE A 1137 34.48 -29.48 22.12
CA ILE A 1137 34.46 -29.61 23.58
C ILE A 1137 35.86 -29.57 24.19
N ALA A 1138 36.90 -29.87 23.42
CA ALA A 1138 38.28 -29.77 23.89
C ALA A 1138 39.32 -29.67 22.77
N TRP A 1139 40.46 -29.08 23.10
CA TRP A 1139 41.72 -29.22 22.38
C TRP A 1139 42.68 -30.07 23.20
N ILE A 1140 43.34 -31.04 22.56
CA ILE A 1140 44.29 -31.95 23.19
C ILE A 1140 45.60 -31.91 22.40
N ASP A 1141 46.69 -31.45 23.02
CA ASP A 1141 47.99 -31.37 22.33
C ASP A 1141 48.45 -32.74 21.82
N GLY A 1142 48.95 -32.75 20.59
CA GLY A 1142 49.48 -33.94 19.92
C GLY A 1142 50.94 -34.18 20.28
N SER A 1143 51.49 -35.30 19.84
CA SER A 1143 52.90 -35.65 20.04
C SER A 1143 53.80 -35.28 18.84
N GLY A 1144 53.32 -34.46 17.90
CA GLY A 1144 54.07 -34.06 16.71
C GLY A 1144 54.33 -35.23 15.75
N ASN A 1145 55.59 -35.64 15.64
CA ASN A 1145 56.01 -36.82 14.87
C ASN A 1145 56.43 -37.96 15.80
N THR A 1146 55.66 -39.04 15.87
CA THR A 1146 55.94 -40.25 16.66
C THR A 1146 55.43 -41.50 15.96
N ASP A 1147 56.26 -42.55 15.88
CA ASP A 1147 55.83 -43.90 15.49
C ASP A 1147 55.62 -44.80 16.74
N GLN A 1148 55.61 -44.21 17.93
CA GLN A 1148 55.28 -44.90 19.18
C GLN A 1148 53.81 -44.71 19.53
N LEU A 1149 53.20 -45.78 20.05
CA LEU A 1149 51.86 -45.79 20.63
C LEU A 1149 51.66 -44.63 21.62
N ARG A 1150 50.62 -43.82 21.39
CA ARG A 1150 50.16 -42.79 22.34
C ARG A 1150 48.72 -43.04 22.72
N SER A 1151 48.42 -42.93 24.01
CA SER A 1151 47.07 -43.06 24.53
C SER A 1151 46.66 -41.76 25.21
N TYR A 1152 45.43 -41.35 24.95
CA TYR A 1152 44.84 -40.12 25.44
C TYR A 1152 43.49 -40.42 26.09
N THR A 1153 43.08 -39.55 27.00
CA THR A 1153 41.86 -39.69 27.78
C THR A 1153 41.24 -38.30 28.00
N PHE A 1154 39.93 -38.20 27.82
CA PHE A 1154 39.18 -36.98 28.10
C PHE A 1154 37.86 -37.33 28.79
N PHE A 1155 37.47 -36.55 29.80
CA PHE A 1155 36.22 -36.74 30.51
C PHE A 1155 35.27 -35.59 30.19
N ASP A 1156 34.16 -35.89 29.52
CA ASP A 1156 33.11 -34.92 29.24
C ASP A 1156 32.10 -34.90 30.40
N ASP A 1157 32.20 -33.86 31.22
CA ASP A 1157 31.31 -33.58 32.34
C ASP A 1157 30.31 -32.45 32.06
N GLN A 1158 30.34 -31.84 30.87
CA GLN A 1158 29.49 -30.73 30.46
C GLN A 1158 28.31 -31.20 29.59
N LEU A 1159 27.70 -32.33 29.96
CA LEU A 1159 26.53 -32.86 29.26
C LEU A 1159 25.25 -32.18 29.77
N PRO A 1160 24.36 -31.68 28.88
CA PRO A 1160 23.11 -31.06 29.31
C PRO A 1160 22.26 -32.04 30.13
N PRO A 1161 21.55 -31.60 31.20
CA PRO A 1161 20.83 -32.49 32.13
C PRO A 1161 19.67 -33.34 31.54
N ALA A 1162 19.48 -33.33 30.22
CA ALA A 1162 18.43 -34.04 29.49
C ALA A 1162 18.93 -34.72 28.21
N SER A 1163 20.19 -35.19 28.19
CA SER A 1163 20.79 -35.88 27.05
C SER A 1163 20.28 -37.35 26.86
N GLY A 1164 18.96 -37.58 26.72
CA GLY A 1164 18.40 -38.91 26.38
C GLY A 1164 18.44 -39.23 24.89
N GLY A 1165 19.34 -40.12 24.47
CA GLY A 1165 19.59 -40.49 23.07
C GLY A 1165 21.07 -40.71 22.75
N THR A 1166 21.38 -40.92 21.48
CA THR A 1166 22.75 -41.12 21.00
C THR A 1166 23.56 -39.81 21.04
N ILE A 1167 24.74 -39.85 21.65
CA ILE A 1167 25.75 -38.79 21.59
C ILE A 1167 26.86 -39.26 20.65
N TYR A 1168 27.32 -38.39 19.76
CA TYR A 1168 28.41 -38.68 18.83
C TYR A 1168 29.66 -37.89 19.21
N TYR A 1169 30.81 -38.55 19.14
CA TYR A 1169 32.11 -37.93 19.35
C TYR A 1169 33.00 -38.19 18.14
N ARG A 1170 33.64 -37.13 17.65
CA ARG A 1170 34.67 -37.22 16.61
C ARG A 1170 35.98 -36.59 17.08
N LEU A 1171 37.08 -37.14 16.60
CA LEU A 1171 38.43 -36.68 16.88
C LEU A 1171 39.07 -36.18 15.59
N LEU A 1172 39.38 -34.89 15.54
CA LEU A 1172 40.00 -34.24 14.39
C LEU A 1172 41.44 -33.87 14.74
N GLN A 1173 42.42 -34.49 14.08
CA GLN A 1173 43.81 -34.06 14.11
C GLN A 1173 43.96 -32.72 13.39
N ILE A 1174 44.84 -31.87 13.91
CA ILE A 1174 45.37 -30.70 13.22
C ILE A 1174 46.88 -30.84 13.12
N ASP A 1175 47.40 -30.65 11.91
CA ASP A 1175 48.83 -30.71 11.62
C ASP A 1175 49.54 -29.39 11.98
N GLU A 1176 50.87 -29.40 12.02
CA GLU A 1176 51.69 -28.20 12.29
C GLU A 1176 51.47 -27.09 11.25
N ASP A 1177 51.07 -27.45 10.02
CA ASP A 1177 50.70 -26.51 8.96
C ASP A 1177 49.23 -26.08 9.01
N GLY A 1178 48.47 -26.57 10.00
CA GLY A 1178 47.05 -26.28 10.19
C GLY A 1178 46.09 -27.23 9.48
N THR A 1179 46.59 -28.18 8.68
CA THR A 1179 45.74 -29.14 7.96
C THR A 1179 44.94 -30.00 8.94
N LEU A 1180 43.63 -30.08 8.74
CA LEU A 1180 42.74 -30.84 9.59
C LEU A 1180 42.42 -32.20 8.96
N ASN A 1181 42.65 -33.27 9.72
CA ASN A 1181 42.41 -34.65 9.30
C ASN A 1181 41.54 -35.35 10.34
N GLN A 1182 40.56 -36.15 9.93
CA GLN A 1182 39.86 -37.01 10.89
C GLN A 1182 40.82 -38.09 11.40
N ALA A 1183 41.10 -38.09 12.70
CA ALA A 1183 42.11 -38.95 13.29
C ALA A 1183 41.61 -40.38 13.49
N CYS A 1184 40.34 -40.55 13.84
CA CYS A 1184 39.70 -41.84 14.14
C CYS A 1184 38.29 -41.90 13.57
N ASP A 1185 37.76 -43.12 13.41
CA ASP A 1185 36.34 -43.34 13.13
C ASP A 1185 35.45 -42.69 14.21
N LEU A 1186 34.26 -42.24 13.81
CA LEU A 1186 33.27 -41.65 14.71
C LEU A 1186 32.81 -42.67 15.77
N VAL A 1187 32.68 -42.22 17.03
CA VAL A 1187 32.16 -43.05 18.12
C VAL A 1187 30.80 -42.52 18.58
N SER A 1188 29.82 -43.40 18.69
CA SER A 1188 28.51 -43.10 19.25
C SER A 1188 28.30 -43.81 20.59
N ILE A 1189 27.65 -43.15 21.55
CA ILE A 1189 27.26 -43.74 22.83
C ILE A 1189 25.79 -43.44 23.13
N GLU A 1190 25.03 -44.47 23.49
CA GLU A 1190 23.67 -44.30 23.98
C GLU A 1190 23.70 -43.77 25.41
N HIS A 1191 23.23 -42.54 25.58
CA HIS A 1191 23.15 -41.90 26.88
C HIS A 1191 21.69 -41.87 27.32
N SER A 1192 21.37 -42.61 28.39
CA SER A 1192 20.02 -42.68 28.95
C SER A 1192 20.01 -41.98 30.29
N PRO A 1193 19.51 -40.73 30.40
CA PRO A 1193 19.43 -40.04 31.67
C PRO A 1193 18.43 -40.78 32.56
N ALA A 1194 18.77 -40.89 33.85
CA ALA A 1194 17.82 -41.39 34.84
C ALA A 1194 16.48 -40.61 34.75
N PRO A 1195 15.32 -41.27 34.88
CA PRO A 1195 14.03 -40.64 34.63
C PRO A 1195 13.78 -39.42 35.53
N PHE A 1196 13.74 -38.23 34.91
CA PHE A 1196 13.37 -36.96 35.54
C PHE A 1196 11.88 -36.96 35.90
N SER A 1197 11.55 -37.34 37.14
CA SER A 1197 10.17 -37.34 37.67
C SER A 1197 9.93 -36.29 38.75
N THR A 1198 10.90 -35.40 39.02
CA THR A 1198 10.85 -34.54 40.20
C THR A 1198 11.37 -33.12 39.98
N LEU A 1199 10.66 -32.13 40.52
CA LEU A 1199 11.11 -30.74 40.75
C LEU A 1199 12.58 -30.70 41.18
N GLN A 1200 13.39 -29.93 40.46
CA GLN A 1200 14.78 -29.65 40.81
C GLN A 1200 14.96 -28.18 41.17
N VAL A 1201 15.95 -27.94 42.04
CA VAL A 1201 16.31 -26.62 42.54
C VAL A 1201 17.84 -26.54 42.52
N TYR A 1202 18.41 -25.74 41.63
CA TYR A 1202 19.86 -25.62 41.48
C TYR A 1202 20.29 -24.20 41.09
N PRO A 1203 21.49 -23.73 41.51
CA PRO A 1203 22.34 -24.37 42.50
C PRO A 1203 21.68 -24.38 43.89
N ASN A 1204 22.00 -25.40 44.70
CA ASN A 1204 21.49 -25.53 46.05
C ASN A 1204 22.58 -26.16 46.93
N PRO A 1205 23.31 -25.39 47.74
CA PRO A 1205 22.96 -24.03 48.19
C PRO A 1205 23.06 -22.94 47.12
N ALA A 1206 22.13 -21.98 47.16
CA ALA A 1206 22.08 -20.83 46.28
C ALA A 1206 22.74 -19.62 46.95
N THR A 1207 23.66 -18.95 46.23
CA THR A 1207 24.40 -17.78 46.72
C THR A 1207 23.76 -16.47 46.26
N HIS A 1208 23.39 -16.38 44.97
CA HIS A 1208 22.78 -15.18 44.36
C HIS A 1208 21.43 -15.48 43.71
N SER A 1209 21.29 -16.66 43.11
CA SER A 1209 20.06 -17.11 42.48
C SER A 1209 19.93 -18.63 42.52
N PHE A 1210 18.70 -19.12 42.34
CA PHE A 1210 18.41 -20.53 42.08
C PHE A 1210 17.39 -20.66 40.96
N THR A 1211 17.47 -21.76 40.22
CA THR A 1211 16.54 -22.16 39.17
C THR A 1211 15.67 -23.30 39.67
N LEU A 1212 14.36 -23.13 39.51
CA LEU A 1212 13.37 -24.19 39.60
C LEU A 1212 13.19 -24.80 38.23
N ASP A 1213 13.19 -26.13 38.17
CA ASP A 1213 12.99 -26.89 36.94
C ASP A 1213 12.01 -28.03 37.22
N TRP A 1214 10.93 -28.10 36.46
CA TRP A 1214 9.87 -29.09 36.68
C TRP A 1214 9.18 -29.48 35.37
N GLN A 1215 8.45 -30.59 35.41
CA GLN A 1215 7.63 -31.03 34.28
C GLN A 1215 6.16 -31.03 34.67
N GLN A 1216 5.35 -30.41 33.83
CA GLN A 1216 3.90 -30.37 33.96
C GLN A 1216 3.27 -31.21 32.86
N THR A 1217 2.27 -32.03 33.21
CA THR A 1217 1.67 -33.03 32.31
C THR A 1217 0.38 -32.58 31.64
N SER A 1218 -0.15 -31.41 32.02
CA SER A 1218 -1.37 -30.83 31.48
C SER A 1218 -1.34 -29.31 31.63
N ASP A 1219 -1.92 -28.60 30.68
CA ASP A 1219 -2.03 -27.14 30.71
C ASP A 1219 -2.80 -26.66 31.95
N GLY A 1220 -2.41 -25.51 32.49
CA GLY A 1220 -3.15 -24.84 33.57
C GLY A 1220 -2.27 -24.19 34.64
N PRO A 1221 -2.88 -23.53 35.63
CA PRO A 1221 -2.16 -22.75 36.63
C PRO A 1221 -1.38 -23.63 37.59
N ILE A 1222 -0.10 -23.33 37.75
CA ILE A 1222 0.76 -23.89 38.81
C ILE A 1222 0.98 -22.85 39.91
N THR A 1223 0.84 -23.30 41.16
CA THR A 1223 1.11 -22.45 42.34
C THR A 1223 2.44 -22.81 42.96
N ILE A 1224 3.39 -21.87 42.97
CA ILE A 1224 4.72 -22.00 43.59
C ILE A 1224 4.69 -21.28 44.93
N THR A 1225 4.89 -21.99 46.03
CA THR A 1225 4.95 -21.41 47.38
C THR A 1225 6.29 -21.71 48.02
N VAL A 1226 6.94 -20.67 48.53
CA VAL A 1226 8.19 -20.75 49.28
C VAL A 1226 7.88 -20.49 50.75
N PHE A 1227 8.39 -21.34 51.62
CA PHE A 1227 8.24 -21.29 53.07
C PHE A 1227 9.59 -21.00 53.72
N ASP A 1228 9.57 -20.20 54.79
CA ASP A 1228 10.73 -20.04 55.66
C ASP A 1228 10.97 -21.30 56.52
N ALA A 1229 12.07 -21.31 57.30
CA ALA A 1229 12.43 -22.43 58.16
C ALA A 1229 11.40 -22.77 59.25
N LEU A 1230 10.43 -21.88 59.54
CA LEU A 1230 9.35 -22.10 60.49
C LEU A 1230 8.04 -22.56 59.80
N GLY A 1231 8.05 -22.74 58.48
CA GLY A 1231 6.90 -23.17 57.69
C GLY A 1231 5.91 -22.04 57.35
N ARG A 1232 6.28 -20.77 57.56
CA ARG A 1232 5.46 -19.62 57.15
C ARG A 1232 5.74 -19.29 55.69
N VAL A 1233 4.71 -18.90 54.94
CA VAL A 1233 4.88 -18.51 53.52
C VAL A 1233 5.77 -17.27 53.43
N TRP A 1234 6.93 -17.44 52.81
CA TRP A 1234 7.88 -16.38 52.48
C TRP A 1234 7.49 -15.65 51.19
N LYS A 1235 7.12 -16.41 50.15
CA LYS A 1235 6.57 -15.91 48.88
C LYS A 1235 5.65 -16.94 48.24
N SER A 1236 4.67 -16.50 47.45
CA SER A 1236 3.84 -17.38 46.62
C SER A 1236 3.60 -16.75 45.25
N TYR A 1237 3.51 -17.57 44.21
CA TYR A 1237 3.29 -17.20 42.81
C TYR A 1237 2.28 -18.14 42.18
N VAL A 1238 1.40 -17.61 41.31
CA VAL A 1238 0.53 -18.42 40.45
C VAL A 1238 0.92 -18.11 39.00
N LEU A 1239 1.16 -19.15 38.21
CA LEU A 1239 1.60 -19.03 36.81
C LEU A 1239 0.76 -19.94 35.91
N ASP A 1240 0.17 -19.39 34.85
CA ASP A 1240 -0.40 -20.22 33.78
C ASP A 1240 0.71 -20.71 32.85
N ARG A 1241 0.77 -22.03 32.65
CA ARG A 1241 1.80 -22.72 31.87
C ARG A 1241 1.21 -23.90 31.10
N GLU A 1242 1.76 -24.15 29.92
CA GLU A 1242 1.42 -25.30 29.07
C GLU A 1242 2.12 -26.59 29.56
N ALA A 1243 1.59 -27.74 29.16
CA ALA A 1243 2.16 -29.05 29.39
C ALA A 1243 3.57 -29.14 28.74
N GLY A 1244 4.54 -29.62 29.50
CA GLY A 1244 5.94 -29.64 29.08
C GLY A 1244 6.90 -29.39 30.24
N ARG A 1245 8.20 -29.33 29.94
CA ARG A 1245 9.23 -28.92 30.91
C ARG A 1245 9.23 -27.41 31.04
N GLN A 1246 9.32 -26.93 32.27
CA GLN A 1246 9.23 -25.53 32.63
C GLN A 1246 10.41 -25.19 33.56
N SER A 1247 11.00 -24.01 33.39
CA SER A 1247 12.06 -23.52 34.27
C SER A 1247 11.82 -22.08 34.69
N ARG A 1248 12.32 -21.71 35.87
CA ARG A 1248 12.23 -20.35 36.41
C ARG A 1248 13.39 -20.05 37.35
N THR A 1249 14.16 -19.01 37.03
CA THR A 1249 15.22 -18.49 37.89
C THR A 1249 14.70 -17.43 38.85
N GLN A 1250 15.17 -17.48 40.10
CA GLN A 1250 14.83 -16.55 41.17
C GLN A 1250 16.10 -16.08 41.86
N THR A 1251 16.32 -14.76 41.89
CA THR A 1251 17.38 -14.13 42.68
C THR A 1251 17.00 -14.09 44.16
N VAL A 1252 18.01 -14.26 45.02
CA VAL A 1252 17.89 -14.44 46.48
C VAL A 1252 18.87 -13.58 47.26
N ASP A 1253 19.49 -12.58 46.63
CA ASP A 1253 20.45 -11.64 47.24
C ASP A 1253 19.91 -10.90 48.47
N ASN A 1254 18.59 -10.81 48.59
CA ASN A 1254 17.89 -10.18 49.73
C ASN A 1254 17.21 -11.17 50.67
N TRP A 1255 17.39 -12.49 50.46
CA TRP A 1255 16.86 -13.51 51.36
C TRP A 1255 17.89 -13.82 52.44
N PRO A 1256 17.49 -13.91 53.72
CA PRO A 1256 18.39 -14.35 54.79
C PRO A 1256 19.00 -15.73 54.51
N THR A 1257 20.29 -15.90 54.83
CA THR A 1257 20.97 -17.21 54.84
C THR A 1257 20.20 -18.17 55.73
N GLY A 1258 19.85 -19.35 55.21
CA GLY A 1258 19.00 -20.29 55.93
C GLY A 1258 18.30 -21.31 55.03
N TYR A 1259 17.44 -22.12 55.66
CA TYR A 1259 16.67 -23.15 54.99
C TYR A 1259 15.29 -22.63 54.59
N TYR A 1260 14.90 -22.90 53.35
CA TYR A 1260 13.59 -22.63 52.79
C TYR A 1260 12.98 -23.92 52.23
N GLY A 1261 11.66 -24.04 52.28
CA GLY A 1261 10.91 -25.09 51.59
C GLY A 1261 10.23 -24.52 50.35
N ILE A 1262 10.33 -25.17 49.20
CA ILE A 1262 9.61 -24.79 47.99
C ILE A 1262 8.59 -25.87 47.69
N GLN A 1263 7.36 -25.47 47.37
CA GLN A 1263 6.25 -26.35 47.04
C GLN A 1263 5.58 -25.88 45.74
N LEU A 1264 5.39 -26.78 44.79
CA LEU A 1264 4.65 -26.58 43.56
C LEU A 1264 3.35 -27.39 43.64
N GLN A 1265 2.21 -26.74 43.42
CA GLN A 1265 0.91 -27.38 43.27
C GLN A 1265 0.47 -27.27 41.81
N PHE A 1266 0.36 -28.42 41.15
CA PHE A 1266 0.02 -28.58 39.74
C PHE A 1266 -1.51 -28.50 39.50
N PRO A 1267 -1.97 -28.27 38.26
CA PRO A 1267 -3.41 -28.17 37.95
C PRO A 1267 -4.20 -29.44 38.25
N ASP A 1268 -3.54 -30.61 38.14
CA ASP A 1268 -4.10 -31.93 38.46
C ASP A 1268 -4.18 -32.20 39.98
N GLY A 1269 -3.79 -31.23 40.81
CA GLY A 1269 -3.78 -31.32 42.27
C GLY A 1269 -2.55 -32.01 42.85
N ARG A 1270 -1.61 -32.50 42.02
CA ARG A 1270 -0.34 -33.04 42.54
C ARG A 1270 0.47 -31.93 43.19
N VAL A 1271 1.23 -32.30 44.20
CA VAL A 1271 2.11 -31.37 44.92
C VAL A 1271 3.52 -31.95 44.99
N GLN A 1272 4.52 -31.16 44.60
CA GLN A 1272 5.93 -31.51 44.74
C GLN A 1272 6.65 -30.47 45.59
N SER A 1273 7.60 -30.90 46.41
CA SER A 1273 8.36 -29.99 47.25
C SER A 1273 9.85 -30.32 47.32
N ARG A 1274 10.66 -29.27 47.48
CA ARG A 1274 12.12 -29.33 47.56
C ARG A 1274 12.64 -28.34 48.58
N ARG A 1275 13.71 -28.74 49.28
CA ARG A 1275 14.42 -27.86 50.21
C ARG A 1275 15.39 -26.99 49.43
N LEU A 1276 15.41 -25.70 49.70
CA LEU A 1276 16.39 -24.73 49.22
C LEU A 1276 17.24 -24.27 50.42
N VAL A 1277 18.55 -24.22 50.23
CA VAL A 1277 19.50 -23.64 51.18
C VAL A 1277 20.02 -22.35 50.57
N ILE A 1278 19.88 -21.22 51.26
CA ILE A 1278 20.58 -20.00 50.89
C ILE A 1278 21.86 -19.96 51.72
N ALA A 1279 23.01 -19.97 51.05
CA ALA A 1279 24.34 -19.87 51.65
C ALA A 1279 25.01 -18.61 51.10
N ARG A 1280 25.61 -17.81 51.98
CA ARG A 1280 26.43 -16.65 51.58
C ARG A 1280 27.86 -16.89 51.98
#